data_AF-A0A3M6VME7-F1
#
_entry.id   AF-A0A3M6VME7-F1
#
_cell.length_a   1.000
_cell.length_b   1.000
_cell.length_c   1.000
_cell.angle_alpha   90.00
_cell.angle_beta   90.00
_cell.angle_gamma   90.00
#
_symmetry.space_group_name_H-M   'P 1'
#
loop_
_entity.id
_entity.type
_entity.pdbx_description
1 polymer ?
#
loop_
_entity_poly.entity_id
_entity_poly.type
_entity_poly.pdbx_seq_one_letter_code
_entity_poly.pdbx_strand_id
1 'polypeptide(L)'
;MESKQEALMDIIRAIIGPNDASRERILALLQQAGNDPNKAVDLYFQSEAANGAAFKLNDVEGSDDEEDGDDVTWAQKNAREAVAIAERPREWTSKAQELSGLLGGDVKRDLILDLLYRTNNDLQQAVEVYFSENGADAEFNEGSDDDEDDETATAAKTPLPPTPKSCVENGTDLPPSPSTMSRTILRPSGATKPPQSPSHSSSALPQTASVVTSTASHPLTPLSSPSLIDRQATDAMAPASTAEEESLYGLGTYEVVMSNSNFRWQIGNVFGRAVVQQVQPGGPAALAGIQKADVLLAFRETVLNEENCAATVQQLSKERVLVPSTLRFRRASESHNPQHAVNGVPLIGPASASAISPPRDGDGDVVMTLVDDAAANRSVQPKYGLQMLCQAVESMQDAVAGPSAVEPKVLVDLLLNSEFSLDRAVNTFLTEGRIVSDFRGIIGCDRNSEHPVSTAMGANEPYDAFIPAGPLGLTVENILERTIVVDIKSGGAAERANVKRSSWLVGLNGQRVTHLTHKETLRLIETAVRPLQLQLVVVPPDEYKALRRQLSMNIRQQKTERPIPEQDRMSFRVFQIKIHQGVLVFPKLVTKALFHYLSTEEYHPPTMNPHYPNPLEELLPADEAWDAAILDDIETMEEERSGEMCAERRFLLNLFASIHDYDDKGESTVIRTIQFLGWLAVRAARMQQFVDAKESSSTDGDRVTKRRPYELLLAVVLHVFESLSIIENHATWDVMVNALKMLMLSLTDVDVGKILVPMFARLSISSSPTARIVPVALLPMVYPHVRGDVRVQLRGMLDRMCNDDNPLVRRAVTSVIGDLATAGGSSVASWTVQLLEKSTADSHDIVRIFAVKGCITLATTLRRLLLEDNSISQKEAEQKLHLLYCQMVPMVNTYTSDSSWQVRLEIARTLPAFCRAFGSEYTDVFVDHFVSIVGDPTVEVRRACAEGAYLLGDALRDLAAKQTPGLQPEGSAPQEENNKSSDAASVKDSEFVVAAQVKYVRSVLPATYPLSTDVSVAVRLALAQSVGRSLQFIARNYYDELIPIFTQFLDDSQDATVRASLLEEMARYCDSSSETVTALIFPAIQALRTSVQWRVRVKFVHCVAAWAEREDGAALPGDFADACLELLGDAVYEVRAVVCEKLHSLGKSLGSEWVAEKCVPRVSVCLHSTFHGRLTGLMAVELLAPELQQMGTLGNVIETVVEQCTSKTANLRFRALRTLGLLVPRLNDVNTTENTLEIIRPLTLAETEPDPDVREVAEATQVLLEAALNL
;
A
#
# COMPACT_ATOMS: atom_id res chain seq x y z
N MET A 1 -34.37 38.86 10.78
CA MET A 1 -32.96 38.94 11.24
C MET A 1 -32.59 37.66 11.96
N GLU A 2 -33.42 37.17 12.88
CA GLU A 2 -33.22 35.93 13.65
C GLU A 2 -32.80 34.73 12.79
N SER A 3 -33.49 34.39 11.69
CA SER A 3 -33.09 33.21 10.86
C SER A 3 -31.71 33.34 10.19
N LYS A 4 -31.17 34.56 10.01
CA LYS A 4 -29.79 34.77 9.56
C LYS A 4 -28.78 34.65 10.71
N GLN A 5 -29.18 34.96 11.94
CA GLN A 5 -28.36 34.70 13.11
C GLN A 5 -28.35 33.20 13.43
N GLU A 6 -29.49 32.50 13.38
CA GLU A 6 -29.55 31.05 13.57
C GLU A 6 -28.65 30.30 12.57
N ALA A 7 -28.73 30.61 11.28
CA ALA A 7 -27.82 30.02 10.29
C ALA A 7 -26.32 30.27 10.60
N LEU A 8 -25.96 31.46 11.11
CA LEU A 8 -24.58 31.75 11.53
C LEU A 8 -24.18 31.03 12.83
N MET A 9 -25.12 30.82 13.74
CA MET A 9 -24.89 30.07 14.97
C MET A 9 -24.73 28.58 14.72
N ASP A 10 -25.49 28.01 13.79
CA ASP A 10 -25.40 26.61 13.41
C ASP A 10 -24.08 26.33 12.66
N ILE A 11 -23.61 27.27 11.84
CA ILE A 11 -22.25 27.25 11.26
C ILE A 11 -21.18 27.25 12.36
N ILE A 12 -21.29 28.12 13.37
CA ILE A 12 -20.32 28.14 14.48
C ILE A 12 -20.36 26.83 15.28
N ARG A 13 -21.54 26.32 15.62
CA ARG A 13 -21.71 25.04 16.33
C ARG A 13 -21.18 23.83 15.56
N ALA A 14 -21.26 23.85 14.22
CA ALA A 14 -20.65 22.81 13.41
C ALA A 14 -19.12 22.80 13.51
N ILE A 15 -18.49 23.94 13.85
CA ILE A 15 -17.04 24.09 13.95
C ILE A 15 -16.54 23.90 15.40
N ILE A 16 -17.22 24.45 16.40
CA ILE A 16 -16.81 24.38 17.82
C ILE A 16 -17.43 23.21 18.60
N GLY A 17 -18.39 22.51 18.00
CA GLY A 17 -19.19 21.46 18.64
C GLY A 17 -20.57 21.95 19.09
N PRO A 18 -21.64 21.14 18.98
CA PRO A 18 -23.00 21.58 19.28
C PRO A 18 -23.28 21.82 20.77
N ASN A 19 -22.44 21.27 21.66
CA ASN A 19 -22.61 21.33 23.12
C ASN A 19 -21.64 22.30 23.82
N ASP A 20 -20.57 22.72 23.14
CA ASP A 20 -19.41 23.36 23.79
C ASP A 20 -19.58 24.87 24.04
N ALA A 21 -20.63 25.50 23.48
CA ALA A 21 -20.97 26.89 23.79
C ALA A 21 -22.49 27.15 23.83
N SER A 22 -22.93 27.89 24.86
CA SER A 22 -24.32 28.32 25.00
C SER A 22 -24.74 29.28 23.87
N ARG A 23 -26.05 29.30 23.56
CA ARG A 23 -26.64 30.19 22.54
C ARG A 23 -26.24 31.65 22.78
N GLU A 24 -26.25 32.09 24.03
CA GLU A 24 -25.92 33.46 24.43
C GLU A 24 -24.43 33.78 24.24
N ARG A 25 -23.53 32.83 24.53
CA ARG A 25 -22.08 32.98 24.30
C ARG A 25 -21.76 33.12 22.80
N ILE A 26 -22.38 32.30 21.96
CA ILE A 26 -22.19 32.38 20.49
C ILE A 26 -22.75 33.70 19.93
N LEU A 27 -23.90 34.18 20.41
CA LEU A 27 -24.44 35.49 20.00
C LEU A 27 -23.52 36.66 20.43
N ALA A 28 -22.96 36.60 21.64
CA ALA A 28 -22.01 37.62 22.10
C ALA A 28 -20.73 37.63 21.25
N LEU A 29 -20.18 36.45 20.92
CA LEU A 29 -19.02 36.32 20.04
C LEU A 29 -19.30 36.80 18.61
N LEU A 30 -20.46 36.44 18.03
CA LEU A 30 -20.92 36.98 16.75
C LEU A 30 -21.04 38.51 16.79
N GLN A 31 -21.63 39.07 17.85
CA GLN A 31 -21.77 40.52 17.99
C GLN A 31 -20.41 41.22 18.11
N GLN A 32 -19.46 40.62 18.83
CA GLN A 32 -18.09 41.12 19.00
C GLN A 32 -17.25 40.96 17.73
N ALA A 33 -17.52 39.93 16.92
CA ALA A 33 -16.91 39.68 15.61
C ALA A 33 -17.52 40.50 14.46
N GLY A 34 -18.70 41.11 14.64
CA GLY A 34 -19.41 41.86 13.61
C GLY A 34 -20.30 41.00 12.69
N ASN A 35 -20.81 39.89 13.20
CA ASN A 35 -21.51 38.81 12.49
C ASN A 35 -20.65 38.01 11.47
N ASP A 36 -19.32 38.05 11.61
CA ASP A 36 -18.40 37.15 10.92
C ASP A 36 -18.24 35.86 11.74
N PRO A 37 -18.64 34.68 11.23
CA PRO A 37 -18.63 33.44 12.00
C PRO A 37 -17.21 32.90 12.23
N ASN A 38 -16.30 33.06 11.26
CA ASN A 38 -14.92 32.57 11.40
C ASN A 38 -14.19 33.36 12.48
N LYS A 39 -14.37 34.69 12.48
CA LYS A 39 -13.80 35.56 13.51
C LYS A 39 -14.44 35.36 14.90
N ALA A 40 -15.71 34.92 14.96
CA ALA A 40 -16.34 34.52 16.21
C ALA A 40 -15.77 33.20 16.75
N VAL A 41 -15.43 32.26 15.87
CA VAL A 41 -14.71 31.01 16.21
C VAL A 41 -13.26 31.30 16.66
N ASP A 42 -12.55 32.20 15.99
CA ASP A 42 -11.21 32.63 16.42
C ASP A 42 -11.25 33.25 17.82
N LEU A 43 -12.23 34.12 18.10
CA LEU A 43 -12.44 34.70 19.42
C LEU A 43 -12.85 33.66 20.46
N TYR A 44 -13.61 32.62 20.07
CA TYR A 44 -13.93 31.49 20.93
C TYR A 44 -12.66 30.74 21.35
N PHE A 45 -11.87 30.26 20.38
CA PHE A 45 -10.64 29.53 20.67
C PHE A 45 -9.56 30.38 21.34
N GLN A 46 -9.49 31.69 21.07
CA GLN A 46 -8.63 32.60 21.84
C GLN A 46 -9.11 32.76 23.29
N SER A 47 -10.42 32.69 23.56
CA SER A 47 -10.96 32.70 24.93
C SER A 47 -10.74 31.37 25.66
N GLU A 48 -10.80 30.24 24.95
CA GLU A 48 -10.50 28.91 25.51
C GLU A 48 -8.99 28.72 25.74
N ALA A 49 -8.13 29.12 24.79
CA ALA A 49 -6.67 29.09 24.96
C ALA A 49 -6.16 30.00 26.09
N ALA A 50 -6.92 31.05 26.44
CA ALA A 50 -6.64 31.89 27.60
C ALA A 50 -7.12 31.29 28.94
N ASN A 51 -8.03 30.30 28.91
CA ASN A 51 -8.69 29.73 30.09
C ASN A 51 -8.34 28.26 30.37
N GLY A 52 -7.81 27.49 29.41
CA GLY A 52 -7.69 26.03 29.53
C GLY A 52 -6.45 25.42 28.86
N ALA A 53 -5.39 25.23 29.64
CA ALA A 53 -4.29 24.32 29.31
C ALA A 53 -4.36 23.05 30.19
N ALA A 54 -5.35 22.19 29.91
CA ALA A 54 -5.44 20.85 30.46
C ALA A 54 -6.12 19.91 29.45
N PHE A 55 -5.33 19.21 28.64
CA PHE A 55 -5.81 18.14 27.77
C PHE A 55 -5.09 16.83 28.05
N LYS A 56 -5.84 15.73 28.03
CA LYS A 56 -5.32 14.37 28.17
C LYS A 56 -5.01 13.77 26.80
N LEU A 57 -3.97 12.95 26.73
CA LEU A 57 -3.81 11.95 25.68
C LEU A 57 -3.15 10.69 26.27
N ASN A 58 -3.62 9.52 25.87
CA ASN A 58 -2.93 8.23 26.07
C ASN A 58 -2.37 7.77 24.72
N ASP A 59 -1.26 7.02 24.77
CA ASP A 59 -0.66 6.18 23.73
C ASP A 59 -0.30 6.90 22.40
N VAL A 60 0.95 6.99 21.96
CA VAL A 60 1.99 5.94 21.84
C VAL A 60 3.41 6.50 22.09
N GLU A 61 4.35 5.60 22.37
CA GLU A 61 5.74 5.78 22.84
C GLU A 61 6.63 6.79 22.10
N GLY A 62 7.49 7.47 22.88
CA GLY A 62 8.95 7.38 22.65
C GLY A 62 9.73 8.63 22.25
N SER A 63 10.17 9.44 23.22
CA SER A 63 11.59 9.85 23.38
C SER A 63 11.79 10.68 24.66
N ASP A 64 12.89 10.41 25.34
CA ASP A 64 13.34 11.17 26.51
C ASP A 64 14.08 12.46 26.06
N ASP A 65 14.02 13.56 26.81
CA ASP A 65 15.06 13.86 27.81
C ASP A 65 14.94 15.25 28.47
N GLU A 66 15.52 15.30 29.67
CA GLU A 66 16.05 16.42 30.45
C GLU A 66 15.16 17.56 31.00
N GLU A 67 15.57 17.96 32.21
CA GLU A 67 14.98 18.99 33.05
C GLU A 67 15.59 20.35 32.72
N ASP A 68 14.80 21.41 32.77
CA ASP A 68 15.23 22.60 33.52
C ASP A 68 13.99 23.39 33.94
N GLY A 69 13.85 23.57 35.25
CA GLY A 69 12.89 24.50 35.82
C GLY A 69 13.62 25.74 36.29
N ASP A 70 13.07 26.91 35.96
CA ASP A 70 13.06 28.05 36.88
C ASP A 70 12.12 29.13 36.34
N ASP A 71 11.27 29.69 37.20
CA ASP A 71 11.56 30.98 37.86
C ASP A 71 10.45 31.27 38.92
N VAL A 72 10.43 32.50 39.46
CA VAL A 72 9.41 33.12 40.34
C VAL A 72 9.63 32.78 41.83
N THR A 73 10.38 33.54 42.65
CA THR A 73 10.32 35.01 42.76
C THR A 73 11.31 35.64 43.77
N TRP A 74 11.82 36.83 43.40
CA TRP A 74 11.79 38.07 44.20
C TRP A 74 12.52 38.17 45.57
N ALA A 75 13.64 38.93 45.60
CA ALA A 75 13.86 39.96 46.63
C ALA A 75 14.98 40.98 46.29
N GLN A 76 14.69 42.25 46.60
CA GLN A 76 15.63 43.29 47.06
C GLN A 76 16.71 43.89 46.13
N LYS A 77 16.32 45.06 45.59
CA LYS A 77 17.15 46.20 45.17
C LYS A 77 18.33 46.56 46.09
N ASN A 78 19.35 47.13 45.44
CA ASN A 78 20.34 48.13 45.89
C ASN A 78 21.67 47.68 46.53
N ALA A 79 22.70 47.52 45.69
CA ALA A 79 24.05 48.01 46.00
C ALA A 79 24.76 48.50 44.71
N ARG A 80 25.53 49.57 44.85
CA ARG A 80 26.13 50.43 43.81
C ARG A 80 27.22 49.80 42.92
N GLU A 81 27.25 50.27 41.68
CA GLU A 81 28.43 50.76 40.91
C GLU A 81 29.76 49.96 40.94
N ALA A 82 30.15 49.37 39.80
CA ALA A 82 31.32 49.83 39.00
C ALA A 82 31.60 48.99 37.72
N VAL A 83 31.57 49.67 36.57
CA VAL A 83 32.39 49.49 35.34
C VAL A 83 32.96 48.09 34.97
N ALA A 84 32.45 47.50 33.89
CA ALA A 84 33.24 47.06 32.71
C ALA A 84 32.32 46.71 31.52
N ILE A 85 32.83 46.78 30.29
CA ILE A 85 32.11 46.52 29.03
C ILE A 85 32.69 45.28 28.36
N ALA A 86 31.89 44.23 28.16
CA ALA A 86 31.95 43.28 27.02
C ALA A 86 30.85 42.20 27.16
N GLU A 87 30.56 41.51 26.06
CA GLU A 87 29.74 40.29 25.94
C GLU A 87 28.23 40.41 26.25
N ARG A 88 27.43 40.46 25.16
CA ARG A 88 26.03 40.02 25.16
C ARG A 88 25.97 38.60 24.60
N PRO A 89 25.10 37.71 25.10
CA PRO A 89 24.87 36.41 24.49
C PRO A 89 24.35 36.56 23.06
N ARG A 90 24.73 35.64 22.16
CA ARG A 90 24.26 35.60 20.77
C ARG A 90 22.86 35.00 20.73
N GLU A 91 21.83 35.84 20.67
CA GLU A 91 20.44 35.40 20.59
C GLU A 91 20.12 34.69 19.27
N TRP A 92 19.23 33.69 19.34
CA TRP A 92 18.75 32.95 18.18
C TRP A 92 17.71 33.77 17.41
N THR A 93 18.15 34.41 16.32
CA THR A 93 17.31 35.30 15.51
C THR A 93 16.51 34.54 14.44
N SER A 94 15.52 35.19 13.82
CA SER A 94 14.78 34.60 12.69
C SER A 94 15.67 34.16 11.54
N LYS A 95 16.79 34.87 11.31
CA LYS A 95 17.81 34.48 10.33
C LYS A 95 18.59 33.21 10.72
N ALA A 96 18.77 32.94 12.01
CA ALA A 96 19.35 31.67 12.48
C ALA A 96 18.40 30.49 12.21
N GLN A 97 17.09 30.70 12.43
CA GLN A 97 16.06 29.73 12.04
C GLN A 97 16.06 29.48 10.52
N GLU A 98 16.15 30.55 9.72
CA GLU A 98 16.17 30.47 8.24
C GLU A 98 17.44 29.78 7.71
N LEU A 99 18.62 30.10 8.24
CA LEU A 99 19.87 29.43 7.89
C LEU A 99 19.86 27.95 8.29
N SER A 100 19.29 27.61 9.46
CA SER A 100 19.11 26.22 9.89
C SER A 100 18.20 25.44 8.92
N GLY A 101 17.15 26.07 8.40
CA GLY A 101 16.31 25.48 7.35
C GLY A 101 17.04 25.28 6.02
N LEU A 102 17.93 26.21 5.65
CA LEU A 102 18.71 26.14 4.40
C LEU A 102 19.86 25.12 4.44
N LEU A 103 20.43 24.85 5.63
CA LEU A 103 21.55 23.91 5.81
C LEU A 103 21.13 22.49 6.20
N GLY A 104 19.88 22.28 6.60
CA GLY A 104 19.36 20.99 7.08
C GLY A 104 19.40 20.87 8.60
N GLY A 105 18.53 20.00 9.15
CA GLY A 105 18.21 19.95 10.58
C GLY A 105 19.34 19.52 11.53
N ASP A 106 20.43 18.94 11.01
CA ASP A 106 21.50 18.34 11.81
C ASP A 106 22.66 19.31 12.16
N VAL A 107 22.58 20.58 11.72
CA VAL A 107 23.67 21.55 11.92
C VAL A 107 23.56 22.22 13.31
N LYS A 108 24.61 22.07 14.12
CA LYS A 108 24.66 22.57 15.51
C LYS A 108 24.38 24.08 15.61
N ARG A 109 23.52 24.44 16.57
CA ARG A 109 23.06 25.81 16.87
C ARG A 109 24.19 26.86 16.91
N ASP A 110 25.29 26.56 17.60
CA ASP A 110 26.40 27.52 17.76
C ASP A 110 27.14 27.81 16.46
N LEU A 111 27.26 26.82 15.57
CA LEU A 111 27.89 26.99 14.26
C LEU A 111 27.04 27.90 13.37
N ILE A 112 25.71 27.78 13.41
CA ILE A 112 24.77 28.64 12.68
C ILE A 112 24.86 30.08 13.18
N LEU A 113 24.95 30.28 14.50
CA LEU A 113 25.13 31.61 15.10
C LEU A 113 26.51 32.21 14.79
N ASP A 114 27.57 31.40 14.70
CA ASP A 114 28.90 31.87 14.34
C ASP A 114 29.02 32.20 12.85
N LEU A 115 28.45 31.38 11.96
CA LEU A 115 28.35 31.69 10.53
C LEU A 115 27.64 33.03 10.30
N LEU A 116 26.46 33.23 10.90
CA LEU A 116 25.74 34.50 10.80
C LEU A 116 26.49 35.68 11.43
N TYR A 117 27.25 35.45 12.50
CA TYR A 117 28.09 36.50 13.06
C TYR A 117 29.25 36.86 12.11
N ARG A 118 29.94 35.87 11.56
CA ARG A 118 31.06 36.01 10.62
C ARG A 118 30.64 36.64 9.29
N THR A 119 29.43 36.37 8.80
CA THR A 119 28.87 36.97 7.57
C THR A 119 27.97 38.18 7.81
N ASN A 120 27.97 38.76 9.02
CA ASN A 120 27.16 39.96 9.34
C ASN A 120 25.64 39.79 9.07
N ASN A 121 25.12 38.58 9.29
CA ASN A 121 23.76 38.14 9.00
C ASN A 121 23.39 38.13 7.50
N ASP A 122 24.37 37.99 6.61
CA ASP A 122 24.13 37.61 5.21
C ASP A 122 23.98 36.09 5.12
N LEU A 123 22.76 35.64 4.77
CA LEU A 123 22.39 34.23 4.67
C LEU A 123 23.09 33.53 3.51
N GLN A 124 23.27 34.21 2.38
CA GLN A 124 23.80 33.58 1.18
C GLN A 124 25.31 33.38 1.32
N GLN A 125 26.02 34.36 1.89
CA GLN A 125 27.41 34.14 2.31
C GLN A 125 27.53 33.07 3.40
N ALA A 126 26.58 32.96 4.35
CA ALA A 126 26.67 31.95 5.40
C ALA A 126 26.56 30.53 4.85
N VAL A 127 25.68 30.30 3.86
CA VAL A 127 25.57 29.04 3.13
C VAL A 127 26.82 28.76 2.30
N GLU A 128 27.32 29.74 1.54
CA GLU A 128 28.56 29.58 0.74
C GLU A 128 29.78 29.27 1.62
N VAL A 129 29.93 29.97 2.77
CA VAL A 129 31.01 29.72 3.72
C VAL A 129 30.88 28.31 4.30
N TYR A 130 29.70 27.89 4.78
CA TYR A 130 29.49 26.55 5.33
C TYR A 130 29.86 25.44 4.33
N PHE A 131 29.39 25.52 3.08
CA PHE A 131 29.73 24.53 2.06
C PHE A 131 31.18 24.67 1.56
N SER A 132 31.84 25.82 1.70
CA SER A 132 33.28 25.95 1.41
C SER A 132 34.18 25.41 2.53
N GLU A 133 33.72 25.45 3.78
CA GLU A 133 34.47 24.97 4.95
C GLU A 133 34.26 23.46 5.18
N ASN A 134 33.08 22.92 4.82
CA ASN A 134 32.71 21.51 5.01
C ASN A 134 32.61 20.68 3.70
N GLY A 135 32.96 21.24 2.53
CA GLY A 135 32.63 20.68 1.21
C GLY A 135 33.80 20.23 0.34
N ALA A 136 34.75 19.44 0.88
CA ALA A 136 35.60 18.53 0.10
C ALA A 136 36.19 17.43 1.01
N ASP A 137 36.27 16.21 0.49
CA ASP A 137 36.97 15.03 1.04
C ASP A 137 36.53 14.53 2.44
N ALA A 138 35.59 13.57 2.42
CA ALA A 138 35.37 12.60 3.50
C ALA A 138 35.12 11.19 2.94
N GLU A 139 36.05 10.69 2.13
CA GLU A 139 36.16 9.24 1.90
C GLU A 139 36.56 8.56 3.22
N PHE A 140 35.68 7.74 3.77
CA PHE A 140 36.01 6.90 4.93
C PHE A 140 36.90 5.73 4.50
N ASN A 141 38.12 5.64 5.04
CA ASN A 141 38.74 4.33 5.24
C ASN A 141 39.68 4.27 6.46
N GLU A 142 39.44 3.24 7.29
CA GLU A 142 40.32 2.49 8.18
C GLU A 142 41.68 3.08 8.62
N GLY A 143 41.85 3.24 9.95
CA GLY A 143 42.73 2.30 10.66
C GLY A 143 44.04 2.79 11.31
N SER A 144 44.12 2.52 12.61
CA SER A 144 45.28 2.06 13.40
C SER A 144 46.24 3.04 14.11
N ASP A 145 46.63 2.57 15.30
CA ASP A 145 47.84 2.79 16.11
C ASP A 145 47.95 4.07 16.99
N ASP A 146 47.57 3.88 18.27
CA ASP A 146 48.44 3.85 19.45
C ASP A 146 49.54 4.92 19.65
N ASP A 147 49.45 5.65 20.77
CA ASP A 147 50.45 5.64 21.88
C ASP A 147 50.07 6.67 22.98
N GLU A 148 49.93 6.19 24.22
CA GLU A 148 50.59 6.62 25.48
C GLU A 148 50.92 8.15 25.69
N ASP A 149 50.75 8.80 26.85
CA ASP A 149 50.67 8.29 28.23
C ASP A 149 50.15 9.31 29.29
N ASP A 150 49.39 8.77 30.26
CA ASP A 150 49.53 8.86 31.74
C ASP A 150 49.37 10.16 32.59
N GLU A 151 49.22 9.91 33.90
CA GLU A 151 48.60 10.75 34.94
C GLU A 151 49.46 11.81 35.66
N THR A 152 48.77 12.55 36.54
CA THR A 152 49.21 13.58 37.49
C THR A 152 50.51 13.32 38.28
N ALA A 153 51.28 14.38 38.59
CA ALA A 153 51.36 14.94 39.96
C ALA A 153 52.57 15.88 40.27
N THR A 154 52.24 17.06 40.81
CA THR A 154 52.96 17.83 41.87
C THR A 154 54.26 18.64 41.63
N ALA A 155 54.34 19.70 42.46
CA ALA A 155 55.52 20.44 42.96
C ALA A 155 56.14 21.55 42.08
N ALA A 156 55.78 22.79 42.41
CA ALA A 156 56.36 24.01 41.84
C ALA A 156 57.73 24.38 42.44
N LYS A 157 58.65 24.88 41.59
CA LYS A 157 59.28 26.21 41.76
C LYS A 157 60.12 26.66 40.54
N THR A 158 59.85 27.89 40.14
CA THR A 158 60.61 28.78 39.24
C THR A 158 62.01 29.16 39.80
N PRO A 159 62.93 29.87 39.07
CA PRO A 159 62.81 30.43 37.71
C PRO A 159 64.08 30.40 36.77
N LEU A 160 63.88 30.86 35.51
CA LEU A 160 64.82 31.51 34.57
C LEU A 160 65.80 30.65 33.70
N PRO A 161 66.32 31.18 32.56
CA PRO A 161 66.78 30.42 31.37
C PRO A 161 68.25 30.79 30.99
N PRO A 162 68.75 30.78 29.71
CA PRO A 162 68.46 30.00 28.49
C PRO A 162 69.71 29.34 27.82
N THR A 163 69.48 28.40 26.88
CA THR A 163 70.30 28.09 25.66
C THR A 163 71.82 27.67 25.85
N PRO A 164 72.62 27.43 24.78
CA PRO A 164 72.58 26.18 23.98
C PRO A 164 73.97 25.55 23.64
N LYS A 165 73.96 24.50 22.78
CA LYS A 165 75.01 24.02 21.83
C LYS A 165 76.02 22.91 22.23
N SER A 166 75.85 21.78 21.52
CA SER A 166 76.80 21.17 20.55
C SER A 166 77.89 20.16 20.97
N CYS A 167 77.90 19.06 20.21
CA CYS A 167 79.05 18.34 19.60
C CYS A 167 79.81 17.23 20.36
N VAL A 168 79.87 16.05 19.69
CA VAL A 168 81.11 15.27 19.32
C VAL A 168 81.69 14.37 20.45
N GLU A 169 82.17 13.11 20.29
CA GLU A 169 82.71 12.29 19.16
C GLU A 169 82.78 10.76 19.50
N ASN A 170 83.05 9.88 18.51
CA ASN A 170 83.64 8.49 18.58
C ASN A 170 82.97 7.38 19.45
N GLY A 171 83.09 6.05 19.20
CA GLY A 171 83.71 5.22 18.15
C GLY A 171 83.93 3.75 18.62
N THR A 172 84.02 2.74 17.71
CA THR A 172 84.34 1.28 17.92
C THR A 172 83.30 0.42 18.70
N ASP A 173 83.02 -0.87 18.44
CA ASP A 173 83.47 -1.88 17.44
C ASP A 173 82.39 -2.98 17.17
N LEU A 174 82.61 -3.85 16.16
CA LEU A 174 81.75 -4.93 15.58
C LEU A 174 82.25 -6.37 15.96
N PRO A 175 81.76 -7.53 15.43
CA PRO A 175 80.41 -8.09 15.08
C PRO A 175 80.25 -9.54 15.71
N PRO A 176 79.52 -10.59 15.19
CA PRO A 176 78.56 -10.70 14.06
C PRO A 176 77.23 -11.48 14.27
N SER A 177 76.19 -10.98 13.55
CA SER A 177 75.37 -11.58 12.46
C SER A 177 75.44 -13.10 12.12
N PRO A 178 74.56 -13.68 11.25
CA PRO A 178 73.52 -13.08 10.37
C PRO A 178 72.13 -13.82 10.47
N SER A 179 71.07 -13.59 9.67
CA SER A 179 70.96 -13.03 8.31
C SER A 179 69.57 -12.43 7.96
N THR A 180 69.60 -11.14 7.57
CA THR A 180 68.86 -10.45 6.46
C THR A 180 67.48 -10.96 6.00
N MET A 181 66.40 -10.16 6.00
CA MET A 181 66.12 -8.90 5.25
C MET A 181 66.15 -9.01 3.71
N SER A 182 65.46 -8.17 2.91
CA SER A 182 64.19 -7.41 2.97
C SER A 182 64.10 -6.46 1.75
N ARG A 183 62.87 -6.09 1.35
CA ARG A 183 62.46 -4.77 0.78
C ARG A 183 62.95 -4.26 -0.62
N THR A 184 61.93 -4.02 -1.47
CA THR A 184 61.66 -2.75 -2.23
C THR A 184 62.45 -2.43 -3.52
N ILE A 185 61.75 -1.92 -4.56
CA ILE A 185 62.00 -0.64 -5.29
C ILE A 185 61.27 -0.54 -6.67
N LEU A 186 60.84 0.69 -6.96
CA LEU A 186 60.17 1.38 -8.10
C LEU A 186 60.17 0.84 -9.58
N ARG A 187 59.16 1.37 -10.32
CA ARG A 187 59.10 1.71 -11.77
C ARG A 187 60.44 2.29 -12.34
N PRO A 188 60.76 2.19 -13.66
CA PRO A 188 59.95 2.80 -14.74
C PRO A 188 60.02 2.11 -16.15
N SER A 189 59.58 2.83 -17.18
CA SER A 189 59.36 2.44 -18.59
C SER A 189 60.61 2.21 -19.46
N GLY A 190 60.47 1.44 -20.54
CA GLY A 190 61.37 1.50 -21.71
C GLY A 190 61.15 0.37 -22.73
N ALA A 191 60.98 0.68 -24.02
CA ALA A 191 60.66 -0.29 -25.07
C ALA A 191 61.87 -0.69 -25.95
N THR A 192 61.86 -1.89 -26.56
CA THR A 192 62.22 -2.13 -27.98
C THR A 192 61.96 -3.59 -28.45
N LYS A 193 61.85 -3.78 -29.78
CA LYS A 193 61.53 -5.03 -30.52
C LYS A 193 62.81 -5.80 -30.97
N PRO A 194 62.77 -6.79 -31.89
CA PRO A 194 62.35 -8.21 -31.82
C PRO A 194 63.51 -9.12 -32.37
N PRO A 195 63.34 -10.20 -33.18
CA PRO A 195 62.39 -11.33 -33.20
C PRO A 195 63.10 -12.73 -33.14
N GLN A 196 62.34 -13.82 -32.91
CA GLN A 196 62.29 -15.05 -33.76
C GLN A 196 61.30 -16.10 -33.20
N SER A 197 60.77 -16.97 -34.06
CA SER A 197 59.70 -17.97 -33.82
C SER A 197 60.25 -19.41 -33.99
N PRO A 198 59.49 -20.53 -33.82
CA PRO A 198 58.02 -20.72 -33.62
C PRO A 198 57.72 -21.66 -32.39
N SER A 199 56.66 -22.48 -32.22
CA SER A 199 55.46 -22.90 -33.01
C SER A 199 54.37 -23.57 -32.13
N HIS A 200 53.07 -23.39 -32.48
CA HIS A 200 51.87 -24.20 -32.10
C HIS A 200 51.50 -24.34 -30.58
N SER A 201 50.22 -24.38 -30.15
CA SER A 201 48.90 -24.19 -30.78
C SER A 201 47.82 -23.79 -29.75
N SER A 202 46.75 -23.12 -30.17
CA SER A 202 45.71 -22.41 -29.39
C SER A 202 44.44 -23.27 -29.09
N SER A 203 43.35 -22.82 -28.43
CA SER A 203 42.82 -21.46 -28.18
C SER A 203 41.81 -21.37 -27.02
N ALA A 204 41.67 -20.17 -26.42
CA ALA A 204 40.63 -19.78 -25.46
C ALA A 204 39.92 -18.47 -25.89
N LEU A 205 39.01 -17.98 -25.02
CA LEU A 205 38.46 -16.60 -24.90
C LEU A 205 39.59 -15.51 -24.84
N PRO A 206 39.38 -14.15 -24.83
CA PRO A 206 38.23 -13.38 -24.28
C PRO A 206 37.94 -11.97 -24.92
N GLN A 207 37.41 -11.03 -24.11
CA GLN A 207 37.16 -9.57 -24.30
C GLN A 207 38.50 -8.76 -24.45
N THR A 208 38.62 -7.47 -24.84
CA THR A 208 38.04 -6.18 -24.31
C THR A 208 38.23 -4.97 -25.29
N ALA A 209 37.94 -3.71 -24.87
CA ALA A 209 37.95 -2.44 -25.66
C ALA A 209 39.33 -1.68 -25.70
N SER A 210 39.63 -0.69 -26.58
CA SER A 210 39.15 0.73 -26.50
C SER A 210 39.82 1.73 -27.50
N VAL A 211 39.06 2.79 -27.92
CA VAL A 211 39.37 4.24 -28.21
C VAL A 211 40.51 4.70 -29.18
N VAL A 212 40.25 5.74 -30.05
CA VAL A 212 41.03 7.03 -30.25
C VAL A 212 40.58 7.90 -31.49
N THR A 213 40.10 9.13 -31.20
CA THR A 213 40.07 10.47 -31.91
C THR A 213 39.77 10.76 -33.41
N SER A 214 38.72 11.58 -33.63
CA SER A 214 38.64 12.93 -34.29
C SER A 214 39.26 13.27 -35.68
N THR A 215 38.42 13.71 -36.66
CA THR A 215 38.37 15.12 -37.19
C THR A 215 37.33 15.39 -38.33
N ALA A 216 36.69 16.57 -38.27
CA ALA A 216 36.23 17.52 -39.32
C ALA A 216 35.35 17.16 -40.58
N SER A 217 34.17 17.80 -40.61
CA SER A 217 33.55 18.63 -41.69
C SER A 217 33.03 18.10 -43.06
N HIS A 218 31.71 18.31 -43.23
CA HIS A 218 30.94 18.72 -44.43
C HIS A 218 30.62 17.77 -45.61
N PRO A 219 29.48 17.97 -46.31
CA PRO A 219 28.82 16.95 -47.16
C PRO A 219 28.89 17.23 -48.67
N LEU A 220 28.45 16.28 -49.51
CA LEU A 220 27.69 16.52 -50.77
C LEU A 220 27.20 15.21 -51.45
N THR A 221 25.92 15.21 -51.89
CA THR A 221 25.29 14.46 -53.02
C THR A 221 25.56 12.98 -53.32
N PRO A 222 24.50 12.28 -53.78
CA PRO A 222 24.61 11.44 -54.98
C PRO A 222 23.63 11.85 -56.10
N LEU A 223 24.03 11.60 -57.35
CA LEU A 223 23.24 11.82 -58.57
C LEU A 223 23.02 10.49 -59.31
N SER A 224 21.82 10.36 -59.89
CA SER A 224 21.50 9.60 -61.11
C SER A 224 21.52 8.05 -61.14
N SER A 225 20.41 7.51 -61.65
CA SER A 225 20.37 6.31 -62.50
C SER A 225 19.29 6.49 -63.61
N PRO A 226 19.39 5.85 -64.79
CA PRO A 226 18.81 6.43 -66.01
C PRO A 226 17.69 5.62 -66.71
N SER A 227 16.86 6.37 -67.46
CA SER A 227 16.26 6.07 -68.78
C SER A 227 15.53 4.74 -69.08
N LEU A 228 14.30 4.86 -69.61
CA LEU A 228 13.75 3.97 -70.64
C LEU A 228 13.21 4.79 -71.83
N ILE A 229 13.27 4.23 -73.04
CA ILE A 229 13.01 4.90 -74.32
C ILE A 229 11.89 4.18 -75.10
N ASP A 230 10.78 4.91 -75.29
CA ASP A 230 10.02 5.16 -76.53
C ASP A 230 9.40 4.01 -77.40
N ARG A 231 8.32 4.39 -78.13
CA ARG A 231 7.68 3.80 -79.34
C ARG A 231 6.50 2.81 -79.16
N GLN A 232 5.24 3.21 -79.46
CA GLN A 232 4.55 3.37 -80.79
C GLN A 232 3.94 2.03 -81.33
N ALA A 233 2.77 1.95 -81.98
CA ALA A 233 1.66 2.90 -82.27
C ALA A 233 0.41 2.16 -82.88
N THR A 234 -0.77 2.81 -82.92
CA THR A 234 -1.94 2.60 -83.84
C THR A 234 -2.67 1.22 -83.89
N ASP A 235 -3.99 1.07 -84.14
CA ASP A 235 -5.10 2.01 -84.40
C ASP A 235 -6.51 1.42 -84.08
N ALA A 236 -7.38 2.26 -83.52
CA ALA A 236 -8.84 2.45 -83.72
C ALA A 236 -9.88 1.29 -83.88
N MET A 237 -10.90 1.24 -82.99
CA MET A 237 -12.35 1.30 -83.36
C MET A 237 -13.37 1.43 -82.19
N ALA A 238 -14.16 2.53 -82.20
CA ALA A 238 -15.58 2.73 -81.78
C ALA A 238 -16.10 2.34 -80.34
N PRO A 239 -17.19 2.97 -79.84
CA PRO A 239 -17.38 3.20 -78.40
C PRO A 239 -18.52 2.42 -77.70
N ALA A 240 -18.42 2.29 -76.37
CA ALA A 240 -19.55 2.00 -75.46
C ALA A 240 -19.33 2.60 -74.06
N SER A 241 -20.39 3.21 -73.49
CA SER A 241 -20.65 3.50 -72.06
C SER A 241 -19.48 3.85 -71.11
N THR A 242 -19.28 5.14 -70.86
CA THR A 242 -18.60 5.65 -69.64
C THR A 242 -19.55 5.60 -68.44
N ALA A 243 -19.39 4.61 -67.57
CA ALA A 243 -20.08 4.52 -66.29
C ALA A 243 -19.30 3.67 -65.27
N GLU A 244 -17.97 3.85 -65.18
CA GLU A 244 -17.12 3.09 -64.25
C GLU A 244 -15.76 3.78 -63.97
N GLU A 245 -15.77 5.03 -63.47
CA GLU A 245 -14.52 5.70 -63.02
C GLU A 245 -14.70 6.66 -61.82
N GLU A 246 -15.80 6.56 -61.07
CA GLU A 246 -16.18 7.52 -60.01
C GLU A 246 -16.24 6.91 -58.59
N SER A 247 -15.56 5.77 -58.35
CA SER A 247 -15.61 5.02 -57.08
C SER A 247 -14.32 4.99 -56.26
N LEU A 248 -13.30 5.80 -56.59
CA LEU A 248 -11.98 5.77 -55.94
C LEU A 248 -11.61 7.03 -55.13
N TYR A 249 -12.47 8.06 -55.07
CA TYR A 249 -12.19 9.30 -54.32
C TYR A 249 -13.40 9.75 -53.49
N GLY A 250 -13.17 10.02 -52.20
CA GLY A 250 -14.24 10.23 -51.22
C GLY A 250 -15.01 11.54 -51.41
N LEU A 251 -16.28 11.52 -50.97
CA LEU A 251 -17.18 12.68 -50.88
C LEU A 251 -16.48 13.90 -50.24
N GLY A 252 -16.61 15.07 -50.89
CA GLY A 252 -16.04 16.33 -50.41
C GLY A 252 -14.55 16.57 -50.77
N THR A 253 -13.97 15.74 -51.64
CA THR A 253 -12.65 16.02 -52.24
C THR A 253 -12.76 16.86 -53.51
N TYR A 254 -11.82 17.78 -53.72
CA TYR A 254 -11.74 18.62 -54.92
C TYR A 254 -10.29 18.91 -55.30
N GLU A 255 -10.04 19.18 -56.58
CA GLU A 255 -8.70 19.37 -57.13
C GLU A 255 -8.53 20.76 -57.75
N VAL A 256 -7.36 21.35 -57.51
CA VAL A 256 -7.00 22.70 -57.93
C VAL A 256 -5.66 22.66 -58.64
N VAL A 257 -5.63 23.12 -59.90
CA VAL A 257 -4.36 23.37 -60.61
C VAL A 257 -4.00 24.85 -60.44
N MET A 258 -3.03 25.12 -59.58
CA MET A 258 -2.54 26.48 -59.36
C MET A 258 -1.59 26.89 -60.50
N SER A 259 -1.87 28.03 -61.13
CA SER A 259 -1.07 28.61 -62.22
C SER A 259 -0.12 29.74 -61.75
N ASN A 260 -0.28 30.25 -60.52
CA ASN A 260 0.53 31.32 -59.93
C ASN A 260 1.44 30.78 -58.82
N SER A 261 2.73 31.09 -58.84
CA SER A 261 3.72 30.52 -57.89
C SER A 261 3.59 30.97 -56.43
N ASN A 262 2.87 32.06 -56.17
CA ASN A 262 2.60 32.55 -54.81
C ASN A 262 1.10 32.41 -54.51
N PHE A 263 0.76 31.38 -53.72
CA PHE A 263 -0.63 31.03 -53.44
C PHE A 263 -1.33 32.01 -52.46
N ARG A 264 -0.57 32.82 -51.71
CA ARG A 264 -1.06 33.79 -50.70
C ARG A 264 -2.02 33.17 -49.67
N TRP A 265 -1.51 32.14 -49.01
CA TRP A 265 -2.18 31.36 -47.98
C TRP A 265 -1.19 31.01 -46.87
N GLN A 266 -1.68 30.44 -45.77
CA GLN A 266 -0.87 29.84 -44.72
C GLN A 266 -1.35 28.40 -44.52
N ILE A 267 -0.44 27.44 -44.64
CA ILE A 267 -0.69 26.00 -44.43
C ILE A 267 0.21 25.50 -43.29
N GLY A 268 -0.35 24.67 -42.42
CA GLY A 268 0.35 24.15 -41.24
C GLY A 268 0.19 22.63 -41.09
N ASN A 269 1.08 22.00 -40.33
CA ASN A 269 0.98 20.59 -39.97
C ASN A 269 0.19 20.48 -38.65
N VAL A 270 -0.98 19.84 -38.70
CA VAL A 270 -1.86 19.62 -37.55
C VAL A 270 -2.11 18.11 -37.46
N PHE A 271 -1.60 17.49 -36.39
CA PHE A 271 -1.66 16.04 -36.17
C PHE A 271 -1.27 15.19 -37.40
N GLY A 272 -0.14 15.51 -38.04
CA GLY A 272 0.38 14.78 -39.20
C GLY A 272 -0.32 15.11 -40.54
N ARG A 273 -1.23 16.09 -40.56
CA ARG A 273 -1.99 16.49 -41.76
C ARG A 273 -1.71 17.95 -42.15
N ALA A 274 -1.65 18.20 -43.46
CA ALA A 274 -1.43 19.53 -44.00
C ALA A 274 -2.77 20.29 -44.11
N VAL A 275 -3.00 21.27 -43.22
CA VAL A 275 -4.28 22.00 -43.11
C VAL A 275 -4.09 23.48 -43.42
N VAL A 276 -4.98 24.04 -44.24
CA VAL A 276 -4.98 25.47 -44.58
C VAL A 276 -5.48 26.29 -43.38
N GLN A 277 -4.60 27.08 -42.78
CA GLN A 277 -4.88 27.87 -41.58
C GLN A 277 -5.44 29.26 -41.89
N GLN A 278 -5.00 29.87 -42.99
CA GLN A 278 -5.50 31.15 -43.50
C GLN A 278 -5.38 31.22 -45.02
N VAL A 279 -6.25 32.01 -45.66
CA VAL A 279 -6.19 32.33 -47.09
C VAL A 279 -6.40 33.83 -47.26
N GLN A 280 -5.54 34.53 -48.00
CA GLN A 280 -5.71 35.96 -48.21
C GLN A 280 -6.89 36.24 -49.15
N PRO A 281 -7.89 37.07 -48.77
CA PRO A 281 -8.98 37.44 -49.67
C PRO A 281 -8.46 38.04 -50.98
N GLY A 282 -8.96 37.53 -52.12
CA GLY A 282 -8.50 37.94 -53.45
C GLY A 282 -7.10 37.43 -53.86
N GLY A 283 -6.41 36.68 -52.99
CA GLY A 283 -5.17 35.99 -53.34
C GLY A 283 -5.41 34.77 -54.26
N PRO A 284 -4.37 34.23 -54.93
CA PRO A 284 -4.57 33.13 -55.88
C PRO A 284 -5.23 31.88 -55.30
N ALA A 285 -4.95 31.51 -54.03
CA ALA A 285 -5.62 30.37 -53.39
C ALA A 285 -7.13 30.64 -53.17
N ALA A 286 -7.52 31.88 -52.79
CA ALA A 286 -8.92 32.25 -52.67
C ALA A 286 -9.64 32.27 -54.04
N LEU A 287 -8.97 32.77 -55.08
CA LEU A 287 -9.49 32.73 -56.46
C LEU A 287 -9.63 31.30 -57.00
N ALA A 288 -8.84 30.36 -56.48
CA ALA A 288 -8.91 28.95 -56.77
C ALA A 288 -9.93 28.18 -55.89
N GLY A 289 -10.70 28.88 -55.05
CA GLY A 289 -11.75 28.28 -54.21
C GLY A 289 -11.24 27.57 -52.95
N ILE A 290 -9.96 27.73 -52.59
CA ILE A 290 -9.37 27.16 -51.38
C ILE A 290 -9.80 27.97 -50.16
N GLN A 291 -10.28 27.28 -49.13
CA GLN A 291 -10.81 27.86 -47.89
C GLN A 291 -9.92 27.53 -46.69
N LYS A 292 -10.16 28.22 -45.58
CA LYS A 292 -9.61 27.83 -44.27
C LYS A 292 -10.16 26.44 -43.88
N ALA A 293 -9.38 25.69 -43.11
CA ALA A 293 -9.65 24.32 -42.68
C ALA A 293 -9.68 23.25 -43.79
N ASP A 294 -9.55 23.61 -45.07
CA ASP A 294 -9.35 22.62 -46.14
C ASP A 294 -8.05 21.81 -45.89
N VAL A 295 -8.14 20.49 -46.01
CA VAL A 295 -7.04 19.55 -45.74
C VAL A 295 -6.42 19.11 -47.06
N LEU A 296 -5.13 19.34 -47.25
CA LEU A 296 -4.40 18.92 -48.44
C LEU A 296 -4.09 17.41 -48.37
N LEU A 297 -4.57 16.66 -49.36
CA LEU A 297 -4.41 15.22 -49.49
C LEU A 297 -3.26 14.83 -50.43
N ALA A 298 -3.03 15.61 -51.50
CA ALA A 298 -1.92 15.39 -52.41
C ALA A 298 -1.36 16.72 -52.95
N PHE A 299 -0.04 16.78 -53.10
CA PHE A 299 0.66 17.84 -53.82
C PHE A 299 1.31 17.21 -55.06
N ARG A 300 0.84 17.61 -56.25
CA ARG A 300 1.14 16.97 -57.53
C ARG A 300 0.77 15.49 -57.45
N GLU A 301 1.68 14.59 -57.81
CA GLU A 301 1.50 13.14 -57.76
C GLU A 301 1.84 12.55 -56.36
N THR A 302 2.31 13.36 -55.42
CA THR A 302 2.70 12.89 -54.08
C THR A 302 1.53 13.01 -53.10
N VAL A 303 1.00 11.86 -52.66
CA VAL A 303 0.01 11.76 -51.58
C VAL A 303 0.70 12.09 -50.25
N LEU A 304 0.04 12.92 -49.44
CA LEU A 304 0.53 13.31 -48.12
C LEU A 304 0.25 12.22 -47.08
N ASN A 305 1.29 11.82 -46.34
CA ASN A 305 1.23 10.93 -45.19
C ASN A 305 2.00 11.53 -44.01
N GLU A 306 1.94 10.91 -42.83
CA GLU A 306 2.55 11.47 -41.61
C GLU A 306 4.08 11.67 -41.74
N GLU A 307 4.76 10.81 -42.49
CA GLU A 307 6.21 10.88 -42.72
C GLU A 307 6.62 12.06 -43.63
N ASN A 308 5.84 12.35 -44.67
CA ASN A 308 6.17 13.38 -45.67
C ASN A 308 5.45 14.73 -45.45
N CYS A 309 4.45 14.78 -44.57
CA CYS A 309 3.61 15.96 -44.33
C CYS A 309 4.43 17.19 -43.93
N ALA A 310 5.30 17.04 -42.92
CA ALA A 310 6.07 18.17 -42.37
C ALA A 310 6.96 18.84 -43.44
N ALA A 311 7.65 18.04 -44.26
CA ALA A 311 8.49 18.53 -45.35
C ALA A 311 7.66 19.24 -46.44
N THR A 312 6.50 18.69 -46.79
CA THR A 312 5.62 19.24 -47.83
C THR A 312 4.95 20.54 -47.37
N VAL A 313 4.52 20.63 -46.10
CA VAL A 313 4.05 21.89 -45.48
C VAL A 313 5.16 22.94 -45.47
N GLN A 314 6.40 22.56 -45.14
CA GLN A 314 7.55 23.47 -45.18
C GLN A 314 7.92 23.90 -46.62
N GLN A 315 7.56 23.12 -47.64
CA GLN A 315 7.72 23.50 -49.04
C GLN A 315 6.63 24.47 -49.50
N LEU A 316 5.36 24.21 -49.14
CA LEU A 316 4.19 25.00 -49.55
C LEU A 316 4.00 26.32 -48.80
N SER A 317 4.67 26.48 -47.66
CA SER A 317 4.76 27.74 -46.90
C SER A 317 5.83 28.70 -47.42
N LYS A 318 6.65 28.31 -48.40
CA LYS A 318 7.62 29.19 -49.06
C LYS A 318 6.94 29.97 -50.19
N GLU A 319 7.28 31.26 -50.33
CA GLU A 319 6.56 32.21 -51.21
C GLU A 319 6.58 31.91 -52.72
N ARG A 320 7.33 30.90 -53.19
CA ARG A 320 7.43 30.53 -54.62
C ARG A 320 7.43 29.01 -54.80
N VAL A 321 6.27 28.46 -55.12
CA VAL A 321 6.07 27.07 -55.55
C VAL A 321 6.12 27.00 -57.08
N LEU A 322 6.78 25.99 -57.66
CA LEU A 322 6.78 25.81 -59.13
C LEU A 322 5.35 25.58 -59.64
N VAL A 323 4.97 26.21 -60.75
CA VAL A 323 3.64 26.10 -61.36
C VAL A 323 3.71 25.72 -62.84
N PRO A 324 2.70 25.02 -63.40
CA PRO A 324 1.46 24.59 -62.75
C PRO A 324 1.71 23.54 -61.66
N SER A 325 0.96 23.62 -60.56
CA SER A 325 0.96 22.60 -59.50
C SER A 325 -0.46 22.20 -59.16
N THR A 326 -0.73 20.92 -59.33
CA THR A 326 -1.95 20.26 -58.85
C THR A 326 -1.91 20.15 -57.32
N LEU A 327 -3.00 20.52 -56.66
CA LEU A 327 -3.24 20.37 -55.24
C LEU A 327 -4.61 19.71 -55.08
N ARG A 328 -4.70 18.60 -54.35
CA ARG A 328 -5.97 17.92 -54.05
C ARG A 328 -6.32 18.13 -52.59
N PHE A 329 -7.50 18.71 -52.33
CA PHE A 329 -7.99 19.00 -50.99
C PHE A 329 -9.19 18.14 -50.65
N ARG A 330 -9.47 18.01 -49.35
CA ARG A 330 -10.78 17.68 -48.80
C ARG A 330 -11.30 18.89 -48.04
N ARG A 331 -12.54 19.28 -48.30
CA ARG A 331 -13.19 20.32 -47.51
C ARG A 331 -13.48 19.81 -46.10
N ALA A 332 -13.19 20.61 -45.09
CA ALA A 332 -13.73 20.37 -43.75
C ALA A 332 -15.23 20.69 -43.76
N SER A 333 -16.04 19.81 -43.19
CA SER A 333 -17.48 20.01 -43.07
C SER A 333 -17.78 21.08 -42.02
N GLU A 334 -17.75 22.36 -42.38
CA GLU A 334 -18.07 23.42 -41.42
C GLU A 334 -19.56 23.42 -41.05
N SER A 335 -19.82 23.22 -39.76
CA SER A 335 -21.11 23.37 -39.11
C SER A 335 -21.60 24.82 -39.20
N HIS A 336 -22.50 25.10 -40.14
CA HIS A 336 -22.98 26.47 -40.37
C HIS A 336 -24.26 26.81 -39.61
N ASN A 337 -24.10 27.57 -38.54
CA ASN A 337 -25.11 28.53 -38.08
C ASN A 337 -25.39 29.55 -39.22
N PRO A 338 -26.65 29.87 -39.57
CA PRO A 338 -26.97 30.82 -40.62
C PRO A 338 -27.41 32.19 -40.08
N GLN A 339 -26.89 33.28 -40.64
CA GLN A 339 -27.60 34.57 -40.64
C GLN A 339 -27.13 35.51 -41.76
N HIS A 340 -28.10 36.17 -42.40
CA HIS A 340 -27.99 37.26 -43.39
C HIS A 340 -27.35 36.93 -44.77
N ALA A 341 -27.83 37.47 -45.91
CA ALA A 341 -29.08 38.18 -46.23
C ALA A 341 -29.22 38.41 -47.77
N VAL A 342 -30.46 38.39 -48.30
CA VAL A 342 -31.05 39.42 -49.24
C VAL A 342 -30.36 39.61 -50.63
N ASN A 343 -31.00 39.56 -51.82
CA ASN A 343 -32.41 39.81 -52.23
C ASN A 343 -32.73 39.32 -53.68
N GLY A 344 -34.03 39.14 -54.00
CA GLY A 344 -34.63 39.24 -55.37
C GLY A 344 -34.64 37.96 -56.26
N VAL A 345 -35.69 37.12 -56.44
CA VAL A 345 -37.16 37.30 -56.73
C VAL A 345 -37.45 37.66 -58.21
N PRO A 346 -38.50 37.16 -58.92
CA PRO A 346 -39.59 36.19 -58.58
C PRO A 346 -39.81 35.00 -59.56
N LEU A 347 -40.64 34.00 -59.18
CA LEU A 347 -41.86 33.59 -59.92
C LEU A 347 -42.68 32.48 -59.19
N ILE A 348 -43.90 32.82 -58.74
CA ILE A 348 -45.17 32.03 -58.57
C ILE A 348 -45.07 30.59 -57.98
N GLY A 349 -45.84 30.15 -56.97
CA GLY A 349 -47.04 30.68 -56.29
C GLY A 349 -47.50 29.78 -55.11
N PRO A 350 -48.60 30.11 -54.38
CA PRO A 350 -48.66 29.97 -52.91
C PRO A 350 -49.62 28.87 -52.39
N ALA A 351 -49.58 28.44 -51.12
CA ALA A 351 -50.11 29.18 -49.96
C ALA A 351 -49.46 28.82 -48.61
N SER A 352 -49.37 29.83 -47.73
CA SER A 352 -48.70 29.81 -46.42
C SER A 352 -49.67 29.62 -45.25
N ALA A 353 -49.22 28.95 -44.18
CA ALA A 353 -49.77 29.10 -42.83
C ALA A 353 -48.64 29.51 -41.87
N SER A 354 -48.86 30.60 -41.14
CA SER A 354 -47.88 31.24 -40.26
C SER A 354 -47.86 30.64 -38.86
N ALA A 355 -46.68 30.41 -38.29
CA ALA A 355 -46.55 30.28 -36.83
C ALA A 355 -46.71 31.67 -36.18
N ILE A 356 -47.67 31.78 -35.26
CA ILE A 356 -47.89 32.97 -34.45
C ILE A 356 -46.97 32.89 -33.24
N SER A 357 -46.13 33.91 -33.03
CA SER A 357 -45.53 34.15 -31.72
C SER A 357 -46.60 34.63 -30.75
N PRO A 358 -46.73 34.07 -29.53
CA PRO A 358 -47.71 34.57 -28.56
C PRO A 358 -47.38 36.02 -28.17
N PRO A 359 -48.40 36.86 -27.91
CA PRO A 359 -48.17 38.23 -27.48
C PRO A 359 -47.53 38.26 -26.09
N ARG A 360 -46.54 39.14 -25.91
CA ARG A 360 -46.07 39.57 -24.59
C ARG A 360 -46.63 40.96 -24.33
N ASP A 361 -47.51 41.09 -23.35
CA ASP A 361 -47.81 42.39 -22.74
C ASP A 361 -46.78 42.72 -21.63
N GLY A 362 -46.81 43.97 -21.15
CA GLY A 362 -45.69 44.65 -20.51
C GLY A 362 -45.27 44.21 -19.09
N ASP A 363 -45.82 43.13 -18.54
CA ASP A 363 -45.34 42.50 -17.29
C ASP A 363 -45.18 40.99 -17.54
N GLY A 364 -43.99 40.47 -17.28
CA GLY A 364 -43.52 39.22 -17.88
C GLY A 364 -43.87 37.95 -17.11
N ASP A 365 -44.99 37.31 -17.46
CA ASP A 365 -45.33 35.94 -17.06
C ASP A 365 -45.80 35.10 -18.25
N VAL A 366 -45.58 33.78 -18.23
CA VAL A 366 -45.93 32.86 -19.32
C VAL A 366 -46.92 31.80 -18.85
N VAL A 367 -48.08 31.74 -19.51
CA VAL A 367 -49.16 30.78 -19.21
C VAL A 367 -48.95 29.46 -19.99
N MET A 368 -49.12 28.34 -19.28
CA MET A 368 -49.13 26.98 -19.86
C MET A 368 -50.29 26.78 -20.85
N THR A 369 -50.01 26.13 -21.99
CA THR A 369 -51.04 25.53 -22.85
C THR A 369 -50.65 24.10 -23.25
N LEU A 370 -51.65 23.21 -23.23
CA LEU A 370 -51.52 21.75 -23.41
C LEU A 370 -50.99 21.36 -24.79
N VAL A 371 -50.28 20.23 -24.87
CA VAL A 371 -49.66 19.68 -26.09
C VAL A 371 -50.59 18.65 -26.75
N ASP A 372 -50.71 18.69 -28.08
CA ASP A 372 -51.43 17.70 -28.89
C ASP A 372 -50.64 16.38 -29.05
N ASP A 373 -51.33 15.24 -28.89
CA ASP A 373 -50.80 13.86 -28.91
C ASP A 373 -50.22 13.35 -30.26
N ALA A 374 -49.98 14.23 -31.24
CA ALA A 374 -49.67 13.86 -32.62
C ALA A 374 -48.16 13.72 -32.97
N ALA A 375 -47.26 13.80 -31.97
CA ALA A 375 -45.80 13.88 -32.20
C ALA A 375 -44.99 12.59 -31.93
N ALA A 376 -45.61 11.50 -31.46
CA ALA A 376 -44.91 10.37 -30.83
C ALA A 376 -43.98 9.51 -31.75
N ASN A 377 -44.14 9.58 -33.08
CA ASN A 377 -43.54 8.65 -34.06
C ASN A 377 -42.38 9.21 -34.91
N ARG A 378 -41.50 10.04 -34.33
CA ARG A 378 -40.19 10.32 -34.94
C ARG A 378 -39.11 9.45 -34.30
N SER A 379 -38.18 8.93 -35.09
CA SER A 379 -37.00 8.23 -34.58
C SER A 379 -36.10 9.20 -33.82
N VAL A 380 -36.00 9.00 -32.50
CA VAL A 380 -35.12 9.77 -31.62
C VAL A 380 -33.77 9.05 -31.54
N GLN A 381 -32.68 9.80 -31.63
CA GLN A 381 -31.35 9.23 -31.34
C GLN A 381 -31.12 9.28 -29.82
N PRO A 382 -30.67 8.18 -29.18
CA PRO A 382 -30.22 8.23 -27.80
C PRO A 382 -29.11 9.28 -27.64
N LYS A 383 -29.01 9.84 -26.44
CA LYS A 383 -27.92 10.73 -26.01
C LYS A 383 -27.34 10.31 -24.66
N TYR A 384 -28.14 9.58 -23.88
CA TYR A 384 -27.82 9.10 -22.54
C TYR A 384 -28.20 7.62 -22.41
N GLY A 385 -27.84 7.00 -21.28
CA GLY A 385 -28.21 5.62 -20.98
C GLY A 385 -27.46 4.56 -21.81
N LEU A 386 -27.78 3.29 -21.59
CA LEU A 386 -27.13 2.14 -22.23
C LEU A 386 -27.44 2.04 -23.73
N GLN A 387 -28.54 2.64 -24.16
CA GLN A 387 -28.99 2.73 -25.55
C GLN A 387 -27.93 3.39 -26.44
N MET A 388 -27.15 4.33 -25.89
CA MET A 388 -25.99 4.92 -26.56
C MET A 388 -24.95 3.87 -26.97
N LEU A 389 -24.62 2.94 -26.07
CA LEU A 389 -23.68 1.86 -26.37
C LEU A 389 -24.27 0.86 -27.36
N CYS A 390 -25.54 0.48 -27.20
CA CYS A 390 -26.22 -0.42 -28.14
C CYS A 390 -26.18 0.13 -29.58
N GLN A 391 -26.64 1.37 -29.78
CA GLN A 391 -26.65 2.00 -31.11
C GLN A 391 -25.24 2.20 -31.68
N ALA A 392 -24.27 2.57 -30.84
CA ALA A 392 -22.88 2.72 -31.29
C ALA A 392 -22.26 1.39 -31.72
N VAL A 393 -22.54 0.29 -31.01
CA VAL A 393 -22.09 -1.07 -31.37
C VAL A 393 -22.74 -1.52 -32.69
N GLU A 394 -24.04 -1.34 -32.85
CA GLU A 394 -24.76 -1.67 -34.11
C GLU A 394 -24.20 -0.87 -35.30
N SER A 395 -24.06 0.45 -35.13
CA SER A 395 -23.48 1.35 -36.15
C SER A 395 -22.04 0.97 -36.50
N MET A 396 -21.25 0.55 -35.50
CA MET A 396 -19.88 0.08 -35.71
C MET A 396 -19.85 -1.27 -36.43
N GLN A 397 -20.78 -2.18 -36.12
CA GLN A 397 -20.91 -3.49 -36.75
C GLN A 397 -21.23 -3.34 -38.25
N ASP A 398 -22.14 -2.44 -38.61
CA ASP A 398 -22.49 -2.13 -39.99
C ASP A 398 -21.30 -1.49 -40.76
N ALA A 399 -20.60 -0.52 -40.14
CA ALA A 399 -19.45 0.15 -40.74
C ALA A 399 -18.24 -0.77 -40.99
N VAL A 400 -18.18 -1.91 -40.29
CA VAL A 400 -17.04 -2.85 -40.27
C VAL A 400 -17.29 -4.11 -41.14
N ALA A 401 -18.47 -4.26 -41.74
CA ALA A 401 -18.95 -5.50 -42.34
C ALA A 401 -18.13 -6.02 -43.56
N GLY A 402 -17.07 -6.79 -43.28
CA GLY A 402 -16.54 -7.83 -44.16
C GLY A 402 -17.09 -9.22 -43.79
N PRO A 403 -16.75 -10.29 -44.54
CA PRO A 403 -17.32 -11.65 -44.36
C PRO A 403 -16.92 -12.40 -43.07
N SER A 404 -16.48 -11.69 -42.03
CA SER A 404 -16.04 -12.25 -40.75
C SER A 404 -16.65 -11.46 -39.60
N ALA A 405 -17.78 -11.93 -39.08
CA ALA A 405 -18.50 -11.30 -37.97
C ALA A 405 -17.55 -10.94 -36.81
N VAL A 406 -17.66 -9.72 -36.30
CA VAL A 406 -16.97 -9.30 -35.07
C VAL A 406 -17.84 -9.70 -33.89
N GLU A 407 -17.25 -10.20 -32.81
CA GLU A 407 -18.00 -10.35 -31.56
C GLU A 407 -18.38 -8.96 -31.00
N PRO A 408 -19.65 -8.71 -30.64
CA PRO A 408 -20.10 -7.41 -30.14
C PRO A 408 -19.28 -6.88 -28.95
N LYS A 409 -18.77 -7.78 -28.09
CA LYS A 409 -17.90 -7.41 -26.96
C LYS A 409 -16.63 -6.67 -27.42
N VAL A 410 -16.02 -7.08 -28.53
CA VAL A 410 -14.81 -6.41 -29.06
C VAL A 410 -15.14 -5.00 -29.54
N LEU A 411 -16.36 -4.79 -30.06
CA LEU A 411 -16.84 -3.46 -30.46
C LEU A 411 -17.10 -2.58 -29.23
N VAL A 412 -17.70 -3.12 -28.16
CA VAL A 412 -17.86 -2.42 -26.86
C VAL A 412 -16.50 -2.02 -26.28
N ASP A 413 -15.56 -2.96 -26.18
CA ASP A 413 -14.21 -2.70 -25.65
C ASP A 413 -13.50 -1.62 -26.49
N LEU A 414 -13.66 -1.62 -27.82
CA LEU A 414 -13.10 -0.59 -28.70
C LEU A 414 -13.77 0.78 -28.53
N LEU A 415 -15.09 0.84 -28.34
CA LEU A 415 -15.83 2.08 -28.08
C LEU A 415 -15.43 2.70 -26.73
N LEU A 416 -15.35 1.89 -25.66
CA LEU A 416 -14.90 2.32 -24.34
C LEU A 416 -13.46 2.88 -24.39
N ASN A 417 -12.53 2.15 -25.03
CA ASN A 417 -11.16 2.62 -25.24
C ASN A 417 -11.05 3.86 -26.14
N SER A 418 -12.02 4.06 -27.05
CA SER A 418 -12.10 5.20 -27.94
C SER A 418 -12.89 6.39 -27.37
N GLU A 419 -13.16 6.40 -26.06
CA GLU A 419 -13.90 7.48 -25.39
C GLU A 419 -15.30 7.69 -26.00
N PHE A 420 -15.97 6.58 -26.36
CA PHE A 420 -17.29 6.52 -27.00
C PHE A 420 -17.35 7.20 -28.39
N SER A 421 -16.22 7.62 -28.96
CA SER A 421 -16.14 8.12 -30.33
C SER A 421 -16.19 6.96 -31.32
N LEU A 422 -17.32 6.84 -32.02
CA LEU A 422 -17.53 5.86 -33.09
C LEU A 422 -16.46 5.99 -34.19
N ASP A 423 -16.15 7.21 -34.64
CA ASP A 423 -15.13 7.46 -35.66
C ASP A 423 -13.75 6.96 -35.23
N ARG A 424 -13.36 7.21 -33.98
CA ARG A 424 -12.09 6.72 -33.42
C ARG A 424 -12.09 5.20 -33.28
N ALA A 425 -13.18 4.61 -32.80
CA ALA A 425 -13.31 3.16 -32.66
C ALA A 425 -13.25 2.43 -34.02
N VAL A 426 -13.97 2.92 -35.03
CA VAL A 426 -13.94 2.40 -36.41
C VAL A 426 -12.55 2.60 -37.02
N ASN A 427 -11.94 3.78 -36.87
CA ASN A 427 -10.59 4.03 -37.39
C ASN A 427 -9.56 3.09 -36.73
N THR A 428 -9.51 3.01 -35.39
CA THR A 428 -8.66 2.07 -34.64
C THR A 428 -8.89 0.62 -35.06
N PHE A 429 -10.15 0.20 -35.25
CA PHE A 429 -10.47 -1.14 -35.76
C PHE A 429 -9.82 -1.39 -37.14
N LEU A 430 -9.94 -0.44 -38.07
CA LEU A 430 -9.49 -0.55 -39.45
C LEU A 430 -7.98 -0.39 -39.61
N THR A 431 -7.32 0.45 -38.80
CA THR A 431 -5.88 0.74 -38.89
C THR A 431 -5.02 -0.17 -38.01
N GLU A 432 -5.48 -0.51 -36.80
CA GLU A 432 -4.69 -1.23 -35.79
C GLU A 432 -5.09 -2.72 -35.66
N GLY A 433 -6.19 -3.14 -36.29
CA GLY A 433 -6.42 -4.55 -36.65
C GLY A 433 -6.65 -5.51 -35.48
N ARG A 434 -7.74 -5.29 -34.72
CA ARG A 434 -8.33 -6.23 -33.74
C ARG A 434 -7.36 -6.97 -32.79
N ILE A 435 -6.50 -6.31 -32.02
CA ILE A 435 -5.82 -7.00 -30.89
C ILE A 435 -5.78 -6.13 -29.63
N VAL A 436 -6.81 -6.30 -28.80
CA VAL A 436 -6.68 -6.08 -27.35
C VAL A 436 -5.98 -7.30 -26.77
N SER A 437 -5.07 -7.13 -25.80
CA SER A 437 -4.42 -8.27 -25.15
C SER A 437 -5.45 -9.13 -24.43
N ASP A 438 -5.42 -10.43 -24.70
CA ASP A 438 -6.31 -11.45 -24.15
C ASP A 438 -5.51 -12.75 -23.96
N PHE A 439 -5.78 -13.49 -22.89
CA PHE A 439 -5.16 -14.80 -22.63
C PHE A 439 -6.02 -15.97 -23.12
N ARG A 440 -7.19 -15.70 -23.72
CA ARG A 440 -8.08 -16.69 -24.35
C ARG A 440 -7.74 -16.91 -25.83
N GLY A 441 -8.27 -17.99 -26.42
CA GLY A 441 -8.19 -18.25 -27.86
C GLY A 441 -6.81 -18.64 -28.40
N ILE A 442 -5.80 -18.78 -27.53
CA ILE A 442 -4.46 -19.26 -27.88
C ILE A 442 -4.53 -20.78 -28.13
N ILE A 443 -3.75 -21.27 -29.11
CA ILE A 443 -3.84 -22.61 -29.73
C ILE A 443 -4.28 -23.71 -28.74
N GLY A 444 -5.50 -24.21 -28.93
CA GLY A 444 -6.09 -25.21 -28.05
C GLY A 444 -5.68 -26.64 -28.42
N CYS A 445 -5.17 -27.39 -27.44
CA CYS A 445 -5.00 -28.85 -27.54
C CYS A 445 -5.57 -29.60 -26.32
N ASP A 446 -6.69 -29.12 -25.79
CA ASP A 446 -7.52 -29.87 -24.84
C ASP A 446 -8.39 -30.91 -25.54
N ARG A 447 -7.70 -31.96 -26.00
CA ARG A 447 -8.34 -33.23 -26.37
C ARG A 447 -8.83 -33.91 -25.08
N ASN A 448 -10.06 -33.58 -24.68
CA ASN A 448 -10.83 -34.35 -23.70
C ASN A 448 -11.15 -35.72 -24.29
N SER A 449 -11.00 -36.79 -23.50
CA SER A 449 -11.26 -38.17 -23.96
C SER A 449 -12.76 -38.47 -24.13
N GLU A 450 -13.63 -37.71 -23.48
CA GLU A 450 -15.07 -37.97 -23.45
C GLU A 450 -15.85 -37.15 -24.49
N HIS A 451 -15.38 -35.94 -24.82
CA HIS A 451 -15.99 -35.08 -25.84
C HIS A 451 -14.91 -34.40 -26.70
N PRO A 452 -14.83 -34.70 -28.02
CA PRO A 452 -13.91 -34.03 -28.92
C PRO A 452 -14.43 -32.63 -29.26
N VAL A 453 -13.99 -31.62 -28.51
CA VAL A 453 -14.12 -30.22 -28.95
C VAL A 453 -13.23 -30.05 -30.18
N SER A 454 -13.79 -29.50 -31.25
CA SER A 454 -13.03 -29.14 -32.46
C SER A 454 -11.85 -28.26 -32.07
N THR A 455 -10.64 -28.55 -32.56
CA THR A 455 -9.47 -27.69 -32.37
C THR A 455 -9.84 -26.26 -32.70
N ALA A 456 -9.80 -25.39 -31.67
CA ALA A 456 -9.98 -23.97 -31.88
C ALA A 456 -8.92 -23.54 -32.89
N MET A 457 -9.38 -23.07 -34.06
CA MET A 457 -8.54 -22.70 -35.19
C MET A 457 -7.86 -23.87 -35.94
N GLY A 458 -8.63 -24.89 -36.38
CA GLY A 458 -8.35 -25.66 -37.60
C GLY A 458 -7.00 -26.40 -37.74
N ALA A 459 -6.26 -26.62 -36.66
CA ALA A 459 -4.92 -27.16 -36.69
C ALA A 459 -4.86 -28.62 -37.24
N ASN A 460 -3.78 -28.93 -37.96
CA ASN A 460 -3.56 -30.26 -38.54
C ASN A 460 -3.44 -31.36 -37.48
N GLU A 461 -3.70 -32.62 -37.86
CA GLU A 461 -3.45 -33.77 -36.98
C GLU A 461 -2.01 -33.76 -36.41
N PRO A 462 -1.83 -34.09 -35.12
CA PRO A 462 -0.51 -34.10 -34.49
C PRO A 462 0.39 -35.14 -35.15
N TYR A 463 1.65 -34.78 -35.36
CA TYR A 463 2.67 -35.64 -35.96
C TYR A 463 3.86 -35.82 -35.01
N ASP A 464 4.45 -37.01 -35.04
CA ASP A 464 5.59 -37.36 -34.21
C ASP A 464 6.92 -37.13 -34.95
N ALA A 465 7.95 -36.67 -34.22
CA ALA A 465 9.32 -36.51 -34.71
C ALA A 465 10.31 -37.11 -33.71
N PHE A 466 11.15 -38.04 -34.17
CA PHE A 466 12.10 -38.78 -33.33
C PHE A 466 13.53 -38.24 -33.50
N ILE A 467 14.13 -37.76 -32.40
CA ILE A 467 15.48 -37.17 -32.39
C ILE A 467 16.41 -38.03 -31.52
N PRO A 468 17.36 -38.80 -32.09
CA PRO A 468 18.06 -39.85 -31.37
C PRO A 468 19.07 -39.35 -30.32
N ALA A 469 20.01 -38.47 -30.70
CA ALA A 469 20.99 -37.88 -29.79
C ALA A 469 21.62 -36.62 -30.42
N GLY A 470 22.23 -35.78 -29.57
CA GLY A 470 22.90 -34.55 -30.00
C GLY A 470 21.98 -33.32 -30.07
N PRO A 471 22.43 -32.21 -30.69
CA PRO A 471 21.67 -30.97 -30.78
C PRO A 471 20.43 -31.15 -31.67
N LEU A 472 19.29 -30.63 -31.20
CA LEU A 472 17.99 -30.73 -31.89
C LEU A 472 18.07 -30.22 -33.34
N GLY A 473 18.80 -29.13 -33.59
CA GLY A 473 18.87 -28.51 -34.91
C GLY A 473 17.60 -27.73 -35.29
N LEU A 474 16.85 -27.25 -34.30
CA LEU A 474 15.74 -26.32 -34.45
C LEU A 474 15.88 -25.17 -33.43
N THR A 475 15.19 -24.06 -33.66
CA THR A 475 14.99 -23.00 -32.69
C THR A 475 13.51 -22.87 -32.36
N VAL A 476 13.21 -22.50 -31.11
CA VAL A 476 11.84 -22.26 -30.63
C VAL A 476 11.75 -20.86 -30.03
N GLU A 477 10.55 -20.30 -30.09
CA GLU A 477 10.22 -18.99 -29.51
C GLU A 477 9.05 -19.14 -28.53
N ASN A 478 9.02 -18.29 -27.50
CA ASN A 478 7.87 -18.16 -26.62
C ASN A 478 6.79 -17.32 -27.32
N ILE A 479 5.76 -17.97 -27.84
CA ILE A 479 4.59 -17.29 -28.40
C ILE A 479 3.40 -17.53 -27.46
N LEU A 480 3.20 -16.59 -26.52
CA LEU A 480 2.15 -16.65 -25.49
C LEU A 480 2.21 -17.97 -24.70
N GLU A 481 3.35 -18.19 -24.04
CA GLU A 481 3.74 -19.42 -23.34
C GLU A 481 3.77 -20.71 -24.19
N ARG A 482 3.64 -20.61 -25.53
CA ARG A 482 3.77 -21.75 -26.45
C ARG A 482 5.14 -21.84 -27.06
N THR A 483 5.71 -23.04 -26.96
CA THR A 483 6.99 -23.42 -27.57
C THR A 483 6.78 -23.75 -29.04
N ILE A 484 6.92 -22.74 -29.91
CA ILE A 484 6.69 -22.87 -31.35
C ILE A 484 8.02 -22.87 -32.10
N VAL A 485 8.21 -23.81 -33.03
CA VAL A 485 9.39 -23.94 -33.88
C VAL A 485 9.44 -22.81 -34.91
N VAL A 486 10.50 -22.00 -34.88
CA VAL A 486 10.67 -20.84 -35.77
C VAL A 486 11.63 -21.15 -36.91
N ASP A 487 12.82 -21.68 -36.58
CA ASP A 487 13.83 -22.05 -37.57
C ASP A 487 14.29 -23.50 -37.40
N ILE A 488 14.79 -24.08 -38.49
CA ILE A 488 15.26 -25.46 -38.59
C ILE A 488 16.57 -25.44 -39.37
N LYS A 489 17.63 -25.94 -38.74
CA LYS A 489 18.96 -26.00 -39.32
C LYS A 489 18.99 -27.06 -40.42
N SER A 490 19.33 -26.65 -41.64
CA SER A 490 19.53 -27.59 -42.75
C SER A 490 20.68 -28.57 -42.45
N GLY A 491 20.49 -29.84 -42.81
CA GLY A 491 21.31 -30.97 -42.37
C GLY A 491 21.16 -31.33 -40.88
N GLY A 492 20.22 -30.71 -40.16
CA GLY A 492 19.99 -30.89 -38.73
C GLY A 492 19.26 -32.19 -38.36
N ALA A 493 19.20 -32.50 -37.06
CA ALA A 493 18.44 -33.66 -36.58
C ALA A 493 16.92 -33.45 -36.73
N ALA A 494 16.42 -32.24 -36.46
CA ALA A 494 15.03 -31.84 -36.67
C ALA A 494 14.57 -31.96 -38.13
N GLU A 495 15.39 -31.53 -39.10
CA GLU A 495 15.08 -31.67 -40.54
C GLU A 495 15.02 -33.16 -40.94
N ARG A 496 15.98 -33.98 -40.49
CA ARG A 496 15.93 -35.44 -40.68
C ARG A 496 14.74 -36.12 -40.00
N ALA A 497 14.24 -35.55 -38.90
CA ALA A 497 13.04 -35.99 -38.19
C ALA A 497 11.74 -35.39 -38.76
N ASN A 498 11.80 -34.71 -39.91
CA ASN A 498 10.65 -34.10 -40.60
C ASN A 498 9.86 -33.08 -39.76
N VAL A 499 10.54 -32.37 -38.85
CA VAL A 499 9.98 -31.22 -38.12
C VAL A 499 9.69 -30.09 -39.11
N LYS A 500 8.56 -29.41 -38.95
CA LYS A 500 8.10 -28.31 -39.80
C LYS A 500 8.18 -26.97 -39.05
N ARG A 501 8.48 -25.87 -39.73
CA ARG A 501 8.36 -24.51 -39.15
C ARG A 501 6.91 -24.22 -38.75
N SER A 502 6.72 -23.29 -37.81
CA SER A 502 5.43 -22.97 -37.19
C SER A 502 4.75 -24.17 -36.52
N SER A 503 5.51 -25.19 -36.10
CA SER A 503 4.96 -26.30 -35.31
C SER A 503 5.03 -25.99 -33.82
N TRP A 504 3.90 -26.13 -33.13
CA TRP A 504 3.83 -26.08 -31.67
C TRP A 504 4.13 -27.46 -31.08
N LEU A 505 4.97 -27.52 -30.05
CA LEU A 505 5.24 -28.73 -29.28
C LEU A 505 4.12 -28.98 -28.25
N VAL A 506 3.37 -30.07 -28.44
CA VAL A 506 2.23 -30.45 -27.58
C VAL A 506 2.52 -31.67 -26.69
N GLY A 507 3.52 -32.49 -27.05
CA GLY A 507 3.96 -33.63 -26.23
C GLY A 507 5.44 -33.96 -26.37
N LEU A 508 5.99 -34.62 -25.36
CA LEU A 508 7.39 -35.03 -25.25
C LEU A 508 7.48 -36.40 -24.56
N ASN A 509 8.13 -37.37 -25.20
CA ASN A 509 8.34 -38.73 -24.67
C ASN A 509 7.05 -39.40 -24.13
N GLY A 510 5.93 -39.21 -24.83
CA GLY A 510 4.61 -39.73 -24.46
C GLY A 510 3.85 -38.91 -23.39
N GLN A 511 4.44 -37.86 -22.83
CA GLN A 511 3.78 -36.95 -21.88
C GLN A 511 3.24 -35.69 -22.61
N ARG A 512 2.05 -35.22 -22.25
CA ARG A 512 1.46 -33.97 -22.78
C ARG A 512 2.14 -32.77 -22.10
N VAL A 513 2.65 -31.81 -22.86
CA VAL A 513 3.34 -30.61 -22.33
C VAL A 513 2.51 -29.32 -22.42
N THR A 514 1.28 -29.37 -22.92
CA THR A 514 0.41 -28.19 -23.12
C THR A 514 0.07 -27.42 -21.83
N HIS A 515 0.15 -28.08 -20.67
CA HIS A 515 -0.09 -27.49 -19.35
C HIS A 515 1.15 -26.78 -18.76
N LEU A 516 2.31 -26.90 -19.41
CA LEU A 516 3.56 -26.28 -19.03
C LEU A 516 3.75 -24.93 -19.72
N THR A 517 4.42 -24.01 -19.05
CA THR A 517 4.93 -22.76 -19.63
C THR A 517 6.04 -23.05 -20.65
N HIS A 518 6.43 -22.03 -21.42
CA HIS A 518 7.55 -22.17 -22.36
C HIS A 518 8.84 -22.59 -21.63
N LYS A 519 9.15 -21.95 -20.50
CA LYS A 519 10.36 -22.19 -19.70
C LYS A 519 10.39 -23.59 -19.08
N GLU A 520 9.26 -24.10 -18.59
CA GLU A 520 9.14 -25.47 -18.09
C GLU A 520 9.29 -26.50 -19.21
N THR A 521 8.69 -26.22 -20.38
CA THR A 521 8.82 -27.08 -21.56
C THR A 521 10.28 -27.20 -22.00
N LEU A 522 11.04 -26.10 -22.01
CA LEU A 522 12.48 -26.12 -22.32
C LEU A 522 13.28 -26.98 -21.33
N ARG A 523 13.09 -26.76 -20.02
CA ARG A 523 13.76 -27.57 -18.97
C ARG A 523 13.45 -29.06 -19.09
N LEU A 524 12.21 -29.41 -19.49
CA LEU A 524 11.82 -30.80 -19.71
C LEU A 524 12.54 -31.39 -20.95
N ILE A 525 12.70 -30.64 -22.04
CA ILE A 525 13.48 -31.07 -23.23
C ILE A 525 14.97 -31.26 -22.90
N GLU A 526 15.52 -30.44 -22.00
CA GLU A 526 16.91 -30.51 -21.55
C GLU A 526 17.17 -31.73 -20.67
N THR A 527 16.26 -32.04 -19.75
CA THR A 527 16.39 -33.17 -18.80
C THR A 527 15.84 -34.50 -19.33
N ALA A 528 15.03 -34.50 -20.40
CA ALA A 528 14.42 -35.70 -20.95
C ALA A 528 15.42 -36.70 -21.56
N VAL A 529 15.25 -37.97 -21.18
CA VAL A 529 15.99 -39.13 -21.70
C VAL A 529 15.90 -39.18 -23.23
N ARG A 530 17.04 -39.42 -23.88
CA ARG A 530 17.17 -39.58 -25.34
C ARG A 530 16.98 -41.06 -25.71
N PRO A 531 16.36 -41.41 -26.86
CA PRO A 531 15.88 -40.54 -27.94
C PRO A 531 14.65 -39.71 -27.53
N LEU A 532 14.55 -38.48 -28.04
CA LEU A 532 13.32 -37.69 -27.86
C LEU A 532 12.27 -38.13 -28.87
N GLN A 533 11.06 -38.35 -28.40
CA GLN A 533 9.83 -38.37 -29.20
C GLN A 533 9.12 -37.04 -28.99
N LEU A 534 9.18 -36.15 -29.97
CA LEU A 534 8.42 -34.90 -29.99
C LEU A 534 7.05 -35.18 -30.62
N GLN A 535 5.97 -34.68 -30.02
CA GLN A 535 4.66 -34.61 -30.66
C GLN A 535 4.32 -33.16 -30.97
N LEU A 536 4.07 -32.88 -32.25
CA LEU A 536 4.04 -31.53 -32.83
C LEU A 536 2.73 -31.29 -33.60
N VAL A 537 2.23 -30.07 -33.56
CA VAL A 537 1.05 -29.63 -34.32
C VAL A 537 1.44 -28.44 -35.21
N VAL A 538 1.17 -28.52 -36.51
CA VAL A 538 1.47 -27.41 -37.44
C VAL A 538 0.39 -26.33 -37.29
N VAL A 539 0.81 -25.13 -36.85
CA VAL A 539 -0.07 -23.95 -36.74
C VAL A 539 -0.29 -23.36 -38.14
N PRO A 540 -1.54 -23.13 -38.58
CA PRO A 540 -1.85 -22.47 -39.84
C PRO A 540 -1.15 -21.10 -40.00
N PRO A 541 -0.72 -20.71 -41.22
CA PRO A 541 0.10 -19.50 -41.42
C PRO A 541 -0.55 -18.20 -40.95
N ASP A 542 -1.87 -18.04 -41.16
CA ASP A 542 -2.60 -16.83 -40.78
C ASP A 542 -2.74 -16.69 -39.26
N GLU A 543 -2.90 -17.82 -38.56
CA GLU A 543 -2.99 -17.89 -37.10
C GLU A 543 -1.63 -17.68 -36.45
N TYR A 544 -0.59 -18.31 -36.98
CA TYR A 544 0.78 -18.05 -36.56
C TYR A 544 1.12 -16.55 -36.71
N LYS A 545 0.65 -15.90 -37.77
CA LYS A 545 0.79 -14.45 -37.98
C LYS A 545 -0.04 -13.63 -36.97
N ALA A 546 -1.25 -14.07 -36.62
CA ALA A 546 -2.08 -13.43 -35.58
C ALA A 546 -1.44 -13.54 -34.18
N LEU A 547 -1.07 -14.74 -33.76
CA LEU A 547 -0.41 -15.02 -32.48
C LEU A 547 0.92 -14.25 -32.35
N ARG A 548 1.72 -14.18 -33.42
CA ARG A 548 2.97 -13.42 -33.43
C ARG A 548 2.74 -11.90 -33.34
N ARG A 549 1.63 -11.38 -33.87
CA ARG A 549 1.22 -9.96 -33.67
C ARG A 549 0.79 -9.70 -32.23
N GLN A 550 -0.03 -10.58 -31.64
CA GLN A 550 -0.48 -10.47 -30.26
C GLN A 550 0.70 -10.54 -29.27
N LEU A 551 1.63 -11.46 -29.48
CA LEU A 551 2.92 -11.47 -28.79
C LEU A 551 3.69 -10.16 -28.99
N SER A 552 3.75 -9.66 -30.23
CA SER A 552 4.46 -8.41 -30.52
C SER A 552 3.86 -7.21 -29.80
N MET A 553 2.54 -7.16 -29.53
CA MET A 553 1.94 -6.11 -28.71
C MET A 553 2.34 -6.26 -27.24
N ASN A 554 2.17 -7.46 -26.69
CA ASN A 554 2.55 -7.78 -25.30
C ASN A 554 4.04 -7.52 -24.99
N ILE A 555 4.93 -7.62 -26.00
CA ILE A 555 6.37 -7.33 -25.86
C ILE A 555 6.72 -5.86 -26.21
N ARG A 556 6.05 -5.23 -27.18
CA ARG A 556 6.41 -3.87 -27.63
C ARG A 556 5.85 -2.77 -26.74
N GLN A 557 4.66 -2.94 -26.15
CA GLN A 557 4.04 -1.88 -25.33
C GLN A 557 4.96 -1.40 -24.20
N GLN A 558 5.72 -2.33 -23.55
CA GLN A 558 6.74 -2.01 -22.54
C GLN A 558 7.86 -1.05 -23.01
N LYS A 559 8.08 -0.85 -24.32
CA LYS A 559 9.13 0.03 -24.86
C LYS A 559 8.65 1.15 -25.77
N THR A 560 7.38 1.15 -26.21
CA THR A 560 6.87 2.13 -27.19
C THR A 560 5.71 2.98 -26.69
N GLU A 561 5.03 2.60 -25.60
CA GLU A 561 4.11 3.52 -24.96
C GLU A 561 4.87 4.68 -24.30
N ARG A 562 4.35 5.89 -24.44
CA ARG A 562 4.85 7.03 -23.66
C ARG A 562 4.50 6.76 -22.20
N PRO A 563 5.42 7.01 -21.24
CA PRO A 563 5.08 6.93 -19.83
C PRO A 563 3.82 7.75 -19.54
N ILE A 564 2.88 7.18 -18.78
CA ILE A 564 1.67 7.89 -18.36
C ILE A 564 2.12 9.14 -17.59
N PRO A 565 1.65 10.35 -17.98
CA PRO A 565 2.05 11.59 -17.33
C PRO A 565 1.92 11.51 -15.81
N GLU A 566 2.87 12.09 -15.09
CA GLU A 566 2.84 12.10 -13.62
C GLU A 566 1.54 12.73 -13.08
N GLN A 567 1.03 13.77 -13.74
CA GLN A 567 -0.28 14.36 -13.42
C GLN A 567 -1.43 13.34 -13.51
N ASP A 568 -1.39 12.42 -14.46
CA ASP A 568 -2.44 11.41 -14.69
C ASP A 568 -2.31 10.21 -13.71
N ARG A 569 -1.15 10.04 -13.06
CA ARG A 569 -0.90 9.06 -11.99
C ARG A 569 -1.18 9.63 -10.60
N MET A 570 -0.84 10.91 -10.38
CA MET A 570 -0.94 11.61 -9.09
C MET A 570 -2.26 12.40 -8.90
N SER A 571 -3.16 12.38 -9.88
CA SER A 571 -4.48 13.03 -9.77
C SER A 571 -5.59 12.17 -10.33
N PHE A 572 -6.82 12.45 -9.88
CA PHE A 572 -8.03 11.77 -10.35
C PHE A 572 -8.48 12.16 -11.78
N ARG A 573 -7.65 12.83 -12.60
CA ARG A 573 -8.04 13.29 -13.94
C ARG A 573 -8.45 12.15 -14.89
N VAL A 574 -7.74 11.03 -14.85
CA VAL A 574 -8.09 9.85 -15.67
C VAL A 574 -9.42 9.25 -15.20
N PHE A 575 -9.64 9.15 -13.89
CA PHE A 575 -10.91 8.76 -13.31
C PHE A 575 -12.03 9.72 -13.70
N GLN A 576 -11.84 11.03 -13.56
CA GLN A 576 -12.78 12.10 -13.88
C GLN A 576 -13.35 11.95 -15.30
N ILE A 577 -12.50 11.78 -16.31
CA ILE A 577 -12.92 11.60 -17.70
C ILE A 577 -13.81 10.35 -17.84
N LYS A 578 -13.43 9.26 -17.17
CA LYS A 578 -14.07 7.94 -17.30
C LYS A 578 -15.38 7.83 -16.52
N ILE A 579 -15.45 8.40 -15.32
CA ILE A 579 -16.70 8.46 -14.54
C ILE A 579 -17.70 9.43 -15.16
N HIS A 580 -17.24 10.58 -15.70
CA HIS A 580 -18.11 11.50 -16.44
C HIS A 580 -18.74 10.80 -17.67
N GLN A 581 -17.98 9.96 -18.38
CA GLN A 581 -18.51 9.10 -19.44
C GLN A 581 -19.49 8.03 -18.90
N GLY A 582 -19.15 7.38 -17.79
CA GLY A 582 -20.05 6.43 -17.11
C GLY A 582 -21.40 7.06 -16.74
N VAL A 583 -21.40 8.26 -16.16
CA VAL A 583 -22.60 9.02 -15.78
C VAL A 583 -23.45 9.43 -16.98
N LEU A 584 -22.90 9.56 -18.19
CA LEU A 584 -23.71 9.76 -19.40
C LEU A 584 -24.42 8.46 -19.83
N VAL A 585 -23.81 7.30 -19.62
CA VAL A 585 -24.25 6.00 -20.13
C VAL A 585 -25.02 5.17 -19.08
N PHE A 586 -24.94 5.52 -17.80
CA PHE A 586 -25.74 4.87 -16.77
C PHE A 586 -27.25 5.07 -17.02
N PRO A 587 -28.09 4.04 -16.81
CA PRO A 587 -29.54 4.17 -16.79
C PRO A 587 -29.97 5.30 -15.85
N LYS A 588 -31.11 5.92 -16.14
CA LYS A 588 -31.66 7.04 -15.36
C LYS A 588 -31.78 6.68 -13.87
N LEU A 589 -32.22 5.46 -13.59
CA LEU A 589 -32.40 4.94 -12.24
C LEU A 589 -31.07 4.71 -11.48
N VAL A 590 -30.02 4.19 -12.15
CA VAL A 590 -28.66 4.08 -11.59
C VAL A 590 -28.08 5.46 -11.28
N THR A 591 -28.32 6.43 -12.16
CA THR A 591 -27.85 7.81 -12.01
C THR A 591 -28.46 8.49 -10.79
N LYS A 592 -29.78 8.32 -10.56
CA LYS A 592 -30.46 8.81 -9.35
C LYS A 592 -29.92 8.16 -8.07
N ALA A 593 -29.61 6.87 -8.11
CA ALA A 593 -29.08 6.15 -6.95
C ALA A 593 -27.66 6.58 -6.59
N LEU A 594 -26.79 6.80 -7.59
CA LEU A 594 -25.45 7.36 -7.37
C LEU A 594 -25.53 8.76 -6.76
N PHE A 595 -26.43 9.60 -7.26
CA PHE A 595 -26.69 10.93 -6.69
C PHE A 595 -27.15 10.85 -5.23
N HIS A 596 -28.12 9.99 -4.90
CA HIS A 596 -28.58 9.82 -3.53
C HIS A 596 -27.48 9.27 -2.62
N TYR A 597 -26.75 8.23 -3.05
CA TYR A 597 -25.65 7.63 -2.28
C TYR A 597 -24.54 8.65 -1.98
N LEU A 598 -24.13 9.46 -2.95
CA LEU A 598 -23.14 10.52 -2.73
C LEU A 598 -23.68 11.70 -1.90
N SER A 599 -25.00 11.82 -1.73
CA SER A 599 -25.66 12.87 -0.94
C SER A 599 -25.91 12.49 0.52
N THR A 600 -25.83 11.21 0.89
CA THR A 600 -25.83 10.80 2.31
C THR A 600 -24.45 11.01 2.94
N GLU A 601 -24.37 11.10 4.27
CA GLU A 601 -23.09 11.09 5.00
C GLU A 601 -22.63 9.66 5.36
N GLU A 602 -23.45 8.64 5.09
CA GLU A 602 -23.19 7.25 5.49
C GLU A 602 -22.06 6.61 4.67
N TYR A 603 -21.17 5.90 5.38
CA TYR A 603 -19.97 5.27 4.83
C TYR A 603 -20.13 3.75 4.77
N HIS A 604 -20.13 3.17 3.56
CA HIS A 604 -20.28 1.73 3.35
C HIS A 604 -19.06 1.16 2.60
N PRO A 605 -18.03 0.67 3.32
CA PRO A 605 -16.82 0.16 2.68
C PRO A 605 -17.11 -1.13 1.90
N PRO A 606 -16.36 -1.42 0.80
CA PRO A 606 -16.52 -2.67 0.07
C PRO A 606 -16.01 -3.81 0.96
N THR A 607 -16.89 -4.75 1.29
CA THR A 607 -16.62 -5.79 2.27
C THR A 607 -16.86 -7.19 1.71
N MET A 608 -16.04 -8.15 2.14
CA MET A 608 -16.22 -9.57 1.82
C MET A 608 -17.20 -10.26 2.79
N ASN A 609 -17.74 -9.55 3.79
CA ASN A 609 -18.68 -10.12 4.74
C ASN A 609 -20.06 -10.32 4.07
N PRO A 610 -20.55 -11.57 3.89
CA PRO A 610 -21.82 -11.84 3.24
C PRO A 610 -23.04 -11.39 4.07
N HIS A 611 -22.85 -11.01 5.35
CA HIS A 611 -23.91 -10.52 6.24
C HIS A 611 -24.02 -8.99 6.27
N TYR A 612 -23.17 -8.25 5.54
CA TYR A 612 -23.27 -6.79 5.50
C TYR A 612 -24.44 -6.38 4.59
N PRO A 613 -25.35 -5.51 5.05
CA PRO A 613 -26.49 -5.06 4.24
C PRO A 613 -25.99 -4.28 3.03
N ASN A 614 -26.47 -4.66 1.84
CA ASN A 614 -26.09 -4.00 0.59
C ASN A 614 -26.83 -2.65 0.50
N PRO A 615 -26.14 -1.50 0.52
CA PRO A 615 -26.79 -0.19 0.53
C PRO A 615 -27.60 0.08 -0.76
N LEU A 616 -27.36 -0.66 -1.84
CA LEU A 616 -28.15 -0.56 -3.06
C LEU A 616 -29.48 -1.31 -3.02
N GLU A 617 -29.78 -2.07 -1.96
CA GLU A 617 -31.10 -2.71 -1.78
C GLU A 617 -32.16 -1.72 -1.28
N GLU A 618 -31.75 -0.64 -0.60
CA GLU A 618 -32.64 0.45 -0.19
C GLU A 618 -32.84 1.49 -1.31
N LEU A 619 -31.79 1.75 -2.11
CA LEU A 619 -31.81 2.78 -3.15
C LEU A 619 -32.41 2.31 -4.48
N LEU A 620 -32.42 1.00 -4.75
CA LEU A 620 -32.85 0.43 -6.03
C LEU A 620 -33.98 -0.61 -5.83
N PRO A 621 -35.03 -0.60 -6.68
CA PRO A 621 -36.09 -1.61 -6.68
C PRO A 621 -35.61 -3.06 -6.62
N ALA A 622 -36.46 -3.97 -6.13
CA ALA A 622 -36.22 -5.41 -6.18
C ALA A 622 -36.03 -5.92 -7.62
N ASP A 623 -35.30 -7.02 -7.78
CA ASP A 623 -34.72 -7.46 -9.06
C ASP A 623 -35.70 -7.56 -10.26
N GLU A 624 -36.94 -8.01 -10.06
CA GLU A 624 -37.95 -8.03 -11.13
C GLU A 624 -38.42 -6.63 -11.54
N ALA A 625 -38.60 -5.72 -10.57
CA ALA A 625 -39.00 -4.34 -10.82
C ALA A 625 -37.83 -3.51 -11.38
N TRP A 626 -36.60 -3.85 -11.00
CA TRP A 626 -35.36 -3.31 -11.56
C TRP A 626 -35.24 -3.62 -13.06
N ASP A 627 -35.46 -4.87 -13.43
CA ASP A 627 -35.41 -5.33 -14.83
C ASP A 627 -36.49 -4.67 -15.69
N ALA A 628 -37.73 -4.62 -15.19
CA ALA A 628 -38.82 -3.90 -15.85
C ALA A 628 -38.50 -2.41 -16.03
N ALA A 629 -37.97 -1.74 -15.00
CA ALA A 629 -37.67 -0.30 -15.05
C ALA A 629 -36.51 0.04 -15.99
N ILE A 630 -35.47 -0.80 -16.09
CA ILE A 630 -34.37 -0.59 -17.05
C ILE A 630 -34.86 -0.81 -18.48
N LEU A 631 -35.70 -1.81 -18.73
CA LEU A 631 -36.27 -2.04 -20.06
C LEU A 631 -37.22 -0.90 -20.48
N ASP A 632 -38.01 -0.37 -19.54
CA ASP A 632 -38.85 0.82 -19.77
C ASP A 632 -38.02 2.09 -20.04
N ASP A 633 -36.94 2.35 -19.29
CA ASP A 633 -36.00 3.46 -19.56
C ASP A 633 -35.38 3.32 -20.97
N ILE A 634 -35.07 2.08 -21.39
CA ILE A 634 -34.53 1.75 -22.71
C ILE A 634 -35.55 2.00 -23.84
N GLU A 635 -36.80 1.58 -23.68
CA GLU A 635 -37.85 1.68 -24.72
C GLU A 635 -38.50 3.08 -24.78
N THR A 636 -38.64 3.78 -23.65
CA THR A 636 -39.29 5.10 -23.59
C THR A 636 -38.39 6.24 -24.05
N MET A 637 -37.10 6.24 -23.71
CA MET A 637 -36.15 7.34 -24.00
C MET A 637 -36.67 8.72 -23.58
N GLU A 638 -37.16 8.82 -22.34
CA GLU A 638 -37.83 10.04 -21.83
C GLU A 638 -36.92 11.28 -21.85
N GLU A 639 -35.64 11.13 -21.47
CA GLU A 639 -34.65 12.24 -21.45
C GLU A 639 -34.34 12.77 -22.87
N GLU A 640 -34.35 11.91 -23.89
CA GLU A 640 -34.14 12.34 -25.28
C GLU A 640 -35.39 12.88 -25.96
N ARG A 641 -36.58 12.38 -25.60
CA ARG A 641 -37.87 12.91 -26.08
C ARG A 641 -38.17 14.29 -25.50
N SER A 642 -37.83 14.53 -24.24
CA SER A 642 -37.91 15.87 -23.62
C SER A 642 -36.81 16.80 -24.15
N GLY A 643 -35.65 16.25 -24.48
CA GLY A 643 -34.45 16.99 -24.89
C GLY A 643 -33.62 17.52 -23.71
N GLU A 644 -34.03 17.26 -22.47
CA GLU A 644 -33.35 17.68 -21.25
C GLU A 644 -32.92 16.48 -20.40
N MET A 645 -31.66 16.49 -19.96
CA MET A 645 -31.17 15.50 -18.98
C MET A 645 -31.69 15.79 -17.57
N CYS A 646 -31.96 14.72 -16.82
CA CYS A 646 -32.41 14.77 -15.44
C CYS A 646 -31.45 15.56 -14.53
N ALA A 647 -32.00 16.11 -13.44
CA ALA A 647 -31.26 17.01 -12.55
C ALA A 647 -30.09 16.30 -11.86
N GLU A 648 -30.30 15.02 -11.51
CA GLU A 648 -29.34 14.14 -10.86
C GLU A 648 -28.13 13.87 -11.78
N ARG A 649 -28.37 13.63 -13.08
CA ARG A 649 -27.29 13.48 -14.08
C ARG A 649 -26.49 14.77 -14.23
N ARG A 650 -27.15 15.93 -14.34
CA ARG A 650 -26.50 17.25 -14.38
C ARG A 650 -25.63 17.52 -13.16
N PHE A 651 -26.15 17.22 -11.97
CA PHE A 651 -25.42 17.41 -10.72
C PHE A 651 -24.15 16.55 -10.70
N LEU A 652 -24.26 15.25 -11.01
CA LEU A 652 -23.12 14.33 -11.01
C LEU A 652 -22.05 14.73 -12.03
N LEU A 653 -22.43 15.15 -13.24
CA LEU A 653 -21.48 15.63 -14.25
C LEU A 653 -20.72 16.88 -13.76
N ASN A 654 -21.42 17.83 -13.11
CA ASN A 654 -20.79 19.00 -12.52
C ASN A 654 -19.87 18.66 -11.34
N LEU A 655 -20.32 17.78 -10.42
CA LEU A 655 -19.55 17.29 -9.27
C LEU A 655 -18.23 16.66 -9.71
N PHE A 656 -18.27 15.78 -10.71
CA PHE A 656 -17.05 15.17 -11.24
C PHE A 656 -16.21 16.18 -12.04
N ALA A 657 -16.81 17.18 -12.70
CA ALA A 657 -16.06 18.23 -13.39
C ALA A 657 -15.25 19.13 -12.43
N SER A 658 -15.75 19.41 -11.23
CA SER A 658 -15.08 20.20 -10.19
C SER A 658 -14.36 19.36 -9.12
N ILE A 659 -14.09 18.07 -9.38
CA ILE A 659 -13.53 17.15 -8.37
C ILE A 659 -12.18 17.60 -7.78
N HIS A 660 -11.40 18.39 -8.53
CA HIS A 660 -10.11 18.92 -8.08
C HIS A 660 -10.20 20.23 -7.29
N ASP A 661 -11.39 20.83 -7.19
CA ASP A 661 -11.62 22.11 -6.52
C ASP A 661 -11.99 21.95 -5.03
N TYR A 662 -12.13 20.70 -4.55
CA TYR A 662 -12.41 20.34 -3.15
C TYR A 662 -11.14 20.29 -2.30
N ASP A 663 -11.27 20.52 -0.98
CA ASP A 663 -10.14 20.57 -0.03
C ASP A 663 -9.33 19.25 0.03
N ASP A 664 -10.02 18.11 -0.08
CA ASP A 664 -9.44 16.76 -0.16
C ASP A 664 -9.02 16.36 -1.59
N LYS A 665 -9.03 17.33 -2.53
CA LYS A 665 -8.84 17.12 -3.99
C LYS A 665 -9.82 16.09 -4.59
N GLY A 666 -10.95 15.88 -3.92
CA GLY A 666 -12.03 14.97 -4.28
C GLY A 666 -11.82 13.52 -3.87
N GLU A 667 -10.81 13.20 -3.06
CA GLU A 667 -10.49 11.82 -2.66
C GLU A 667 -11.69 11.09 -2.02
N SER A 668 -12.44 11.74 -1.13
CA SER A 668 -13.66 11.20 -0.53
C SER A 668 -14.74 10.91 -1.57
N THR A 669 -14.93 11.82 -2.55
CA THR A 669 -15.89 11.60 -3.65
C THR A 669 -15.47 10.43 -4.53
N VAL A 670 -14.18 10.28 -4.82
CA VAL A 670 -13.64 9.12 -5.54
C VAL A 670 -13.89 7.83 -4.76
N ILE A 671 -13.48 7.78 -3.48
CA ILE A 671 -13.64 6.60 -2.62
C ILE A 671 -15.11 6.17 -2.56
N ARG A 672 -16.04 7.09 -2.24
CA ARG A 672 -17.48 6.76 -2.16
C ARG A 672 -18.06 6.35 -3.52
N THR A 673 -17.57 6.93 -4.62
CA THR A 673 -17.95 6.47 -5.96
C THR A 673 -17.47 5.05 -6.24
N ILE A 674 -16.24 4.69 -5.86
CA ILE A 674 -15.73 3.31 -5.98
C ILE A 674 -16.56 2.33 -5.16
N GLN A 675 -16.98 2.73 -3.94
CA GLN A 675 -17.88 1.93 -3.10
C GLN A 675 -19.20 1.63 -3.81
N PHE A 676 -19.90 2.66 -4.27
CA PHE A 676 -21.14 2.52 -5.04
C PHE A 676 -20.95 1.63 -6.28
N LEU A 677 -19.89 1.86 -7.05
CA LEU A 677 -19.58 1.09 -8.26
C LEU A 677 -19.30 -0.39 -7.95
N GLY A 678 -18.69 -0.71 -6.81
CA GLY A 678 -18.46 -2.08 -6.36
C GLY A 678 -19.77 -2.84 -6.12
N TRP A 679 -20.68 -2.25 -5.35
CA TRP A 679 -22.01 -2.79 -5.13
C TRP A 679 -22.84 -2.88 -6.43
N LEU A 680 -22.72 -1.87 -7.30
CA LEU A 680 -23.39 -1.85 -8.61
C LEU A 680 -22.89 -2.97 -9.52
N ALA A 681 -21.58 -3.24 -9.55
CA ALA A 681 -21.00 -4.33 -10.33
C ALA A 681 -21.48 -5.70 -9.83
N VAL A 682 -21.52 -5.91 -8.51
CA VAL A 682 -22.08 -7.13 -7.90
C VAL A 682 -23.54 -7.30 -8.27
N ARG A 683 -24.35 -6.24 -8.18
CA ARG A 683 -25.77 -6.30 -8.53
C ARG A 683 -25.98 -6.54 -10.02
N ALA A 684 -25.20 -5.91 -10.89
CA ALA A 684 -25.23 -6.17 -12.33
C ALA A 684 -24.89 -7.63 -12.65
N ALA A 685 -23.86 -8.21 -12.02
CA ALA A 685 -23.50 -9.62 -12.19
C ALA A 685 -24.61 -10.59 -11.72
N ARG A 686 -25.31 -10.28 -10.62
CA ARG A 686 -26.46 -11.07 -10.14
C ARG A 686 -27.66 -10.95 -11.08
N MET A 687 -28.02 -9.72 -11.49
CA MET A 687 -29.11 -9.47 -12.45
C MET A 687 -28.87 -10.17 -13.79
N GLN A 688 -27.61 -10.17 -14.24
CA GLN A 688 -27.17 -10.87 -15.43
C GLN A 688 -27.48 -12.38 -15.34
N GLN A 689 -27.16 -13.03 -14.22
CA GLN A 689 -27.49 -14.45 -13.99
C GLN A 689 -29.00 -14.70 -13.87
N PHE A 690 -29.74 -13.77 -13.25
CA PHE A 690 -31.20 -13.83 -13.11
C PHE A 690 -31.91 -13.82 -14.47
N VAL A 691 -31.53 -12.91 -15.37
CA VAL A 691 -32.09 -12.85 -16.74
C VAL A 691 -31.71 -14.10 -17.54
N ASP A 692 -30.45 -14.54 -17.48
CA ASP A 692 -29.98 -15.75 -18.17
C ASP A 692 -30.78 -17.00 -17.78
N ALA A 693 -31.09 -17.16 -16.50
CA ALA A 693 -31.94 -18.24 -16.00
C ALA A 693 -33.36 -18.16 -16.58
N LYS A 694 -33.95 -16.96 -16.61
CA LYS A 694 -35.32 -16.70 -17.11
C LYS A 694 -35.45 -16.97 -18.62
N GLU A 695 -34.46 -16.56 -19.42
CA GLU A 695 -34.47 -16.73 -20.88
C GLU A 695 -34.41 -18.20 -21.33
N SER A 696 -33.76 -19.08 -20.58
CA SER A 696 -33.60 -20.51 -20.90
C SER A 696 -34.93 -21.28 -21.10
N SER A 697 -36.05 -20.69 -20.67
CA SER A 697 -37.39 -21.25 -20.73
C SER A 697 -38.20 -20.94 -22.00
N SER A 698 -37.73 -20.05 -22.89
CA SER A 698 -38.57 -19.54 -23.98
C SER A 698 -37.89 -19.40 -25.34
N THR A 699 -38.40 -20.16 -26.32
CA THR A 699 -37.94 -20.21 -27.71
C THR A 699 -38.57 -19.10 -28.55
N ASP A 700 -37.88 -17.98 -28.74
CA ASP A 700 -38.20 -17.05 -29.83
C ASP A 700 -36.94 -16.39 -30.42
N GLY A 701 -36.93 -16.19 -31.74
CA GLY A 701 -35.75 -15.86 -32.54
C GLY A 701 -35.39 -14.37 -32.59
N ASP A 702 -36.32 -13.49 -32.24
CA ASP A 702 -36.21 -12.02 -32.40
C ASP A 702 -35.37 -11.34 -31.30
N ARG A 703 -34.63 -12.13 -30.50
CA ARG A 703 -33.99 -11.71 -29.24
C ARG A 703 -32.52 -11.30 -29.37
N VAL A 704 -31.95 -11.37 -30.57
CA VAL A 704 -30.49 -11.17 -30.77
C VAL A 704 -30.03 -9.74 -30.46
N THR A 705 -30.92 -8.75 -30.56
CA THR A 705 -30.71 -7.35 -30.16
C THR A 705 -30.95 -7.08 -28.67
N LYS A 706 -31.70 -7.94 -27.95
CA LYS A 706 -31.88 -7.84 -26.49
C LYS A 706 -30.67 -8.38 -25.71
N ARG A 707 -29.45 -8.09 -26.18
CA ARG A 707 -28.20 -8.49 -25.51
C ARG A 707 -27.90 -7.60 -24.29
N ARG A 708 -28.68 -7.86 -23.24
CA ARG A 708 -28.27 -7.84 -21.83
C ARG A 708 -27.65 -6.52 -21.34
N PRO A 709 -28.48 -5.53 -20.93
CA PRO A 709 -28.00 -4.26 -20.40
C PRO A 709 -27.04 -4.39 -19.21
N TYR A 710 -27.11 -5.48 -18.45
CA TYR A 710 -26.21 -5.75 -17.32
C TYR A 710 -24.78 -6.09 -17.74
N GLU A 711 -24.56 -6.76 -18.88
CA GLU A 711 -23.21 -6.99 -19.42
C GLU A 711 -22.55 -5.65 -19.81
N LEU A 712 -23.33 -4.74 -20.42
CA LEU A 712 -22.87 -3.39 -20.78
C LEU A 712 -22.62 -2.52 -19.55
N LEU A 713 -23.52 -2.54 -18.56
CA LEU A 713 -23.36 -1.81 -17.31
C LEU A 713 -22.10 -2.26 -16.56
N LEU A 714 -21.88 -3.58 -16.45
CA LEU A 714 -20.69 -4.15 -15.84
C LEU A 714 -19.41 -3.80 -16.62
N ALA A 715 -19.45 -3.77 -17.96
CA ALA A 715 -18.33 -3.32 -18.78
C ALA A 715 -17.97 -1.84 -18.55
N VAL A 716 -18.97 -0.96 -18.41
CA VAL A 716 -18.75 0.47 -18.07
C VAL A 716 -18.12 0.60 -16.69
N VAL A 717 -18.61 -0.11 -15.67
CA VAL A 717 -18.04 -0.06 -14.32
C VAL A 717 -16.58 -0.55 -14.31
N LEU A 718 -16.29 -1.67 -14.98
CA LEU A 718 -14.94 -2.20 -15.06
C LEU A 718 -13.99 -1.30 -15.84
N HIS A 719 -14.47 -0.57 -16.85
CA HIS A 719 -13.67 0.43 -17.56
C HIS A 719 -13.23 1.58 -16.64
N VAL A 720 -14.08 1.99 -15.69
CA VAL A 720 -13.73 2.97 -14.64
C VAL A 720 -12.70 2.37 -13.67
N PHE A 721 -12.86 1.11 -13.24
CA PHE A 721 -11.88 0.44 -12.36
C PHE A 721 -10.51 0.17 -13.03
N GLU A 722 -10.47 -0.23 -14.30
CA GLU A 722 -9.20 -0.34 -15.05
C GLU A 722 -8.48 1.01 -15.17
N SER A 723 -9.24 2.10 -15.28
CA SER A 723 -8.71 3.46 -15.35
C SER A 723 -8.21 3.95 -13.98
N LEU A 724 -8.92 3.61 -12.89
CA LEU A 724 -8.47 3.86 -11.51
C LEU A 724 -7.21 3.08 -11.14
N SER A 725 -7.02 1.90 -11.74
CA SER A 725 -5.86 1.05 -11.47
C SER A 725 -4.52 1.73 -11.78
N ILE A 726 -4.52 2.79 -12.60
CA ILE A 726 -3.33 3.58 -12.97
C ILE A 726 -2.89 4.55 -11.85
N ILE A 727 -3.80 4.94 -10.95
CA ILE A 727 -3.59 6.03 -9.99
C ILE A 727 -2.70 5.58 -8.83
N GLU A 728 -1.82 6.47 -8.37
CA GLU A 728 -0.80 6.23 -7.34
C GLU A 728 -1.25 6.74 -5.95
N ASN A 729 -2.52 6.53 -5.61
CA ASN A 729 -3.08 6.78 -4.28
C ASN A 729 -3.47 5.44 -3.62
N HIS A 730 -2.90 5.14 -2.45
CA HIS A 730 -3.09 3.86 -1.77
C HIS A 730 -4.52 3.62 -1.27
N ALA A 731 -5.18 4.63 -0.70
CA ALA A 731 -6.53 4.48 -0.14
C ALA A 731 -7.57 4.14 -1.22
N THR A 732 -7.53 4.84 -2.36
CA THR A 732 -8.39 4.54 -3.52
C THR A 732 -8.08 3.16 -4.13
N TRP A 733 -6.80 2.78 -4.17
CA TRP A 733 -6.38 1.47 -4.69
C TRP A 733 -6.90 0.31 -3.83
N ASP A 734 -6.80 0.39 -2.50
CA ASP A 734 -7.30 -0.65 -1.58
C ASP A 734 -8.83 -0.80 -1.68
N VAL A 735 -9.56 0.32 -1.73
CA VAL A 735 -11.03 0.32 -1.88
C VAL A 735 -11.43 -0.27 -3.24
N MET A 736 -10.73 0.06 -4.33
CA MET A 736 -10.96 -0.49 -5.66
C MET A 736 -10.66 -2.01 -5.74
N VAL A 737 -9.54 -2.45 -5.16
CA VAL A 737 -9.20 -3.88 -5.13
C VAL A 737 -10.21 -4.66 -4.30
N ASN A 738 -10.69 -4.12 -3.18
CA ASN A 738 -11.75 -4.73 -2.40
C ASN A 738 -13.09 -4.76 -3.16
N ALA A 739 -13.44 -3.73 -3.93
CA ALA A 739 -14.60 -3.75 -4.82
C ALA A 739 -14.48 -4.85 -5.91
N LEU A 740 -13.30 -5.03 -6.50
CA LEU A 740 -13.02 -6.10 -7.46
C LEU A 740 -13.06 -7.50 -6.83
N LYS A 741 -12.57 -7.67 -5.59
CA LYS A 741 -12.71 -8.92 -4.82
C LYS A 741 -14.18 -9.24 -4.51
N MET A 742 -14.98 -8.21 -4.21
CA MET A 742 -16.42 -8.37 -3.96
C MET A 742 -17.14 -8.89 -5.20
N LEU A 743 -16.83 -8.29 -6.36
CA LEU A 743 -17.32 -8.75 -7.66
C LEU A 743 -16.92 -10.21 -7.95
N MET A 744 -15.72 -10.66 -7.56
CA MET A 744 -15.30 -12.05 -7.78
C MET A 744 -16.18 -13.07 -7.08
N LEU A 745 -16.76 -12.73 -5.92
CA LEU A 745 -17.67 -13.61 -5.20
C LEU A 745 -19.06 -13.71 -5.86
N SER A 746 -19.36 -12.90 -6.88
CA SER A 746 -20.64 -12.91 -7.61
C SER A 746 -20.54 -13.31 -9.10
N LEU A 747 -19.34 -13.56 -9.65
CA LEU A 747 -19.18 -14.03 -11.03
C LEU A 747 -19.22 -15.57 -11.13
N THR A 748 -19.70 -16.10 -12.26
CA THR A 748 -19.51 -17.53 -12.61
C THR A 748 -18.12 -17.78 -13.20
N ASP A 749 -17.64 -19.03 -13.23
CA ASP A 749 -16.40 -19.43 -13.93
C ASP A 749 -16.34 -18.90 -15.38
N VAL A 750 -17.48 -18.91 -16.07
CA VAL A 750 -17.63 -18.43 -17.44
C VAL A 750 -17.46 -16.92 -17.51
N ASP A 751 -17.98 -16.18 -16.54
CA ASP A 751 -17.89 -14.71 -16.49
C ASP A 751 -16.50 -14.26 -16.04
N VAL A 752 -15.88 -14.92 -15.07
CA VAL A 752 -14.47 -14.71 -14.71
C VAL A 752 -13.59 -14.90 -15.94
N GLY A 753 -13.79 -15.99 -16.69
CA GLY A 753 -13.12 -16.24 -17.96
C GLY A 753 -13.39 -15.15 -19.01
N LYS A 754 -14.64 -14.73 -19.21
CA LYS A 754 -15.00 -13.70 -20.20
C LYS A 754 -14.52 -12.30 -19.86
N ILE A 755 -14.47 -11.94 -18.58
CA ILE A 755 -14.41 -10.55 -18.11
C ILE A 755 -13.04 -10.23 -17.49
N LEU A 756 -12.59 -10.99 -16.50
CA LEU A 756 -11.35 -10.70 -15.77
C LEU A 756 -10.10 -11.14 -16.53
N VAL A 757 -10.15 -12.25 -17.27
CA VAL A 757 -8.96 -12.73 -17.99
C VAL A 757 -8.44 -11.73 -19.04
N PRO A 758 -9.29 -11.06 -19.86
CA PRO A 758 -8.85 -9.95 -20.71
C PRO A 758 -8.37 -8.72 -19.93
N MET A 759 -9.03 -8.37 -18.82
CA MET A 759 -8.60 -7.26 -17.94
C MET A 759 -7.19 -7.52 -17.39
N PHE A 760 -6.91 -8.73 -16.93
CA PHE A 760 -5.59 -9.13 -16.46
C PHE A 760 -4.54 -9.03 -17.57
N ALA A 761 -4.87 -9.49 -18.78
CA ALA A 761 -3.97 -9.40 -19.91
C ALA A 761 -3.58 -7.94 -20.21
N ARG A 762 -4.55 -7.01 -20.26
CA ARG A 762 -4.31 -5.56 -20.41
C ARG A 762 -3.50 -4.96 -19.26
N LEU A 763 -3.95 -5.14 -18.02
CA LEU A 763 -3.31 -4.53 -16.84
C LEU A 763 -1.88 -5.05 -16.64
N SER A 764 -1.61 -6.31 -17.00
CA SER A 764 -0.28 -6.93 -16.86
C SER A 764 0.84 -6.33 -17.71
N ILE A 765 0.48 -5.62 -18.78
CA ILE A 765 1.42 -4.98 -19.72
C ILE A 765 1.35 -3.44 -19.66
N SER A 766 0.56 -2.88 -18.74
CA SER A 766 0.45 -1.44 -18.53
C SER A 766 1.79 -0.81 -18.15
N SER A 767 2.05 0.39 -18.65
CA SER A 767 3.22 1.18 -18.25
C SER A 767 3.16 1.60 -16.77
N SER A 768 1.97 1.73 -16.17
CA SER A 768 1.84 2.03 -14.73
C SER A 768 2.18 0.80 -13.85
N PRO A 769 3.03 0.95 -12.81
CA PRO A 769 3.28 -0.11 -11.83
C PRO A 769 2.02 -0.47 -11.02
N THR A 770 1.21 0.51 -10.59
CA THR A 770 0.00 0.26 -9.77
C THR A 770 -1.03 -0.57 -10.53
N ALA A 771 -1.15 -0.32 -11.85
CA ALA A 771 -2.02 -1.09 -12.72
C ALA A 771 -1.59 -2.56 -12.81
N ARG A 772 -0.28 -2.82 -12.86
CA ARG A 772 0.30 -4.19 -12.88
C ARG A 772 0.14 -4.93 -11.54
N ILE A 773 -0.03 -4.24 -10.42
CA ILE A 773 -0.25 -4.87 -9.10
C ILE A 773 -1.68 -5.45 -8.99
N VAL A 774 -2.70 -4.81 -9.59
CA VAL A 774 -4.11 -5.27 -9.53
C VAL A 774 -4.32 -6.74 -9.96
N PRO A 775 -3.85 -7.20 -11.14
CA PRO A 775 -4.01 -8.61 -11.52
C PRO A 775 -3.24 -9.56 -10.59
N VAL A 776 -2.14 -9.13 -9.96
CA VAL A 776 -1.42 -9.94 -8.96
C VAL A 776 -2.28 -10.12 -7.70
N ALA A 777 -2.84 -9.03 -7.17
CA ALA A 777 -3.66 -9.03 -5.96
C ALA A 777 -4.97 -9.84 -6.08
N LEU A 778 -5.49 -9.99 -7.30
CA LEU A 778 -6.70 -10.74 -7.60
C LEU A 778 -6.42 -12.18 -8.08
N LEU A 779 -5.17 -12.52 -8.43
CA LEU A 779 -4.82 -13.82 -9.02
C LEU A 779 -5.22 -15.03 -8.17
N PRO A 780 -5.03 -15.07 -6.83
CA PRO A 780 -5.43 -16.22 -6.02
C PRO A 780 -6.95 -16.50 -6.09
N MET A 781 -7.78 -15.47 -6.30
CA MET A 781 -9.23 -15.66 -6.47
C MET A 781 -9.62 -16.06 -7.89
N VAL A 782 -8.87 -15.62 -8.92
CA VAL A 782 -9.15 -15.96 -10.33
C VAL A 782 -8.64 -17.34 -10.72
N TYR A 783 -7.49 -17.77 -10.18
CA TYR A 783 -6.80 -18.99 -10.58
C TYR A 783 -7.63 -20.29 -10.48
N PRO A 784 -8.48 -20.51 -9.46
CA PRO A 784 -9.33 -21.70 -9.36
C PRO A 784 -10.35 -21.81 -10.51
N HIS A 785 -10.97 -20.68 -10.89
CA HIS A 785 -12.10 -20.58 -11.81
C HIS A 785 -11.71 -20.69 -13.30
N VAL A 786 -10.43 -20.55 -13.63
CA VAL A 786 -9.90 -20.73 -15.00
C VAL A 786 -9.27 -22.10 -15.17
N ARG A 787 -9.17 -22.61 -16.41
CA ARG A 787 -8.60 -23.94 -16.74
C ARG A 787 -7.74 -23.90 -18.01
N GLY A 788 -7.06 -25.02 -18.28
CA GLY A 788 -6.28 -25.24 -19.50
C GLY A 788 -5.28 -24.13 -19.78
N ASP A 789 -5.32 -23.64 -21.01
CA ASP A 789 -4.36 -22.70 -21.57
C ASP A 789 -4.30 -21.34 -20.85
N VAL A 790 -5.40 -20.90 -20.24
CA VAL A 790 -5.45 -19.65 -19.47
C VAL A 790 -4.60 -19.75 -18.20
N ARG A 791 -4.59 -20.88 -17.50
CA ARG A 791 -3.70 -21.06 -16.33
C ARG A 791 -2.23 -20.92 -16.74
N VAL A 792 -1.85 -21.44 -17.90
CA VAL A 792 -0.47 -21.31 -18.42
C VAL A 792 -0.11 -19.85 -18.68
N GLN A 793 -1.02 -19.07 -19.30
CA GLN A 793 -0.80 -17.63 -19.49
C GLN A 793 -0.66 -16.88 -18.17
N LEU A 794 -1.51 -17.15 -17.19
CA LEU A 794 -1.46 -16.49 -15.88
C LEU A 794 -0.17 -16.83 -15.12
N ARG A 795 0.34 -18.06 -15.23
CA ARG A 795 1.65 -18.43 -14.68
C ARG A 795 2.78 -17.67 -15.38
N GLY A 796 2.77 -17.62 -16.72
CA GLY A 796 3.73 -16.82 -17.49
C GLY A 796 3.67 -15.31 -17.22
N MET A 797 2.47 -14.77 -16.99
CA MET A 797 2.24 -13.39 -16.56
C MET A 797 2.92 -13.12 -15.21
N LEU A 798 2.66 -13.96 -14.21
CA LEU A 798 3.26 -13.80 -12.89
C LEU A 798 4.77 -14.03 -12.90
N ASP A 799 5.27 -14.97 -13.71
CA ASP A 799 6.71 -15.18 -13.94
C ASP A 799 7.40 -13.93 -14.53
N ARG A 800 6.71 -13.17 -15.40
CA ARG A 800 7.19 -11.87 -15.90
C ARG A 800 7.15 -10.80 -14.79
N MET A 801 6.05 -10.68 -14.05
CA MET A 801 5.91 -9.72 -12.94
C MET A 801 6.89 -9.97 -11.79
N CYS A 802 7.32 -11.22 -11.60
CA CYS A 802 8.38 -11.58 -10.65
C CYS A 802 9.77 -11.06 -11.09
N ASN A 803 9.92 -10.67 -12.36
CA ASN A 803 11.12 -10.05 -12.93
C ASN A 803 10.83 -8.64 -13.46
N ASP A 804 9.80 -7.96 -12.91
CA ASP A 804 9.42 -6.61 -13.31
C ASP A 804 10.49 -5.58 -12.95
N ASP A 805 10.68 -4.55 -13.77
CA ASP A 805 11.65 -3.48 -13.48
C ASP A 805 11.32 -2.76 -12.16
N ASN A 806 10.03 -2.61 -11.80
CA ASN A 806 9.61 -1.91 -10.59
C ASN A 806 9.53 -2.87 -9.37
N PRO A 807 10.25 -2.58 -8.26
CA PRO A 807 10.29 -3.46 -7.09
C PRO A 807 8.95 -3.59 -6.36
N LEU A 808 8.02 -2.62 -6.48
CA LEU A 808 6.69 -2.71 -5.85
C LEU A 808 5.82 -3.78 -6.52
N VAL A 809 5.98 -4.00 -7.83
CA VAL A 809 5.31 -5.09 -8.55
C VAL A 809 5.89 -6.44 -8.11
N ARG A 810 7.23 -6.56 -8.02
CA ARG A 810 7.89 -7.78 -7.54
C ARG A 810 7.50 -8.11 -6.09
N ARG A 811 7.47 -7.12 -5.20
CA ARG A 811 6.96 -7.22 -3.82
C ARG A 811 5.51 -7.73 -3.78
N ALA A 812 4.65 -7.21 -4.65
CA ALA A 812 3.26 -7.67 -4.73
C ALA A 812 3.18 -9.15 -5.13
N VAL A 813 3.98 -9.60 -6.11
CA VAL A 813 4.08 -11.03 -6.46
C VAL A 813 4.48 -11.86 -5.24
N THR A 814 5.48 -11.42 -4.48
CA THR A 814 5.95 -12.09 -3.26
C THR A 814 4.84 -12.24 -2.20
N SER A 815 4.00 -11.22 -2.04
CA SER A 815 2.90 -11.24 -1.04
C SER A 815 1.83 -12.29 -1.31
N VAL A 816 1.58 -12.67 -2.57
CA VAL A 816 0.49 -13.61 -2.95
C VAL A 816 0.94 -15.07 -3.12
N ILE A 817 2.23 -15.39 -2.92
CA ILE A 817 2.77 -16.75 -3.20
C ILE A 817 2.07 -17.83 -2.36
N GLY A 818 1.80 -17.55 -1.07
CA GLY A 818 1.12 -18.49 -0.16
C GLY A 818 -0.35 -18.71 -0.53
N ASP A 819 -1.08 -17.63 -0.84
CA ASP A 819 -2.49 -17.69 -1.25
C ASP A 819 -2.63 -18.41 -2.59
N LEU A 820 -1.70 -18.18 -3.51
CA LEU A 820 -1.66 -18.83 -4.82
C LEU A 820 -1.34 -20.33 -4.72
N ALA A 821 -0.50 -20.73 -3.75
CA ALA A 821 -0.29 -22.15 -3.43
C ALA A 821 -1.61 -22.78 -2.94
N THR A 822 -2.36 -22.09 -2.07
CA THR A 822 -3.70 -22.54 -1.63
C THR A 822 -4.67 -22.64 -2.80
N ALA A 823 -4.71 -21.64 -3.69
CA ALA A 823 -5.63 -21.58 -4.83
C ALA A 823 -5.33 -22.63 -5.93
N GLY A 824 -4.06 -22.99 -6.15
CA GLY A 824 -3.65 -23.97 -7.16
C GLY A 824 -3.46 -25.41 -6.63
N GLY A 825 -3.45 -25.60 -5.31
CA GLY A 825 -3.26 -26.89 -4.65
C GLY A 825 -1.89 -27.54 -4.89
N SER A 826 -1.80 -28.85 -4.67
CA SER A 826 -0.56 -29.63 -4.76
C SER A 826 0.09 -29.66 -6.17
N SER A 827 -0.64 -29.20 -7.19
CA SER A 827 -0.18 -29.06 -8.58
C SER A 827 0.78 -27.87 -8.81
N VAL A 828 0.64 -26.79 -8.04
CA VAL A 828 1.46 -25.57 -8.21
C VAL A 828 2.62 -25.46 -7.20
N ALA A 829 2.69 -26.36 -6.23
CA ALA A 829 3.62 -26.32 -5.10
C ALA A 829 5.10 -26.08 -5.49
N SER A 830 5.61 -26.75 -6.52
CA SER A 830 7.00 -26.54 -6.97
C SER A 830 7.20 -25.18 -7.67
N TRP A 831 6.17 -24.67 -8.35
CA TRP A 831 6.22 -23.37 -9.00
C TRP A 831 6.18 -22.23 -7.97
N THR A 832 5.38 -22.34 -6.92
CA THR A 832 5.34 -21.32 -5.84
C THR A 832 6.64 -21.26 -5.05
N VAL A 833 7.31 -22.39 -4.80
CA VAL A 833 8.69 -22.39 -4.25
C VAL A 833 9.67 -21.70 -5.20
N GLN A 834 9.59 -21.94 -6.51
CA GLN A 834 10.45 -21.25 -7.50
C GLN A 834 10.17 -19.74 -7.64
N LEU A 835 8.96 -19.27 -7.36
CA LEU A 835 8.66 -17.83 -7.27
C LEU A 835 9.30 -17.21 -6.02
N LEU A 836 9.25 -17.93 -4.90
CA LEU A 836 9.85 -17.49 -3.64
C LEU A 836 11.39 -17.47 -3.74
N GLU A 837 12.00 -18.45 -4.41
CA GLU A 837 13.44 -18.51 -4.68
C GLU A 837 13.93 -17.25 -5.42
N LYS A 838 13.18 -16.79 -6.44
CA LYS A 838 13.47 -15.52 -7.11
C LYS A 838 13.29 -14.30 -6.21
N SER A 839 12.23 -14.27 -5.40
CA SER A 839 11.96 -13.17 -4.46
C SER A 839 13.03 -13.07 -3.36
N THR A 840 13.62 -14.21 -2.99
CA THR A 840 14.77 -14.29 -2.06
C THR A 840 16.03 -13.73 -2.70
N ALA A 841 16.26 -14.04 -3.98
CA ALA A 841 17.42 -13.57 -4.74
C ALA A 841 17.22 -12.17 -5.38
N ASP A 842 16.20 -11.40 -4.96
CA ASP A 842 15.88 -10.10 -5.55
C ASP A 842 16.97 -9.05 -5.23
N SER A 843 17.24 -8.15 -6.17
CA SER A 843 18.21 -7.07 -5.97
C SER A 843 17.76 -6.04 -4.93
N HIS A 844 16.45 -5.86 -4.74
CA HIS A 844 15.87 -4.89 -3.80
C HIS A 844 15.46 -5.57 -2.48
N ASP A 845 15.91 -5.00 -1.38
CA ASP A 845 15.66 -5.53 -0.04
C ASP A 845 14.18 -5.52 0.35
N ILE A 846 13.39 -4.52 -0.07
CA ILE A 846 11.93 -4.52 0.15
C ILE A 846 11.24 -5.81 -0.34
N VAL A 847 11.75 -6.43 -1.42
CA VAL A 847 11.21 -7.70 -1.93
C VAL A 847 11.68 -8.86 -1.06
N ARG A 848 12.97 -8.86 -0.66
CA ARG A 848 13.56 -9.89 0.21
C ARG A 848 12.95 -9.90 1.62
N ILE A 849 12.66 -8.73 2.21
CA ILE A 849 11.93 -8.57 3.49
C ILE A 849 10.56 -9.26 3.39
N PHE A 850 9.81 -9.00 2.31
CA PHE A 850 8.52 -9.66 2.08
C PHE A 850 8.67 -11.17 1.79
N ALA A 851 9.80 -11.60 1.21
CA ALA A 851 10.10 -13.01 0.98
C ALA A 851 10.31 -13.80 2.28
N VAL A 852 10.83 -13.17 3.35
CA VAL A 852 10.91 -13.81 4.69
C VAL A 852 9.52 -14.26 5.15
N LYS A 853 8.54 -13.34 5.19
CA LYS A 853 7.14 -13.65 5.54
C LYS A 853 6.50 -14.61 4.54
N GLY A 854 6.74 -14.40 3.25
CA GLY A 854 6.27 -15.29 2.17
C GLY A 854 6.74 -16.73 2.33
N CYS A 855 7.95 -16.95 2.85
CA CYS A 855 8.51 -18.27 3.13
C CYS A 855 7.75 -19.01 4.24
N ILE A 856 7.42 -18.31 5.33
CA ILE A 856 6.64 -18.87 6.46
C ILE A 856 5.23 -19.24 6.01
N THR A 857 4.56 -18.34 5.29
CA THR A 857 3.20 -18.57 4.76
C THR A 857 3.21 -19.72 3.75
N LEU A 858 4.18 -19.77 2.85
CA LEU A 858 4.30 -20.87 1.88
C LEU A 858 4.61 -22.20 2.59
N ALA A 859 5.54 -22.24 3.53
CA ALA A 859 5.91 -23.47 4.23
C ALA A 859 4.73 -24.06 5.01
N THR A 860 3.97 -23.20 5.71
CA THR A 860 2.74 -23.57 6.44
C THR A 860 1.68 -24.11 5.48
N THR A 861 1.45 -23.39 4.37
CA THR A 861 0.50 -23.78 3.33
C THR A 861 0.87 -25.10 2.66
N LEU A 862 2.15 -25.34 2.34
CA LEU A 862 2.61 -26.59 1.74
C LEU A 862 2.42 -27.79 2.66
N ARG A 863 2.71 -27.66 3.96
CA ARG A 863 2.46 -28.72 4.96
C ARG A 863 0.98 -29.08 5.00
N ARG A 864 0.11 -28.07 5.13
CA ARG A 864 -1.34 -28.25 5.13
C ARG A 864 -1.83 -28.91 3.85
N LEU A 865 -1.52 -28.32 2.69
CA LEU A 865 -1.98 -28.79 1.38
C LEU A 865 -1.53 -30.20 1.03
N LEU A 866 -0.30 -30.61 1.36
CA LEU A 866 0.20 -31.93 1.00
C LEU A 866 -0.28 -33.02 1.96
N LEU A 867 -0.38 -32.74 3.27
CA LEU A 867 -0.85 -33.72 4.25
C LEU A 867 -2.38 -33.92 4.22
N GLU A 868 -3.14 -32.94 3.72
CA GLU A 868 -4.60 -33.03 3.50
C GLU A 868 -4.97 -33.58 2.10
N ASP A 869 -4.01 -33.82 1.20
CA ASP A 869 -4.27 -34.24 -0.19
C ASP A 869 -4.58 -35.75 -0.29
N ASN A 870 -5.86 -36.09 -0.21
CA ASN A 870 -6.38 -37.45 -0.37
C ASN A 870 -6.03 -38.12 -1.72
N SER A 871 -5.49 -37.40 -2.71
CA SER A 871 -5.08 -38.00 -3.99
C SER A 871 -3.68 -38.64 -3.97
N ILE A 872 -2.88 -38.35 -2.94
CA ILE A 872 -1.49 -38.81 -2.80
C ILE A 872 -1.39 -39.70 -1.55
N SER A 873 -0.54 -40.74 -1.57
CA SER A 873 -0.30 -41.52 -0.36
C SER A 873 0.43 -40.69 0.70
N GLN A 874 0.08 -40.82 1.99
CA GLN A 874 0.67 -40.00 3.07
C GLN A 874 2.22 -40.01 3.03
N LYS A 875 2.82 -41.17 2.81
CA LYS A 875 4.29 -41.32 2.70
C LYS A 875 4.90 -40.56 1.52
N GLU A 876 4.19 -40.50 0.39
CA GLU A 876 4.61 -39.75 -0.79
C GLU A 876 4.40 -38.25 -0.61
N ALA A 877 3.33 -37.84 0.09
CA ALA A 877 3.11 -36.46 0.51
C ALA A 877 4.21 -35.96 1.46
N GLU A 878 4.56 -36.75 2.48
CA GLU A 878 5.68 -36.48 3.40
C GLU A 878 7.01 -36.37 2.64
N GLN A 879 7.30 -37.30 1.72
CA GLN A 879 8.51 -37.25 0.90
C GLN A 879 8.55 -36.02 -0.02
N LYS A 880 7.43 -35.65 -0.64
CA LYS A 880 7.31 -34.46 -1.50
C LYS A 880 7.46 -33.17 -0.68
N LEU A 881 6.87 -33.10 0.51
CA LEU A 881 7.02 -31.97 1.43
C LEU A 881 8.47 -31.81 1.88
N HIS A 882 9.14 -32.91 2.27
CA HIS A 882 10.55 -32.90 2.65
C HIS A 882 11.45 -32.36 1.52
N LEU A 883 11.25 -32.80 0.28
CA LEU A 883 12.04 -32.30 -0.87
C LEU A 883 11.82 -30.80 -1.12
N LEU A 884 10.60 -30.28 -0.97
CA LEU A 884 10.33 -28.85 -1.09
C LEU A 884 10.97 -28.06 0.06
N TYR A 885 10.94 -28.57 1.29
CA TYR A 885 11.63 -27.95 2.42
C TYR A 885 13.15 -27.99 2.29
N CYS A 886 13.74 -29.04 1.74
CA CYS A 886 15.17 -29.06 1.39
C CYS A 886 15.56 -27.99 0.36
N GLN A 887 14.65 -27.59 -0.53
CA GLN A 887 14.86 -26.44 -1.43
C GLN A 887 14.68 -25.10 -0.69
N MET A 888 13.75 -25.01 0.26
CA MET A 888 13.44 -23.77 0.99
C MET A 888 14.41 -23.43 2.13
N VAL A 889 15.01 -24.41 2.79
CA VAL A 889 15.94 -24.17 3.92
C VAL A 889 17.14 -23.28 3.51
N PRO A 890 17.86 -23.53 2.39
CA PRO A 890 18.95 -22.65 1.93
C PRO A 890 18.55 -21.18 1.73
N MET A 891 17.27 -20.91 1.46
CA MET A 891 16.75 -19.54 1.33
C MET A 891 16.70 -18.82 2.69
N VAL A 892 16.49 -19.58 3.78
CA VAL A 892 16.55 -19.05 5.14
C VAL A 892 17.99 -18.69 5.51
N ASN A 893 18.97 -19.53 5.14
CA ASN A 893 20.39 -19.20 5.28
C ASN A 893 20.70 -17.83 4.63
N THR A 894 20.23 -17.60 3.39
CA THR A 894 20.47 -16.32 2.70
C THR A 894 19.84 -15.12 3.38
N TYR A 895 18.70 -15.26 4.07
CA TYR A 895 18.12 -14.17 4.88
C TYR A 895 18.97 -13.83 6.09
N THR A 896 19.52 -14.83 6.78
CA THR A 896 20.35 -14.59 7.99
C THR A 896 21.69 -13.93 7.69
N SER A 897 22.23 -14.14 6.48
CA SER A 897 23.46 -13.50 6.01
C SER A 897 23.20 -12.41 4.96
N ASP A 898 22.01 -11.79 4.96
CA ASP A 898 21.65 -10.78 3.94
C ASP A 898 22.47 -9.49 4.11
N SER A 899 22.79 -8.85 2.99
CA SER A 899 23.48 -7.56 2.97
C SER A 899 22.67 -6.45 3.65
N SER A 900 21.34 -6.46 3.52
CA SER A 900 20.45 -5.49 4.17
C SER A 900 20.12 -5.94 5.60
N TRP A 901 20.49 -5.11 6.56
CA TRP A 901 20.17 -5.33 7.97
C TRP A 901 18.67 -5.41 8.24
N GLN A 902 17.83 -4.82 7.37
CA GLN A 902 16.37 -4.91 7.47
C GLN A 902 15.84 -6.32 7.15
N VAL A 903 16.48 -7.04 6.22
CA VAL A 903 16.16 -8.46 5.96
C VAL A 903 16.61 -9.31 7.15
N ARG A 904 17.82 -9.06 7.68
CA ARG A 904 18.35 -9.74 8.88
C ARG A 904 17.47 -9.50 10.11
N LEU A 905 16.96 -8.28 10.30
CA LEU A 905 16.01 -7.92 11.34
C LEU A 905 14.68 -8.70 11.20
N GLU A 906 14.15 -8.81 9.98
CA GLU A 906 12.90 -9.51 9.74
C GLU A 906 13.03 -11.02 9.99
N ILE A 907 14.15 -11.66 9.61
CA ILE A 907 14.38 -13.07 9.98
C ILE A 907 14.62 -13.24 11.48
N ALA A 908 15.37 -12.35 12.15
CA ALA A 908 15.57 -12.39 13.60
C ALA A 908 14.23 -12.36 14.37
N ARG A 909 13.29 -11.49 13.96
CA ARG A 909 11.93 -11.42 14.52
C ARG A 909 11.06 -12.65 14.24
N THR A 910 11.32 -13.37 13.15
CA THR A 910 10.39 -14.40 12.64
C THR A 910 10.89 -15.84 12.73
N LEU A 911 12.14 -16.09 13.15
CA LEU A 911 12.67 -17.43 13.42
C LEU A 911 11.75 -18.34 14.28
N PRO A 912 11.06 -17.85 15.34
CA PRO A 912 10.08 -18.66 16.07
C PRO A 912 8.90 -19.17 15.21
N ALA A 913 8.52 -18.39 14.18
CA ALA A 913 7.48 -18.78 13.23
C ALA A 913 8.01 -19.74 12.15
N PHE A 914 9.29 -19.64 11.75
CA PHE A 914 9.94 -20.64 10.89
C PHE A 914 9.92 -22.02 11.53
N CYS A 915 10.30 -22.14 12.81
CA CYS A 915 10.18 -23.39 13.58
C CYS A 915 8.76 -23.96 13.52
N ARG A 916 7.73 -23.13 13.77
CA ARG A 916 6.32 -23.56 13.75
C ARG A 916 5.83 -23.97 12.36
N ALA A 917 6.28 -23.30 11.30
CA ALA A 917 5.86 -23.56 9.92
C ALA A 917 6.52 -24.81 9.31
N PHE A 918 7.83 -24.96 9.48
CA PHE A 918 8.59 -26.08 8.93
C PHE A 918 8.49 -27.35 9.79
N GLY A 919 8.18 -27.24 11.08
CA GLY A 919 8.00 -28.36 12.01
C GLY A 919 9.24 -28.73 12.82
N SER A 920 9.08 -29.71 13.71
CA SER A 920 10.10 -30.11 14.69
C SER A 920 11.40 -30.61 14.02
N GLU A 921 11.27 -31.20 12.82
CA GLU A 921 12.35 -31.84 12.06
C GLU A 921 13.45 -30.85 11.62
N TYR A 922 13.15 -29.55 11.60
CA TYR A 922 14.07 -28.48 11.17
C TYR A 922 14.46 -27.54 12.30
N THR A 923 14.02 -27.80 13.54
CA THR A 923 14.27 -26.90 14.68
C THR A 923 15.74 -26.80 15.07
N ASP A 924 16.57 -27.81 14.79
CA ASP A 924 18.03 -27.70 14.99
C ASP A 924 18.60 -26.63 14.06
N VAL A 925 18.29 -26.72 12.77
CA VAL A 925 18.73 -25.77 11.74
C VAL A 925 18.33 -24.34 12.09
N PHE A 926 17.10 -24.07 12.53
CA PHE A 926 16.69 -22.71 12.89
C PHE A 926 17.26 -22.20 14.22
N VAL A 927 17.64 -23.10 15.14
CA VAL A 927 18.38 -22.71 16.34
C VAL A 927 19.82 -22.36 15.99
N ASP A 928 20.48 -23.10 15.09
CA ASP A 928 21.81 -22.73 14.60
C ASP A 928 21.80 -21.36 13.90
N HIS A 929 20.77 -21.08 13.09
CA HIS A 929 20.54 -19.77 12.49
C HIS A 929 20.33 -18.67 13.55
N PHE A 930 19.55 -18.93 14.59
CA PHE A 930 19.37 -18.00 15.71
C PHE A 930 20.70 -17.69 16.40
N VAL A 931 21.47 -18.72 16.78
CA VAL A 931 22.79 -18.59 17.41
C VAL A 931 23.74 -17.76 16.53
N SER A 932 23.69 -17.94 15.21
CA SER A 932 24.49 -17.17 14.24
C SER A 932 24.12 -15.69 14.18
N ILE A 933 22.84 -15.32 14.26
CA ILE A 933 22.38 -13.93 14.11
C ILE A 933 22.39 -13.12 15.42
N VAL A 934 22.47 -13.77 16.59
CA VAL A 934 22.59 -13.08 17.88
C VAL A 934 23.80 -12.13 17.94
N GLY A 935 24.89 -12.46 17.24
CA GLY A 935 26.10 -11.64 17.14
C GLY A 935 26.09 -10.54 16.07
N ASP A 936 24.92 -10.16 15.53
CA ASP A 936 24.85 -9.20 14.41
C ASP A 936 25.49 -7.83 14.74
N PRO A 937 26.22 -7.17 13.82
CA PRO A 937 26.75 -5.83 14.05
C PRO A 937 25.65 -4.77 14.32
N THR A 938 24.43 -4.96 13.81
CA THR A 938 23.33 -3.99 13.93
C THR A 938 22.53 -4.15 15.22
N VAL A 939 22.36 -3.05 15.98
CA VAL A 939 21.73 -3.01 17.31
C VAL A 939 20.28 -3.50 17.27
N GLU A 940 19.52 -3.11 16.26
CA GLU A 940 18.12 -3.48 16.05
C GLU A 940 17.96 -5.00 15.87
N VAL A 941 18.92 -5.62 15.17
CA VAL A 941 18.93 -7.08 14.93
C VAL A 941 19.24 -7.81 16.24
N ARG A 942 20.26 -7.38 16.99
CA ARG A 942 20.58 -7.97 18.31
C ARG A 942 19.45 -7.78 19.33
N ARG A 943 18.78 -6.62 19.32
CA ARG A 943 17.57 -6.37 20.13
C ARG A 943 16.46 -7.36 19.75
N ALA A 944 16.17 -7.52 18.47
CA ALA A 944 15.17 -8.49 18.00
C ALA A 944 15.55 -9.94 18.35
N CYS A 945 16.83 -10.30 18.38
CA CYS A 945 17.29 -11.60 18.85
C CYS A 945 17.09 -11.76 20.37
N ALA A 946 17.38 -10.72 21.16
CA ALA A 946 17.15 -10.72 22.60
C ALA A 946 15.66 -10.90 22.93
N GLU A 947 14.77 -10.13 22.30
CA GLU A 947 13.30 -10.28 22.41
C GLU A 947 12.83 -11.66 21.89
N GLY A 948 13.41 -12.12 20.78
CA GLY A 948 13.08 -13.36 20.09
C GLY A 948 13.54 -14.64 20.81
N ALA A 949 14.51 -14.57 21.72
CA ALA A 949 15.04 -15.74 22.41
C ALA A 949 13.94 -16.47 23.19
N TYR A 950 13.19 -15.78 24.04
CA TYR A 950 12.03 -16.34 24.77
C TYR A 950 10.99 -16.92 23.80
N LEU A 951 10.66 -16.20 22.71
CA LEU A 951 9.67 -16.64 21.71
C LEU A 951 10.12 -17.91 20.97
N LEU A 952 11.43 -18.09 20.77
CA LEU A 952 12.00 -19.31 20.20
C LEU A 952 11.89 -20.49 21.16
N GLY A 953 12.17 -20.30 22.46
CA GLY A 953 11.98 -21.33 23.48
C GLY A 953 10.52 -21.77 23.60
N ASP A 954 9.61 -20.81 23.61
CA ASP A 954 8.15 -21.02 23.56
C ASP A 954 7.73 -21.83 22.31
N ALA A 955 8.26 -21.49 21.13
CA ALA A 955 8.02 -22.25 19.89
C ALA A 955 8.55 -23.70 19.95
N LEU A 956 9.73 -23.92 20.52
CA LEU A 956 10.31 -25.26 20.70
C LEU A 956 9.45 -26.11 21.64
N ARG A 957 8.99 -25.53 22.76
CA ARG A 957 8.09 -26.18 23.73
C ARG A 957 6.76 -26.57 23.08
N ASP A 958 6.13 -25.68 22.32
CA ASP A 958 4.85 -25.93 21.64
C ASP A 958 4.95 -27.07 20.61
N LEU A 959 6.04 -27.11 19.85
CA LEU A 959 6.31 -28.18 18.88
C LEU A 959 6.58 -29.52 19.57
N ALA A 960 7.28 -29.50 20.70
CA ALA A 960 7.51 -30.68 21.52
C ALA A 960 6.21 -31.24 22.13
N ALA A 961 5.34 -30.37 22.67
CA ALA A 961 4.06 -30.77 23.24
C ALA A 961 3.18 -31.52 22.21
N LYS A 962 3.13 -31.03 20.97
CA LYS A 962 2.38 -31.63 19.85
C LYS A 962 2.91 -32.98 19.37
N GLN A 963 4.14 -33.36 19.70
CA GLN A 963 4.72 -34.67 19.36
C GLN A 963 4.37 -35.77 20.37
N THR A 964 3.73 -35.43 21.49
CA THR A 964 3.28 -36.41 22.48
C THR A 964 2.27 -37.36 21.85
N PRO A 965 2.51 -38.69 21.81
CA PRO A 965 1.61 -39.62 21.13
C PRO A 965 0.21 -39.61 21.73
N GLY A 966 -0.80 -39.32 20.90
CA GLY A 966 -2.19 -39.48 21.29
C GLY A 966 -2.50 -40.94 21.57
N LEU A 967 -3.02 -41.22 22.77
CA LEU A 967 -3.62 -42.50 23.11
C LEU A 967 -4.70 -42.85 22.08
N GLN A 968 -4.49 -43.93 21.32
CA GLN A 968 -5.54 -44.46 20.45
C GLN A 968 -6.68 -45.02 21.31
N PRO A 969 -7.95 -44.72 20.99
CA PRO A 969 -9.09 -45.34 21.65
C PRO A 969 -9.37 -46.73 21.07
N GLU A 970 -8.52 -47.72 21.37
CA GLU A 970 -8.91 -49.12 21.22
C GLU A 970 -9.83 -49.52 22.39
N GLY A 971 -11.09 -49.84 22.09
CA GLY A 971 -12.12 -50.00 23.10
C GLY A 971 -12.17 -51.40 23.73
N SER A 972 -12.32 -51.47 25.05
CA SER A 972 -13.01 -52.60 25.71
C SER A 972 -13.56 -52.24 27.10
N ALA A 973 -14.90 -52.32 27.21
CA ALA A 973 -15.73 -52.46 28.43
C ALA A 973 -15.61 -51.46 29.62
N PRO A 974 -16.74 -51.04 30.22
CA PRO A 974 -16.73 -50.32 31.50
C PRO A 974 -16.67 -51.27 32.69
N GLN A 975 -15.89 -50.92 33.72
CA GLN A 975 -16.08 -51.40 35.10
C GLN A 975 -16.05 -50.22 36.08
N GLU A 976 -16.85 -50.35 37.13
CA GLU A 976 -17.21 -49.29 38.08
C GLU A 976 -16.26 -49.21 39.28
N GLU A 977 -16.17 -48.00 39.87
CA GLU A 977 -15.66 -47.71 41.23
C GLU A 977 -14.15 -48.03 41.53
N ASN A 978 -13.44 -47.35 42.44
CA ASN A 978 -13.86 -46.52 43.57
C ASN A 978 -12.81 -45.41 43.92
N ASN A 979 -13.06 -44.67 44.99
CA ASN A 979 -12.56 -43.34 45.34
C ASN A 979 -11.17 -43.27 46.05
N LYS A 980 -10.59 -42.05 46.06
CA LYS A 980 -9.51 -41.50 46.94
C LYS A 980 -8.01 -41.84 46.66
N SER A 981 -7.30 -40.88 46.07
CA SER A 981 -6.39 -39.97 46.81
C SER A 981 -5.94 -38.83 45.89
N SER A 982 -6.02 -37.59 46.37
CA SER A 982 -5.85 -36.36 45.56
C SER A 982 -4.53 -35.65 45.89
N ASP A 983 -3.42 -36.35 45.69
CA ASP A 983 -2.06 -35.79 45.79
C ASP A 983 -1.21 -36.29 44.60
N ALA A 984 -0.28 -35.46 44.13
CA ALA A 984 0.58 -35.68 42.97
C ALA A 984 -0.08 -35.61 41.57
N ALA A 985 -0.84 -34.55 41.30
CA ALA A 985 -1.05 -34.04 39.94
C ALA A 985 0.15 -33.19 39.45
N SER A 986 1.39 -33.66 39.65
CA SER A 986 2.56 -33.05 39.01
C SER A 986 2.57 -33.47 37.54
N VAL A 987 2.47 -32.50 36.63
CA VAL A 987 2.60 -32.71 35.19
C VAL A 987 3.89 -33.49 34.92
N LYS A 988 3.76 -34.72 34.41
CA LYS A 988 4.89 -35.39 33.77
C LYS A 988 5.06 -34.73 32.42
N ASP A 989 5.94 -33.74 32.36
CA ASP A 989 6.36 -33.17 31.09
C ASP A 989 6.78 -34.29 30.14
N SER A 990 6.20 -34.25 28.94
CA SER A 990 6.53 -35.20 27.87
C SER A 990 8.04 -35.19 27.62
N GLU A 991 8.65 -36.34 27.33
CA GLU A 991 10.10 -36.45 27.12
C GLU A 991 10.62 -35.45 26.08
N PHE A 992 9.81 -35.18 25.05
CA PHE A 992 10.07 -34.15 24.04
C PHE A 992 10.11 -32.72 24.62
N VAL A 993 9.24 -32.39 25.58
CA VAL A 993 9.19 -31.07 26.22
C VAL A 993 10.43 -30.85 27.08
N VAL A 994 10.85 -31.87 27.83
CA VAL A 994 12.13 -31.84 28.58
C VAL A 994 13.32 -31.66 27.61
N ALA A 995 13.33 -32.38 26.48
CA ALA A 995 14.37 -32.21 25.45
C ALA A 995 14.39 -30.79 24.86
N ALA A 996 13.22 -30.17 24.62
CA ALA A 996 13.11 -28.79 24.17
C ALA A 996 13.62 -27.78 25.22
N GLN A 997 13.29 -27.96 26.51
CA GLN A 997 13.84 -27.16 27.61
C GLN A 997 15.37 -27.28 27.67
N VAL A 998 15.93 -28.51 27.61
CA VAL A 998 17.38 -28.75 27.60
C VAL A 998 18.05 -28.02 26.44
N LYS A 999 17.47 -28.10 25.23
CA LYS A 999 17.99 -27.41 24.05
C LYS A 999 17.93 -25.89 24.20
N TYR A 1000 16.87 -25.36 24.80
CA TYR A 1000 16.75 -23.93 25.08
C TYR A 1000 17.87 -23.44 26.03
N VAL A 1001 18.04 -24.14 27.16
CA VAL A 1001 19.03 -23.81 28.20
C VAL A 1001 20.48 -24.00 27.71
N ARG A 1002 20.75 -24.96 26.82
CA ARG A 1002 22.12 -25.29 26.37
C ARG A 1002 22.56 -24.64 25.05
N SER A 1003 21.63 -24.17 24.22
CA SER A 1003 21.95 -23.61 22.91
C SER A 1003 21.44 -22.19 22.72
N VAL A 1004 20.19 -21.90 23.12
CA VAL A 1004 19.57 -20.59 22.85
C VAL A 1004 19.99 -19.55 23.88
N LEU A 1005 19.88 -19.86 25.18
CA LEU A 1005 20.28 -18.92 26.23
C LEU A 1005 21.80 -18.62 26.27
N PRO A 1006 22.72 -19.59 26.18
CA PRO A 1006 24.15 -19.29 26.27
C PRO A 1006 24.65 -18.45 25.10
N ALA A 1007 24.00 -18.57 23.93
CA ALA A 1007 24.29 -17.72 22.78
C ALA A 1007 23.93 -16.25 23.02
N THR A 1008 22.88 -15.95 23.79
CA THR A 1008 22.48 -14.57 24.10
C THR A 1008 23.24 -13.95 25.26
N TYR A 1009 23.92 -14.73 26.12
CA TYR A 1009 24.66 -14.19 27.28
C TYR A 1009 25.62 -13.02 26.96
N PRO A 1010 26.36 -12.97 25.83
CA PRO A 1010 27.18 -11.80 25.46
C PRO A 1010 26.38 -10.48 25.34
N LEU A 1011 25.07 -10.56 25.05
CA LEU A 1011 24.20 -9.38 24.97
C LEU A 1011 23.89 -8.76 26.35
N SER A 1012 24.22 -9.44 27.47
CA SER A 1012 24.11 -8.84 28.82
C SER A 1012 25.14 -7.76 29.10
N THR A 1013 26.17 -7.67 28.25
CA THR A 1013 27.19 -6.62 28.22
C THR A 1013 27.16 -5.81 26.91
N ASP A 1014 26.05 -5.86 26.17
CA ASP A 1014 25.89 -5.07 24.94
C ASP A 1014 26.04 -3.57 25.23
N VAL A 1015 26.61 -2.81 24.28
CA VAL A 1015 26.71 -1.35 24.39
C VAL A 1015 25.34 -0.67 24.50
N SER A 1016 24.30 -1.24 23.87
CA SER A 1016 22.95 -0.69 23.87
C SER A 1016 22.13 -1.15 25.09
N VAL A 1017 21.71 -0.19 25.91
CA VAL A 1017 20.79 -0.42 27.05
C VAL A 1017 19.51 -1.13 26.59
N ALA A 1018 18.99 -0.79 25.40
CA ALA A 1018 17.78 -1.42 24.85
C ALA A 1018 17.95 -2.92 24.54
N VAL A 1019 19.15 -3.34 24.12
CA VAL A 1019 19.48 -4.77 23.92
C VAL A 1019 19.58 -5.48 25.27
N ARG A 1020 20.27 -4.87 26.25
CA ARG A 1020 20.37 -5.42 27.62
C ARG A 1020 19.00 -5.56 28.28
N LEU A 1021 18.12 -4.56 28.13
CA LEU A 1021 16.75 -4.54 28.65
C LEU A 1021 15.89 -5.64 28.04
N ALA A 1022 15.92 -5.77 26.71
CA ALA A 1022 15.21 -6.83 25.99
C ALA A 1022 15.65 -8.23 26.45
N LEU A 1023 16.95 -8.43 26.65
CA LEU A 1023 17.47 -9.71 27.12
C LEU A 1023 17.08 -9.98 28.57
N ALA A 1024 17.16 -8.99 29.46
CA ALA A 1024 16.73 -9.10 30.86
C ALA A 1024 15.26 -9.57 30.96
N GLN A 1025 14.37 -8.96 30.17
CA GLN A 1025 12.97 -9.39 30.08
C GLN A 1025 12.84 -10.80 29.51
N SER A 1026 13.53 -11.12 28.42
CA SER A 1026 13.47 -12.45 27.79
C SER A 1026 13.97 -13.58 28.71
N VAL A 1027 15.07 -13.35 29.42
CA VAL A 1027 15.65 -14.29 30.39
C VAL A 1027 14.68 -14.52 31.56
N GLY A 1028 14.12 -13.46 32.13
CA GLY A 1028 13.14 -13.58 33.22
C GLY A 1028 11.85 -14.28 32.78
N ARG A 1029 11.28 -13.92 31.63
CA ARG A 1029 10.06 -14.56 31.07
C ARG A 1029 10.26 -16.05 30.78
N SER A 1030 11.47 -16.48 30.50
CA SER A 1030 11.74 -17.90 30.20
C SER A 1030 11.55 -18.82 31.42
N LEU A 1031 11.54 -18.27 32.64
CA LEU A 1031 11.22 -19.01 33.86
C LEU A 1031 9.82 -19.65 33.84
N GLN A 1032 8.88 -19.14 33.03
CA GLN A 1032 7.54 -19.73 32.90
C GLN A 1032 7.53 -21.18 32.36
N PHE A 1033 8.61 -21.62 31.69
CA PHE A 1033 8.70 -22.95 31.07
C PHE A 1033 10.03 -23.68 31.33
N ILE A 1034 11.02 -23.02 31.93
CA ILE A 1034 12.25 -23.66 32.39
C ILE A 1034 11.98 -24.29 33.76
N ALA A 1035 12.15 -25.61 33.87
CA ALA A 1035 12.03 -26.31 35.14
C ALA A 1035 13.12 -25.86 36.14
N ARG A 1036 12.75 -25.76 37.43
CA ARG A 1036 13.59 -25.24 38.53
C ARG A 1036 14.99 -25.86 38.66
N ASN A 1037 15.18 -27.09 38.17
CA ASN A 1037 16.48 -27.77 38.19
C ASN A 1037 17.54 -27.15 37.26
N TYR A 1038 17.14 -26.20 36.38
CA TYR A 1038 18.06 -25.43 35.56
C TYR A 1038 18.34 -24.03 36.12
N TYR A 1039 17.71 -23.62 37.23
CA TYR A 1039 17.88 -22.26 37.78
C TYR A 1039 19.33 -21.98 38.20
N ASP A 1040 20.04 -23.00 38.70
CA ASP A 1040 21.47 -22.88 39.02
C ASP A 1040 22.34 -22.58 37.79
N GLU A 1041 21.95 -23.07 36.59
CA GLU A 1041 22.61 -22.74 35.31
C GLU A 1041 22.34 -21.29 34.86
N LEU A 1042 21.30 -20.65 35.40
CA LEU A 1042 20.92 -19.26 35.11
C LEU A 1042 21.47 -18.26 36.14
N ILE A 1043 21.97 -18.70 37.30
CA ILE A 1043 22.56 -17.81 38.31
C ILE A 1043 23.61 -16.85 37.72
N PRO A 1044 24.56 -17.28 36.86
CA PRO A 1044 25.55 -16.35 36.30
C PRO A 1044 24.94 -15.19 35.52
N ILE A 1045 23.92 -15.45 34.69
CA ILE A 1045 23.26 -14.41 33.90
C ILE A 1045 22.36 -13.52 34.77
N PHE A 1046 21.73 -14.07 35.83
CA PHE A 1046 21.05 -13.25 36.83
C PHE A 1046 22.02 -12.33 37.57
N THR A 1047 23.15 -12.85 38.06
CA THR A 1047 24.15 -12.02 38.75
C THR A 1047 24.73 -10.93 37.84
N GLN A 1048 24.97 -11.24 36.57
CA GLN A 1048 25.46 -10.25 35.58
C GLN A 1048 24.45 -9.12 35.32
N PHE A 1049 23.15 -9.41 35.38
CA PHE A 1049 22.11 -8.40 35.24
C PHE A 1049 21.79 -7.65 36.53
N LEU A 1050 21.95 -8.27 37.70
CA LEU A 1050 21.64 -7.68 39.00
C LEU A 1050 22.78 -6.86 39.62
N ASP A 1051 24.00 -6.94 39.06
CA ASP A 1051 25.16 -6.16 39.47
C ASP A 1051 24.91 -4.64 39.40
N ASP A 1052 25.44 -3.88 40.36
CA ASP A 1052 25.21 -2.43 40.48
C ASP A 1052 25.77 -1.60 39.30
N SER A 1053 26.70 -2.16 38.50
CA SER A 1053 27.16 -1.53 37.25
C SER A 1053 26.13 -1.53 36.13
N GLN A 1054 25.07 -2.35 36.23
CA GLN A 1054 23.99 -2.38 35.25
C GLN A 1054 23.01 -1.23 35.45
N ASP A 1055 22.45 -0.79 34.32
CA ASP A 1055 21.39 0.20 34.30
C ASP A 1055 20.22 -0.23 35.21
N ALA A 1056 19.70 0.72 35.98
CA ALA A 1056 18.71 0.44 37.00
C ALA A 1056 17.36 -0.01 36.41
N THR A 1057 17.04 0.37 35.18
CA THR A 1057 15.85 -0.10 34.45
C THR A 1057 16.03 -1.54 33.99
N VAL A 1058 17.21 -1.88 33.46
CA VAL A 1058 17.56 -3.27 33.07
C VAL A 1058 17.45 -4.21 34.28
N ARG A 1059 18.06 -3.82 35.41
CA ARG A 1059 17.95 -4.53 36.70
C ARG A 1059 16.50 -4.75 37.11
N ALA A 1060 15.74 -3.67 37.16
CA ALA A 1060 14.38 -3.72 37.66
C ALA A 1060 13.43 -4.52 36.74
N SER A 1061 13.66 -4.51 35.42
CA SER A 1061 12.91 -5.36 34.49
C SER A 1061 13.22 -6.84 34.62
N LEU A 1062 14.48 -7.26 34.89
CA LEU A 1062 14.74 -8.67 35.22
C LEU A 1062 13.99 -9.07 36.51
N LEU A 1063 14.08 -8.24 37.55
CA LEU A 1063 13.44 -8.52 38.85
C LEU A 1063 11.92 -8.62 38.76
N GLU A 1064 11.28 -7.80 37.91
CA GLU A 1064 9.84 -7.85 37.69
C GLU A 1064 9.40 -9.20 37.08
N GLU A 1065 10.12 -9.69 36.06
CA GLU A 1065 9.83 -10.98 35.44
C GLU A 1065 10.20 -12.16 36.36
N MET A 1066 11.27 -12.05 37.16
CA MET A 1066 11.61 -13.06 38.17
C MET A 1066 10.55 -13.14 39.28
N ALA A 1067 10.05 -12.00 39.76
CA ALA A 1067 8.94 -11.96 40.73
C ALA A 1067 7.67 -12.63 40.17
N ARG A 1068 7.39 -12.42 38.89
CA ARG A 1068 6.23 -13.00 38.19
C ARG A 1068 6.33 -14.51 37.96
N TYR A 1069 7.51 -15.03 37.59
CA TYR A 1069 7.64 -16.39 37.04
C TYR A 1069 8.59 -17.34 37.78
N CYS A 1070 9.45 -16.88 38.70
CA CYS A 1070 10.36 -17.78 39.42
C CYS A 1070 9.58 -18.76 40.31
N ASP A 1071 9.94 -20.04 40.33
CA ASP A 1071 9.43 -21.03 41.30
C ASP A 1071 9.77 -20.59 42.74
N SER A 1072 8.74 -20.42 43.56
CA SER A 1072 8.84 -19.96 44.96
C SER A 1072 9.52 -20.98 45.90
N SER A 1073 9.70 -22.22 45.45
CA SER A 1073 10.47 -23.26 46.17
C SER A 1073 11.99 -23.17 45.97
N SER A 1074 12.49 -22.27 45.11
CA SER A 1074 13.93 -22.06 44.91
C SER A 1074 14.51 -21.11 45.97
N GLU A 1075 15.06 -21.67 47.05
CA GLU A 1075 15.73 -20.90 48.10
C GLU A 1075 16.90 -20.05 47.54
N THR A 1076 17.70 -20.61 46.63
CA THR A 1076 18.86 -19.92 46.02
C THR A 1076 18.46 -18.66 45.24
N VAL A 1077 17.45 -18.76 44.38
CA VAL A 1077 17.01 -17.61 43.57
C VAL A 1077 16.24 -16.61 44.44
N THR A 1078 15.45 -17.08 45.39
CA THR A 1078 14.75 -16.21 46.36
C THR A 1078 15.75 -15.37 47.18
N ALA A 1079 16.83 -15.98 47.67
CA ALA A 1079 17.90 -15.30 48.39
C ALA A 1079 18.65 -14.25 47.55
N LEU A 1080 18.69 -14.42 46.21
CA LEU A 1080 19.27 -13.46 45.28
C LEU A 1080 18.34 -12.28 45.01
N ILE A 1081 17.05 -12.52 44.73
CA ILE A 1081 16.12 -11.48 44.27
C ILE A 1081 15.52 -10.65 45.40
N PHE A 1082 15.34 -11.19 46.61
CA PHE A 1082 14.73 -10.44 47.72
C PHE A 1082 15.49 -9.15 48.09
N PRO A 1083 16.84 -9.19 48.33
CA PRO A 1083 17.60 -7.97 48.61
C PRO A 1083 17.60 -6.99 47.43
N ALA A 1084 17.64 -7.52 46.19
CA ALA A 1084 17.68 -6.72 44.98
C ALA A 1084 16.36 -5.97 44.75
N ILE A 1085 15.20 -6.62 44.93
CA ILE A 1085 13.89 -5.97 44.92
C ILE A 1085 13.83 -4.90 46.00
N GLN A 1086 14.25 -5.22 47.23
CA GLN A 1086 14.20 -4.26 48.34
C GLN A 1086 15.06 -3.00 48.09
N ALA A 1087 16.18 -3.11 47.37
CA ALA A 1087 17.02 -1.97 46.99
C ALA A 1087 16.33 -1.01 45.99
N LEU A 1088 15.47 -1.51 45.09
CA LEU A 1088 14.75 -0.67 44.11
C LEU A 1088 13.88 0.40 44.79
N ARG A 1089 13.29 0.06 45.95
CA ARG A 1089 12.41 0.91 46.77
C ARG A 1089 13.04 2.27 47.08
N THR A 1090 14.34 2.32 47.33
CA THR A 1090 15.06 3.52 47.76
C THR A 1090 15.87 4.18 46.64
N SER A 1091 15.65 3.80 45.38
CA SER A 1091 16.34 4.40 44.23
C SER A 1091 16.04 5.90 44.09
N VAL A 1092 17.06 6.68 43.72
CA VAL A 1092 16.92 8.11 43.41
C VAL A 1092 16.00 8.32 42.20
N GLN A 1093 16.13 7.46 41.18
CA GLN A 1093 15.30 7.49 39.98
C GLN A 1093 13.88 6.98 40.28
N TRP A 1094 12.87 7.83 40.11
CA TRP A 1094 11.49 7.50 40.44
C TRP A 1094 10.92 6.35 39.58
N ARG A 1095 11.35 6.23 38.31
CA ARG A 1095 10.96 5.13 37.40
C ARG A 1095 11.38 3.76 37.96
N VAL A 1096 12.49 3.70 38.69
CA VAL A 1096 12.97 2.47 39.36
C VAL A 1096 12.14 2.17 40.62
N ARG A 1097 11.70 3.20 41.35
CA ARG A 1097 10.75 3.04 42.48
C ARG A 1097 9.37 2.58 42.01
N VAL A 1098 8.91 3.00 40.82
CA VAL A 1098 7.72 2.43 40.16
C VAL A 1098 7.93 0.94 39.87
N LYS A 1099 9.10 0.53 39.37
CA LYS A 1099 9.40 -0.89 39.15
C LYS A 1099 9.45 -1.73 40.43
N PHE A 1100 9.85 -1.18 41.58
CA PHE A 1100 9.66 -1.86 42.88
C PHE A 1100 8.18 -2.27 43.08
N VAL A 1101 7.25 -1.32 42.89
CA VAL A 1101 5.81 -1.58 43.05
C VAL A 1101 5.32 -2.63 42.07
N HIS A 1102 5.80 -2.60 40.81
CA HIS A 1102 5.48 -3.65 39.83
C HIS A 1102 6.04 -5.03 40.21
N CYS A 1103 7.24 -5.14 40.79
CA CYS A 1103 7.77 -6.41 41.28
C CYS A 1103 6.89 -6.99 42.40
N VAL A 1104 6.49 -6.16 43.37
CA VAL A 1104 5.63 -6.58 44.50
C VAL A 1104 4.22 -6.95 44.01
N ALA A 1105 3.65 -6.19 43.08
CA ALA A 1105 2.36 -6.50 42.46
C ALA A 1105 2.40 -7.79 41.63
N ALA A 1106 3.43 -7.98 40.80
CA ALA A 1106 3.62 -9.19 40.01
C ALA A 1106 3.78 -10.44 40.89
N TRP A 1107 4.34 -10.30 42.10
CA TRP A 1107 4.38 -11.37 43.10
C TRP A 1107 3.01 -11.62 43.74
N ALA A 1108 2.25 -10.56 44.04
CA ALA A 1108 0.92 -10.65 44.63
C ALA A 1108 -0.13 -11.26 43.68
N GLU A 1109 0.07 -11.11 42.38
CA GLU A 1109 -0.82 -11.56 41.29
C GLU A 1109 -0.60 -13.02 40.87
N ARG A 1110 0.33 -13.74 41.51
CA ARG A 1110 0.65 -15.14 41.17
C ARG A 1110 -0.46 -16.12 41.54
N GLU A 1111 -0.71 -17.10 40.66
CA GLU A 1111 -1.70 -18.16 40.87
C GLU A 1111 -1.12 -19.42 41.54
N ASP A 1112 0.21 -19.51 41.73
CA ASP A 1112 0.89 -20.69 42.30
C ASP A 1112 0.77 -20.81 43.83
N GLY A 1113 0.11 -19.86 44.48
CA GLY A 1113 -0.05 -19.81 45.94
C GLY A 1113 1.18 -19.32 46.71
N ALA A 1114 2.17 -18.73 46.02
CA ALA A 1114 3.31 -18.11 46.68
C ALA A 1114 2.86 -16.94 47.58
N ALA A 1115 3.11 -17.04 48.89
CA ALA A 1115 2.77 -15.98 49.83
C ALA A 1115 3.61 -14.72 49.57
N LEU A 1116 2.94 -13.57 49.46
CA LEU A 1116 3.62 -12.27 49.35
C LEU A 1116 4.33 -11.92 50.67
N PRO A 1117 5.61 -11.53 50.67
CA PRO A 1117 6.28 -11.03 51.87
C PRO A 1117 5.60 -9.75 52.38
N GLY A 1118 5.09 -9.78 53.62
CA GLY A 1118 4.38 -8.65 54.22
C GLY A 1118 5.20 -7.35 54.22
N ASP A 1119 6.51 -7.45 54.47
CA ASP A 1119 7.44 -6.31 54.47
C ASP A 1119 7.52 -5.60 53.09
N PHE A 1120 7.29 -6.32 51.98
CA PHE A 1120 7.25 -5.72 50.64
C PHE A 1120 5.94 -4.96 50.39
N ALA A 1121 4.81 -5.49 50.86
CA ALA A 1121 3.51 -4.80 50.76
C ALA A 1121 3.46 -3.56 51.67
N ASP A 1122 4.00 -3.67 52.89
CA ASP A 1122 4.16 -2.56 53.81
C ASP A 1122 5.08 -1.48 53.23
N ALA A 1123 6.17 -1.87 52.55
CA ALA A 1123 7.03 -0.95 51.82
C ALA A 1123 6.33 -0.22 50.65
N CYS A 1124 5.42 -0.88 49.93
CA CYS A 1124 4.57 -0.22 48.94
C CYS A 1124 3.63 0.81 49.62
N LEU A 1125 3.03 0.48 50.76
CA LEU A 1125 2.22 1.42 51.54
C LEU A 1125 3.03 2.64 52.00
N GLU A 1126 4.32 2.51 52.30
CA GLU A 1126 5.18 3.66 52.59
C GLU A 1126 5.32 4.61 51.37
N LEU A 1127 5.41 4.08 50.15
CA LEU A 1127 5.51 4.84 48.90
C LEU A 1127 4.24 5.65 48.53
N LEU A 1128 3.11 5.46 49.21
CA LEU A 1128 1.98 6.41 49.15
C LEU A 1128 2.36 7.84 49.60
N GLY A 1129 3.50 8.00 50.27
CA GLY A 1129 4.09 9.28 50.65
C GLY A 1129 5.22 9.78 49.74
N ASP A 1130 5.47 9.15 48.59
CA ASP A 1130 6.57 9.55 47.68
C ASP A 1130 6.39 11.00 47.18
N ALA A 1131 7.48 11.68 46.83
CA ALA A 1131 7.42 13.03 46.26
C ALA A 1131 6.79 13.03 44.86
N VAL A 1132 7.05 12.00 44.04
CA VAL A 1132 6.61 11.92 42.64
C VAL A 1132 5.21 11.33 42.54
N TYR A 1133 4.34 11.97 41.73
CA TYR A 1133 2.94 11.54 41.56
C TYR A 1133 2.82 10.13 40.99
N GLU A 1134 3.57 9.81 39.94
CA GLU A 1134 3.50 8.49 39.27
C GLU A 1134 3.79 7.33 40.22
N VAL A 1135 4.78 7.47 41.11
CA VAL A 1135 5.08 6.46 42.14
C VAL A 1135 3.84 6.22 43.02
N ARG A 1136 3.22 7.29 43.50
CA ARG A 1136 2.00 7.20 44.33
C ARG A 1136 0.81 6.61 43.57
N ALA A 1137 0.63 7.01 42.31
CA ALA A 1137 -0.47 6.57 41.45
C ALA A 1137 -0.42 5.05 41.19
N VAL A 1138 0.76 4.52 40.84
CA VAL A 1138 0.96 3.08 40.61
C VAL A 1138 0.77 2.28 41.91
N VAL A 1139 1.18 2.80 43.07
CA VAL A 1139 0.86 2.14 44.35
C VAL A 1139 -0.66 2.05 44.53
N CYS A 1140 -1.39 3.16 44.38
CA CYS A 1140 -2.85 3.19 44.50
C CYS A 1140 -3.54 2.17 43.57
N GLU A 1141 -3.10 2.08 42.31
CA GLU A 1141 -3.61 1.11 41.34
C GLU A 1141 -3.45 -0.35 41.81
N LYS A 1142 -2.30 -0.69 42.40
CA LYS A 1142 -1.97 -2.07 42.80
C LYS A 1142 -2.45 -2.46 44.19
N LEU A 1143 -3.03 -1.56 44.99
CA LEU A 1143 -3.54 -1.89 46.33
C LEU A 1143 -4.56 -3.04 46.32
N HIS A 1144 -5.40 -3.15 45.29
CA HIS A 1144 -6.32 -4.27 45.11
C HIS A 1144 -5.59 -5.62 45.05
N SER A 1145 -4.56 -5.73 44.19
CA SER A 1145 -3.76 -6.95 44.04
C SER A 1145 -3.06 -7.36 45.34
N LEU A 1146 -2.50 -6.39 46.08
CA LEU A 1146 -1.88 -6.63 47.39
C LEU A 1146 -2.91 -7.12 48.42
N GLY A 1147 -4.08 -6.47 48.48
CA GLY A 1147 -5.17 -6.84 49.40
C GLY A 1147 -5.78 -8.21 49.09
N LYS A 1148 -5.88 -8.59 47.82
CA LYS A 1148 -6.31 -9.93 47.39
C LYS A 1148 -5.33 -11.03 47.82
N SER A 1149 -4.02 -10.73 47.79
CA SER A 1149 -2.96 -11.68 48.16
C SER A 1149 -2.82 -11.86 49.69
N LEU A 1150 -2.85 -10.75 50.44
CA LEU A 1150 -2.65 -10.76 51.91
C LEU A 1150 -3.95 -10.88 52.73
N GLY A 1151 -5.11 -10.72 52.09
CA GLY A 1151 -6.42 -10.82 52.73
C GLY A 1151 -6.88 -9.52 53.41
N SER A 1152 -8.17 -9.51 53.80
CA SER A 1152 -8.86 -8.34 54.34
C SER A 1152 -8.34 -7.88 55.70
N GLU A 1153 -7.67 -8.75 56.47
CA GLU A 1153 -7.03 -8.40 57.75
C GLU A 1153 -5.88 -7.39 57.54
N TRP A 1154 -4.98 -7.64 56.59
CA TRP A 1154 -3.92 -6.69 56.22
C TRP A 1154 -4.49 -5.37 55.68
N VAL A 1155 -5.58 -5.44 54.90
CA VAL A 1155 -6.27 -4.24 54.40
C VAL A 1155 -6.81 -3.40 55.57
N ALA A 1156 -7.43 -4.03 56.57
CA ALA A 1156 -7.98 -3.35 57.74
C ALA A 1156 -6.88 -2.78 58.67
N GLU A 1157 -5.85 -3.57 58.97
CA GLU A 1157 -4.86 -3.22 59.99
C GLU A 1157 -3.73 -2.31 59.50
N LYS A 1158 -3.39 -2.35 58.20
CA LYS A 1158 -2.26 -1.59 57.65
C LYS A 1158 -2.64 -0.66 56.50
N CYS A 1159 -3.39 -1.15 55.51
CA CYS A 1159 -3.72 -0.34 54.33
C CYS A 1159 -4.64 0.84 54.68
N VAL A 1160 -5.78 0.59 55.33
CA VAL A 1160 -6.75 1.64 55.71
C VAL A 1160 -6.12 2.71 56.61
N PRO A 1161 -5.38 2.38 57.69
CA PRO A 1161 -4.66 3.38 58.49
C PRO A 1161 -3.66 4.21 57.68
N ARG A 1162 -2.93 3.61 56.73
CA ARG A 1162 -1.99 4.35 55.89
C ARG A 1162 -2.71 5.31 54.93
N VAL A 1163 -3.79 4.87 54.30
CA VAL A 1163 -4.62 5.73 53.43
C VAL A 1163 -5.24 6.87 54.23
N SER A 1164 -5.70 6.62 55.46
CA SER A 1164 -6.17 7.66 56.38
C SER A 1164 -5.07 8.67 56.74
N VAL A 1165 -3.83 8.23 57.00
CA VAL A 1165 -2.69 9.15 57.18
C VAL A 1165 -2.48 10.03 55.94
N CYS A 1166 -2.63 9.49 54.72
CA CYS A 1166 -2.54 10.27 53.48
C CYS A 1166 -3.65 11.35 53.39
N LEU A 1167 -4.90 11.01 53.71
CA LEU A 1167 -6.04 11.94 53.75
C LEU A 1167 -5.85 13.12 54.73
N HIS A 1168 -4.99 12.97 55.75
CA HIS A 1168 -4.69 14.01 56.74
C HIS A 1168 -3.35 14.74 56.49
N SER A 1169 -2.61 14.38 55.43
CA SER A 1169 -1.25 14.84 55.15
C SER A 1169 -1.21 16.15 54.32
N THR A 1170 -0.11 16.35 53.60
CA THR A 1170 0.09 17.42 52.59
C THR A 1170 -0.95 17.33 51.47
N PHE A 1171 -1.15 18.42 50.73
CA PHE A 1171 -2.07 18.50 49.59
C PHE A 1171 -1.98 17.29 48.63
N HIS A 1172 -0.76 16.92 48.22
CA HIS A 1172 -0.52 15.76 47.36
C HIS A 1172 -0.83 14.42 48.05
N GLY A 1173 -0.55 14.30 49.35
CA GLY A 1173 -0.95 13.14 50.15
C GLY A 1173 -2.46 12.96 50.20
N ARG A 1174 -3.24 14.05 50.33
CA ARG A 1174 -4.71 13.96 50.37
C ARG A 1174 -5.31 13.55 49.04
N LEU A 1175 -4.82 14.10 47.93
CA LEU A 1175 -5.21 13.65 46.58
C LEU A 1175 -4.91 12.16 46.37
N THR A 1176 -3.77 11.69 46.88
CA THR A 1176 -3.37 10.27 46.84
C THR A 1176 -4.31 9.41 47.68
N GLY A 1177 -4.66 9.87 48.90
CA GLY A 1177 -5.63 9.19 49.75
C GLY A 1177 -7.01 9.08 49.10
N LEU A 1178 -7.51 10.15 48.48
CA LEU A 1178 -8.78 10.14 47.74
C LEU A 1178 -8.76 9.12 46.59
N MET A 1179 -7.67 9.06 45.81
CA MET A 1179 -7.48 8.06 44.75
C MET A 1179 -7.41 6.63 45.30
N ALA A 1180 -6.70 6.40 46.40
CA ALA A 1180 -6.60 5.08 47.03
C ALA A 1180 -7.97 4.58 47.53
N VAL A 1181 -8.77 5.46 48.13
CA VAL A 1181 -10.14 5.14 48.57
C VAL A 1181 -11.05 4.81 47.38
N GLU A 1182 -10.99 5.59 46.30
CA GLU A 1182 -11.78 5.38 45.08
C GLU A 1182 -11.54 3.98 44.49
N LEU A 1183 -10.28 3.53 44.48
CA LEU A 1183 -9.88 2.22 43.95
C LEU A 1183 -10.17 1.06 44.92
N LEU A 1184 -10.07 1.28 46.23
CA LEU A 1184 -10.37 0.27 47.27
C LEU A 1184 -11.86 0.18 47.66
N ALA A 1185 -12.73 0.99 47.05
CA ALA A 1185 -14.15 1.04 47.37
C ALA A 1185 -14.86 -0.35 47.35
N PRO A 1186 -14.58 -1.28 46.41
CA PRO A 1186 -15.17 -2.61 46.41
C PRO A 1186 -14.78 -3.46 47.62
N GLU A 1187 -13.52 -3.42 48.04
CA GLU A 1187 -12.99 -4.20 49.18
C GLU A 1187 -13.53 -3.64 50.50
N LEU A 1188 -13.48 -2.31 50.66
CA LEU A 1188 -13.98 -1.61 51.83
C LEU A 1188 -15.49 -1.82 52.03
N GLN A 1189 -16.25 -1.96 50.93
CA GLN A 1189 -17.66 -2.32 50.94
C GLN A 1189 -17.87 -3.75 51.44
N GLN A 1190 -17.12 -4.73 50.93
CA GLN A 1190 -17.19 -6.13 51.39
C GLN A 1190 -16.80 -6.28 52.88
N MET A 1191 -15.86 -5.46 53.34
CA MET A 1191 -15.41 -5.42 54.74
C MET A 1191 -16.35 -4.63 55.68
N GLY A 1192 -17.37 -3.95 55.15
CA GLY A 1192 -18.28 -3.11 55.94
C GLY A 1192 -17.63 -1.83 56.53
N THR A 1193 -16.45 -1.44 56.03
CA THR A 1193 -15.68 -0.28 56.55
C THR A 1193 -15.83 0.98 55.69
N LEU A 1194 -16.42 0.87 54.49
CA LEU A 1194 -16.59 1.99 53.55
C LEU A 1194 -17.32 3.21 54.14
N GLY A 1195 -18.29 3.02 55.05
CA GLY A 1195 -18.99 4.12 55.72
C GLY A 1195 -18.04 5.05 56.51
N ASN A 1196 -17.18 4.46 57.35
CA ASN A 1196 -16.18 5.21 58.13
C ASN A 1196 -15.22 5.99 57.22
N VAL A 1197 -14.92 5.46 56.03
CA VAL A 1197 -14.03 6.11 55.06
C VAL A 1197 -14.75 7.26 54.35
N ILE A 1198 -16.04 7.11 54.03
CA ILE A 1198 -16.86 8.20 53.46
C ILE A 1198 -16.89 9.41 54.40
N GLU A 1199 -17.04 9.21 55.72
CA GLU A 1199 -16.95 10.31 56.70
C GLU A 1199 -15.62 11.09 56.55
N THR A 1200 -14.47 10.40 56.43
CA THR A 1200 -13.17 11.07 56.22
C THR A 1200 -13.01 11.75 54.85
N VAL A 1201 -13.79 11.33 53.83
CA VAL A 1201 -13.83 11.99 52.51
C VAL A 1201 -14.71 13.24 52.58
N VAL A 1202 -15.85 13.17 53.28
CA VAL A 1202 -16.75 14.30 53.55
C VAL A 1202 -16.01 15.44 54.26
N GLU A 1203 -15.13 15.14 55.21
CA GLU A 1203 -14.27 16.16 55.83
C GLU A 1203 -13.43 16.94 54.81
N GLN A 1204 -12.96 16.30 53.73
CA GLN A 1204 -12.17 16.97 52.69
C GLN A 1204 -12.97 17.97 51.85
N CYS A 1205 -14.30 17.85 51.79
CA CYS A 1205 -15.17 18.86 51.18
C CYS A 1205 -15.14 20.20 51.94
N THR A 1206 -14.67 20.23 53.19
CA THR A 1206 -14.45 21.47 53.97
C THR A 1206 -13.03 22.05 53.82
N SER A 1207 -12.19 21.43 52.98
CA SER A 1207 -10.81 21.88 52.77
C SER A 1207 -10.72 23.31 52.26
N LYS A 1208 -9.71 24.07 52.70
CA LYS A 1208 -9.45 25.43 52.20
C LYS A 1208 -9.06 25.47 50.70
N THR A 1209 -8.63 24.35 50.13
CA THR A 1209 -8.15 24.25 48.75
C THR A 1209 -9.24 23.73 47.82
N ALA A 1210 -9.61 24.51 46.79
CA ALA A 1210 -10.67 24.16 45.83
C ALA A 1210 -10.46 22.78 45.18
N ASN A 1211 -9.26 22.52 44.65
CA ASN A 1211 -8.93 21.24 44.00
C ASN A 1211 -9.15 20.01 44.92
N LEU A 1212 -9.03 20.16 46.25
CA LEU A 1212 -9.36 19.08 47.20
C LEU A 1212 -10.86 18.93 47.36
N ARG A 1213 -11.62 20.03 47.46
CA ARG A 1213 -13.10 19.99 47.52
C ARG A 1213 -13.68 19.36 46.25
N PHE A 1214 -13.22 19.81 45.08
CA PHE A 1214 -13.54 19.25 43.76
C PHE A 1214 -13.30 17.73 43.71
N ARG A 1215 -12.09 17.27 44.08
CA ARG A 1215 -11.78 15.83 44.04
C ARG A 1215 -12.58 15.04 45.07
N ALA A 1216 -12.80 15.58 46.27
CA ALA A 1216 -13.59 14.94 47.31
C ALA A 1216 -15.06 14.75 46.88
N LEU A 1217 -15.70 15.79 46.33
CA LEU A 1217 -17.06 15.73 45.79
C LEU A 1217 -17.20 14.62 44.72
N ARG A 1218 -16.32 14.64 43.72
CA ARG A 1218 -16.26 13.57 42.69
C ARG A 1218 -16.08 12.18 43.32
N THR A 1219 -15.26 12.06 44.36
CA THR A 1219 -15.04 10.79 45.06
C THR A 1219 -16.33 10.34 45.76
N LEU A 1220 -17.03 11.24 46.48
CA LEU A 1220 -18.32 10.93 47.13
C LEU A 1220 -19.39 10.47 46.14
N GLY A 1221 -19.47 11.09 44.95
CA GLY A 1221 -20.38 10.68 43.88
C GLY A 1221 -20.14 9.25 43.38
N LEU A 1222 -18.94 8.68 43.60
CA LEU A 1222 -18.62 7.28 43.31
C LEU A 1222 -18.81 6.35 44.51
N LEU A 1223 -18.52 6.82 45.74
CA LEU A 1223 -18.56 5.98 46.94
C LEU A 1223 -19.96 5.83 47.55
N VAL A 1224 -20.69 6.94 47.69
CA VAL A 1224 -21.95 6.98 48.45
C VAL A 1224 -23.05 6.12 47.80
N PRO A 1225 -23.28 6.16 46.47
CA PRO A 1225 -24.25 5.27 45.81
C PRO A 1225 -23.92 3.78 45.97
N ARG A 1226 -22.66 3.41 46.20
CA ARG A 1226 -22.26 2.01 46.39
C ARG A 1226 -22.69 1.43 47.73
N LEU A 1227 -22.78 2.25 48.79
CA LEU A 1227 -23.25 1.78 50.10
C LEU A 1227 -24.73 1.42 50.09
N ASN A 1228 -25.53 2.09 49.26
CA ASN A 1228 -27.00 1.99 49.26
C ASN A 1228 -27.60 2.22 50.66
N ASP A 1229 -27.05 3.18 51.41
CA ASP A 1229 -27.58 3.62 52.71
C ASP A 1229 -28.19 5.03 52.59
N VAL A 1230 -29.50 5.10 52.85
CA VAL A 1230 -30.29 6.33 52.82
C VAL A 1230 -29.75 7.36 53.81
N ASN A 1231 -29.35 6.93 55.02
CA ASN A 1231 -28.91 7.83 56.08
C ASN A 1231 -27.56 8.50 55.74
N THR A 1232 -26.58 7.72 55.28
CA THR A 1232 -25.30 8.25 54.79
C THR A 1232 -25.48 9.16 53.57
N THR A 1233 -26.44 8.85 52.69
CA THR A 1233 -26.71 9.65 51.48
C THR A 1233 -27.32 11.01 51.82
N GLU A 1234 -28.33 11.07 52.70
CA GLU A 1234 -28.90 12.36 53.17
C GLU A 1234 -27.88 13.18 53.96
N ASN A 1235 -27.12 12.57 54.88
CA ASN A 1235 -26.06 13.26 55.63
C ASN A 1235 -24.98 13.86 54.71
N THR A 1236 -24.67 13.17 53.60
CA THR A 1236 -23.75 13.70 52.59
C THR A 1236 -24.38 14.86 51.82
N LEU A 1237 -25.66 14.75 51.44
CA LEU A 1237 -26.40 15.81 50.75
C LEU A 1237 -26.54 17.10 51.56
N GLU A 1238 -26.68 17.02 52.89
CA GLU A 1238 -26.66 18.21 53.77
C GLU A 1238 -25.36 19.02 53.65
N ILE A 1239 -24.24 18.37 53.31
CA ILE A 1239 -22.92 18.99 53.20
C ILE A 1239 -22.62 19.42 51.75
N ILE A 1240 -23.18 18.74 50.75
CA ILE A 1240 -23.01 19.10 49.33
C ILE A 1240 -23.95 20.25 48.91
N ARG A 1241 -25.20 20.29 49.38
CA ARG A 1241 -26.19 21.33 48.99
C ARG A 1241 -25.70 22.78 49.21
N PRO A 1242 -24.96 23.13 50.29
CA PRO A 1242 -24.35 24.46 50.40
C PRO A 1242 -23.24 24.73 49.37
N LEU A 1243 -22.54 23.71 48.87
CA LEU A 1243 -21.41 23.87 47.96
C LEU A 1243 -21.84 24.13 46.50
N THR A 1244 -23.13 24.06 46.17
CA THR A 1244 -23.65 24.46 44.85
C THR A 1244 -23.91 25.97 44.74
N LEU A 1245 -24.05 26.68 45.88
CA LEU A 1245 -24.42 28.09 45.90
C LEU A 1245 -23.19 29.01 45.88
N ALA A 1246 -23.22 30.03 45.02
CA ALA A 1246 -22.16 31.03 44.91
C ALA A 1246 -21.94 31.90 46.17
N GLU A 1247 -22.89 31.90 47.12
CA GLU A 1247 -22.77 32.60 48.40
C GLU A 1247 -21.85 31.86 49.40
N THR A 1248 -21.67 30.56 49.21
CA THR A 1248 -21.01 29.63 50.16
C THR A 1248 -19.80 28.93 49.56
N GLU A 1249 -19.78 28.68 48.24
CA GLU A 1249 -18.61 28.23 47.50
C GLU A 1249 -18.23 29.26 46.41
N PRO A 1250 -17.10 29.99 46.53
CA PRO A 1250 -16.68 30.96 45.52
C PRO A 1250 -16.17 30.32 44.22
N ASP A 1251 -15.65 29.10 44.26
CA ASP A 1251 -15.00 28.44 43.12
C ASP A 1251 -16.02 27.81 42.13
N PRO A 1252 -16.01 28.16 40.84
CA PRO A 1252 -17.00 27.68 39.87
C PRO A 1252 -16.91 26.17 39.62
N ASP A 1253 -15.70 25.61 39.54
CA ASP A 1253 -15.49 24.20 39.18
C ASP A 1253 -15.95 23.30 40.34
N VAL A 1254 -15.75 23.76 41.58
CA VAL A 1254 -16.28 23.10 42.79
C VAL A 1254 -17.81 23.12 42.81
N ARG A 1255 -18.45 24.24 42.42
CA ARG A 1255 -19.93 24.32 42.34
C ARG A 1255 -20.50 23.38 41.30
N GLU A 1256 -19.94 23.34 40.09
CA GLU A 1256 -20.41 22.46 39.02
C GLU A 1256 -20.35 20.98 39.42
N VAL A 1257 -19.23 20.55 40.03
CA VAL A 1257 -19.11 19.17 40.52
C VAL A 1257 -19.98 18.92 41.75
N ALA A 1258 -20.23 19.92 42.60
CA ALA A 1258 -21.21 19.80 43.69
C ALA A 1258 -22.64 19.59 43.15
N GLU A 1259 -23.05 20.32 42.11
CA GLU A 1259 -24.35 20.16 41.45
C GLU A 1259 -24.48 18.77 40.81
N ALA A 1260 -23.48 18.36 40.02
CA ALA A 1260 -23.45 17.03 39.40
C ALA A 1260 -23.49 15.90 40.45
N THR A 1261 -22.75 16.05 41.56
CA THR A 1261 -22.75 15.07 42.65
C THR A 1261 -24.09 15.07 43.40
N GLN A 1262 -24.68 16.24 43.67
CA GLN A 1262 -26.01 16.35 44.28
C GLN A 1262 -27.06 15.61 43.45
N VAL A 1263 -27.10 15.84 42.13
CA VAL A 1263 -28.05 15.17 41.22
C VAL A 1263 -27.86 13.64 41.23
N LEU A 1264 -26.62 13.15 41.27
CA LEU A 1264 -26.34 11.70 41.36
C LEU A 1264 -26.84 11.10 42.69
N LEU A 1265 -26.62 11.78 43.82
CA LEU A 1265 -27.07 11.28 45.13
C LEU A 1265 -28.59 11.40 45.31
N GLU A 1266 -29.22 12.45 44.80
CA GLU A 1266 -30.68 12.59 44.78
C GLU A 1266 -31.33 11.55 43.85
N ALA A 1267 -30.69 11.18 42.72
CA ALA A 1267 -31.14 10.06 41.91
C ALA A 1267 -31.03 8.70 42.65
N ALA A 1268 -29.96 8.50 43.43
CA ALA A 1268 -29.76 7.29 44.23
C ALA A 1268 -30.78 7.14 45.38
N LEU A 1269 -31.36 8.24 45.88
CA LEU A 1269 -32.47 8.22 46.85
C LEU A 1269 -33.85 7.92 46.24
N ASN A 1270 -33.97 7.98 44.91
CA ASN A 1270 -35.22 7.77 44.18
C ASN A 1270 -35.31 6.40 43.46
N LEU A 1271 -34.30 5.54 43.65
CA LEU A 1271 -34.19 4.16 43.15
C LEU A 1271 -34.47 3.12 44.25
#